data_AF-A1IGV8-F1
#
_entry.id   AF-A1IGV8-F1
#
_cell.length_a   1.000
_cell.length_b   1.000
_cell.length_c   1.000
_cell.angle_alpha   90.00
_cell.angle_beta   90.00
_cell.angle_gamma   90.00
#
_symmetry.space_group_name_H-M   'P 1'
#
loop_
_entity.id
_entity.type
_entity.pdbx_description
1 polymer ?
#
loop_
_entity_poly.entity_id
_entity_poly.type
_entity_poly.pdbx_seq_one_letter_code
_entity_poly.pdbx_strand_id
1 'polypeptide(L)'
;MITSSKKIVSAMLSTSLWIGVASAAYAETTNVEAEGYSTIGGTYQDGNPQPINIYSVNGVQAINFVNRGDFAEYDVSVSTAGEYSIEYLIGTSIASGSAVEISVLVDGNWQSAGSTNVPLGQWDNFQALAANNNISLAQGTNRIKITGAGTHDWQWNLDAFSLTLVTPENPDNPDNPDNPDDGNTGQPGTPFTIEMEAFDATGSDDPRAQGMVIGERGYPEDKHTVVDSNQTTDWVDYNINFPVSGNYRIEMLASGQTSHATAILFVDNVQINEVAVDTGNQAVFLDFELTDSTYISAGAHTIRVQSGSQINEFSWMWFGDALTFTPLDGGSTDGDADNDGVLDSVDTCPNTPAGAQVDANGCEIIVDNDTDNDGVDNSIDQCPNTPAGAQVDANGCEIVAVVDADNDGVEDSLDMCPNTPAGAPVNGQGCADSQLDADNDGVSDDIDQCPSTPAGSVVDGTGCIVVTPPADSDNDGVVDTLDMCPNTAAGLTVDSQGCALSQLDSDNDGVTDDIDQCANTPSGETANATGCSSSQEGGGTDPDTPQPGLLYGELAGAMNVSDTNPNWERTTDLLQTEDSVKGNTTEVYTGFIYDADGHISFYEHIDDSVRLYIDGVLVLSNDSWEASSQTTDLNLTPGTHEIELRIGNADGGSGAVDGIGFGIDVDGGTNFVHPSTLSESIFTSVGEETGNPDLEQEGDIIVELESFVFTSTNGRVGSDSVEGFSPTATGVNWVTNGDYGDYMVTFEEPGTYGAYITISAANDGSYGARVDVDGWPVAWGYFGGTGSWDVSSENLLYGGTFVVEQAGEKVVRVEAIGGSDWQWSGDRVRFTRLGDVTAIPSPIYNPDDHFVAEIQGPQTDVTYLKKPVEIPANKKVLKSDVWYTYPQNRELEGYDNFGATGAFWGHPPEHDFYDDTVIMDWAVDAVYAFQAEGYEYTARGEFDWGYGWFTEYTTNPQPHYVRTLDDRNVRMTFMGYLSHDGYNNNWLSNHSPAFVPFMKSQVDQILKANPDKLMFDTQTNSTRSTDMRDFGGDFSPYAMENFRVWLSKKYSTGELAALGINDINSFDYGDFLRAQGVTHTSWSNAGDTLSGNIPLQEDYIYFNRDVWNQKFAEVLDYIRQQQPDIEIGASTHLFESRGYVFNENLTFLSGELNLGARTTISELPTNILVHLKGAQAVDKTLVYFPYPWEFDELRLQDAPRFGRGWVAQAYAYGGLFSIPANVWVGGEVWTWSPGADNYRDIYLFVRAQADLLDDYTSYSKVGLVHAMYSSMKAGFIDGGNQIQSSTKLLTEGNINFDLLVFGDEGYPVVPRPEDFDKFDHIFFDGDEQYLTAEQQALLDQQGDKVRHIGQRGTVSGIEITVSISGTESNETVSAVSRIHETDAAAPYVVHLVNRPFAGGVTPTLNNVEVAIPQSYFPEVVTGATLHLPDGTSTSLTLSTNADGDVVLPVNNLEVWGILELAH
;
A
#
# COMPACT_ATOMS: atom_id res chain seq x y z
N MET A 1 -56.52 11.28 -3.10
CA MET A 1 -56.87 12.43 -3.97
C MET A 1 -56.53 13.72 -3.25
N ILE A 2 -55.38 14.26 -3.63
CA ILE A 2 -54.86 15.59 -3.28
C ILE A 2 -55.76 16.65 -3.93
N THR A 3 -56.10 17.71 -3.20
CA THR A 3 -56.15 19.13 -3.65
C THR A 3 -56.82 20.02 -2.61
N SER A 4 -56.05 20.91 -1.98
CA SER A 4 -56.54 22.25 -1.61
C SER A 4 -55.37 23.20 -1.40
N SER A 5 -55.10 23.95 -2.47
CA SER A 5 -54.07 24.97 -2.61
C SER A 5 -54.30 26.16 -1.67
N LYS A 6 -53.26 26.52 -0.91
CA LYS A 6 -53.14 27.79 -0.19
C LYS A 6 -52.84 28.92 -1.19
N LYS A 7 -53.61 30.00 -1.09
CA LYS A 7 -53.32 31.34 -1.63
C LYS A 7 -53.16 32.29 -0.46
N ILE A 8 -51.97 32.85 -0.24
CA ILE A 8 -51.80 34.19 0.35
C ILE A 8 -50.64 34.85 -0.41
N VAL A 9 -50.93 36.07 -0.87
CA VAL A 9 -50.20 36.89 -1.83
C VAL A 9 -49.09 37.70 -1.14
N SER A 10 -48.01 37.85 -1.89
CA SER A 10 -46.80 38.67 -1.69
C SER A 10 -46.99 40.05 -1.07
N ALA A 11 -46.08 40.39 -0.16
CA ALA A 11 -45.59 41.74 0.04
C ALA A 11 -44.05 41.69 -0.06
N MET A 12 -43.55 42.12 -1.22
CA MET A 12 -42.14 42.27 -1.57
C MET A 12 -41.51 43.43 -0.77
N LEU A 13 -40.42 43.15 -0.03
CA LEU A 13 -39.35 44.13 0.21
C LEU A 13 -38.06 43.47 -0.27
N SER A 14 -37.46 44.10 -1.28
CA SER A 14 -36.20 43.72 -1.91
C SER A 14 -35.03 44.04 -0.97
N THR A 15 -34.38 43.00 -0.45
CA THR A 15 -32.95 43.06 -0.11
C THR A 15 -32.24 42.22 -1.15
N SER A 16 -31.63 42.92 -2.11
CA SER A 16 -30.69 42.38 -3.09
C SER A 16 -29.52 41.78 -2.32
N LEU A 17 -29.55 40.46 -2.13
CA LEU A 17 -28.42 39.69 -1.63
C LEU A 17 -27.47 39.56 -2.83
N TRP A 18 -26.45 40.41 -2.87
CA TRP A 18 -25.32 40.24 -3.75
C TRP A 18 -24.53 39.05 -3.22
N ILE A 19 -24.80 37.86 -3.75
CA ILE A 19 -23.90 36.71 -3.60
C ILE A 19 -22.84 36.94 -4.68
N GLY A 20 -21.78 37.66 -4.30
CA GLY A 20 -20.52 37.57 -5.04
C GLY A 20 -19.94 36.22 -4.68
N VAL A 21 -19.91 35.31 -5.65
CA VAL A 21 -19.12 34.09 -5.57
C VAL A 21 -17.67 34.56 -5.75
N ALA A 22 -16.97 34.74 -4.65
CA ALA A 22 -15.51 34.81 -4.68
C ALA A 22 -15.06 33.37 -4.93
N SER A 23 -14.38 33.17 -6.05
CA SER A 23 -13.57 31.99 -6.33
C SER A 23 -12.73 31.68 -5.10
N ALA A 24 -12.83 30.44 -4.61
CA ALA A 24 -12.05 29.93 -3.50
C ALA A 24 -10.61 29.66 -3.99
N ALA A 25 -9.86 30.73 -4.23
CA ALA A 25 -8.40 30.66 -4.32
C ALA A 25 -7.86 30.62 -2.88
N TYR A 26 -7.19 29.52 -2.55
CA TYR A 26 -6.26 29.30 -1.43
C TYR A 26 -6.42 30.28 -0.27
N ALA A 27 -7.47 30.09 0.51
CA ALA A 27 -7.59 30.77 1.78
C ALA A 27 -6.68 30.01 2.76
N GLU A 28 -5.36 30.26 2.71
CA GLU A 28 -4.39 29.75 3.69
C GLU A 28 -4.97 30.06 5.07
N THR A 29 -5.37 29.01 5.78
CA THR A 29 -6.07 29.11 7.05
C THR A 29 -5.19 28.57 8.15
N THR A 30 -4.71 29.47 9.02
CA THR A 30 -3.97 29.10 10.23
C THR A 30 -4.96 28.94 11.37
N ASN A 31 -5.17 27.71 11.81
CA ASN A 31 -5.96 27.40 13.01
C ASN A 31 -5.06 27.47 14.25
N VAL A 32 -5.54 28.11 15.31
CA VAL A 32 -4.81 28.29 16.56
C VAL A 32 -5.70 27.87 17.73
N GLU A 33 -5.29 26.81 18.41
CA GLU A 33 -5.93 26.34 19.65
C GLU A 33 -5.75 27.38 20.75
N ALA A 34 -6.82 27.67 21.49
CA ALA A 34 -6.83 28.76 22.45
C ALA A 34 -6.01 28.45 23.71
N GLU A 35 -5.79 27.18 24.05
CA GLU A 35 -4.89 26.73 25.11
C GLU A 35 -3.40 26.85 24.74
N GLY A 36 -3.07 26.97 23.45
CA GLY A 36 -1.71 27.11 22.94
C GLY A 36 -1.12 28.52 23.09
N TYR A 37 -1.50 29.25 24.14
CA TYR A 37 -1.03 30.62 24.36
C TYR A 37 0.43 30.68 24.85
N SER A 38 1.16 31.70 24.41
CA SER A 38 2.52 32.02 24.86
C SER A 38 2.53 32.75 26.21
N THR A 39 1.54 33.61 26.48
CA THR A 39 1.48 34.41 27.70
C THR A 39 0.05 34.80 28.00
N ILE A 40 -0.36 34.72 29.27
CA ILE A 40 -1.65 35.22 29.75
C ILE A 40 -1.47 36.40 30.70
N GLY A 41 -2.48 37.26 30.74
CA GLY A 41 -2.53 38.36 31.68
C GLY A 41 -3.96 38.85 31.92
N GLY A 42 -4.11 39.73 32.90
CA GLY A 42 -5.42 40.23 33.28
C GLY A 42 -5.34 41.20 34.44
N THR A 43 -6.34 42.07 34.55
CA THR A 43 -6.47 43.01 35.68
C THR A 43 -7.65 42.70 36.57
N TYR A 44 -8.52 41.77 36.16
CA TYR A 44 -9.65 41.34 36.96
C TYR A 44 -9.15 40.43 38.09
N GLN A 45 -9.80 40.52 39.25
CA GLN A 45 -9.43 39.76 40.45
C GLN A 45 -10.65 38.94 40.86
N ASP A 46 -10.83 37.81 40.18
CA ASP A 46 -11.92 36.86 40.40
C ASP A 46 -11.64 35.86 41.55
N GLY A 47 -10.39 35.81 42.01
CA GLY A 47 -9.93 34.92 43.08
C GLY A 47 -9.30 33.61 42.58
N ASN A 48 -9.18 33.43 41.26
CA ASN A 48 -8.38 32.35 40.69
C ASN A 48 -6.88 32.69 40.75
N PRO A 49 -6.01 31.66 40.78
CA PRO A 49 -4.56 31.85 40.81
C PRO A 49 -3.99 32.40 39.49
N GLN A 50 -4.68 32.15 38.38
CA GLN A 50 -4.35 32.62 37.03
C GLN A 50 -5.55 33.43 36.48
N PRO A 51 -5.32 34.42 35.60
CA PRO A 51 -6.42 35.16 34.95
C PRO A 51 -7.26 34.31 34.00
N ILE A 52 -6.63 33.30 33.37
CA ILE A 52 -7.24 32.38 32.40
C ILE A 52 -6.79 30.98 32.79
N ASN A 53 -7.67 29.98 32.69
CA ASN A 53 -7.33 28.58 32.91
C ASN A 53 -7.60 27.76 31.65
N ILE A 54 -6.82 26.69 31.47
CA ILE A 54 -7.11 25.63 30.51
C ILE A 54 -8.02 24.60 31.20
N TYR A 55 -9.00 24.08 30.47
CA TYR A 55 -9.88 23.01 30.92
C TYR A 55 -10.27 22.11 29.75
N SER A 56 -10.63 20.86 30.04
CA SER A 56 -11.17 19.94 29.05
C SER A 56 -12.68 19.84 29.15
N VAL A 57 -13.37 19.88 28.01
CA VAL A 57 -14.82 19.70 27.91
C VAL A 57 -15.16 18.99 26.60
N ASN A 58 -16.02 17.97 26.64
CA ASN A 58 -16.44 17.21 25.45
C ASN A 58 -15.30 16.66 24.56
N GLY A 59 -14.13 16.38 25.13
CA GLY A 59 -12.97 15.85 24.40
C GLY A 59 -12.05 16.91 23.78
N VAL A 60 -12.39 18.20 23.87
CA VAL A 60 -11.52 19.31 23.47
C VAL A 60 -10.94 20.04 24.68
N GLN A 61 -9.72 20.55 24.55
CA GLN A 61 -9.15 21.51 25.48
C GLN A 61 -9.59 22.92 25.05
N ALA A 62 -9.82 23.79 26.03
CA ALA A 62 -10.27 25.14 25.79
C ALA A 62 -9.80 26.04 26.93
N ILE A 63 -9.93 27.36 26.75
CA ILE A 63 -9.69 28.34 27.82
C ILE A 63 -10.98 28.85 28.44
N ASN A 64 -10.99 28.99 29.77
CA ASN A 64 -12.10 29.54 30.54
C ASN A 64 -11.63 30.55 31.60
N PHE A 65 -12.59 31.01 32.42
CA PHE A 65 -12.44 32.08 33.40
C PHE A 65 -12.11 33.45 32.83
N VAL A 66 -12.18 33.64 31.52
CA VAL A 66 -11.89 34.92 30.87
C VAL A 66 -12.84 36.02 31.36
N ASN A 67 -12.29 37.00 32.07
CA ASN A 67 -12.98 38.19 32.52
C ASN A 67 -12.57 39.42 31.70
N ARG A 68 -13.25 40.54 31.98
CA ARG A 68 -12.98 41.81 31.30
C ARG A 68 -11.53 42.25 31.51
N GLY A 69 -10.82 42.39 30.41
CA GLY A 69 -9.42 42.82 30.37
C GLY A 69 -8.43 41.70 30.64
N ASP A 70 -8.89 40.45 30.74
CA ASP A 70 -8.00 39.28 30.65
C ASP A 70 -7.67 39.04 29.18
N PHE A 71 -6.47 38.52 28.94
CA PHE A 71 -5.94 38.32 27.60
C PHE A 71 -4.99 37.12 27.54
N ALA A 72 -4.89 36.54 26.35
CA ALA A 72 -3.91 35.52 25.96
C ALA A 72 -3.16 36.02 24.70
N GLU A 73 -1.84 35.87 24.70
CA GLU A 73 -0.95 36.21 23.59
C GLU A 73 -0.45 34.93 22.90
N TYR A 74 -0.29 34.96 21.58
CA TYR A 74 0.08 33.81 20.73
C TYR A 74 1.17 34.26 19.75
N ASP A 75 2.14 33.38 19.49
CA ASP A 75 3.08 33.52 18.39
C ASP A 75 2.51 32.72 17.21
N VAL A 76 2.13 33.41 16.13
CA VAL A 76 1.45 32.80 14.98
C VAL A 76 2.23 33.10 13.71
N SER A 77 2.77 32.05 13.09
CA SER A 77 3.48 32.14 11.82
C SER A 77 2.51 32.04 10.65
N VAL A 78 2.66 32.94 9.67
CA VAL A 78 1.94 32.87 8.39
C VAL A 78 2.94 32.92 7.24
N SER A 79 2.70 32.16 6.17
CA SER A 79 3.64 32.08 5.04
C SER A 79 3.59 33.32 4.14
N THR A 80 2.48 34.05 4.15
CA THR A 80 2.21 35.18 3.25
C THR A 80 1.88 36.45 4.06
N ALA A 81 2.53 37.56 3.73
CA ALA A 81 2.13 38.85 4.31
C ALA A 81 0.77 39.28 3.73
N GLY A 82 -0.16 39.78 4.54
CA GLY A 82 -1.47 40.19 4.04
C GLY A 82 -2.53 40.42 5.13
N GLU A 83 -3.76 40.69 4.67
CA GLU A 83 -4.96 40.80 5.49
C GLU A 83 -5.63 39.44 5.66
N TYR A 84 -5.82 39.03 6.91
CA TYR A 84 -6.45 37.78 7.31
C TYR A 84 -7.83 38.03 7.94
N SER A 85 -8.86 37.31 7.51
CA SER A 85 -10.15 37.25 8.21
C SER A 85 -10.01 36.35 9.43
N ILE A 86 -10.73 36.68 10.49
CA ILE A 86 -10.65 35.95 11.77
C ILE A 86 -12.00 35.31 12.09
N GLU A 87 -12.00 34.03 12.46
CA GLU A 87 -13.16 33.35 13.04
C GLU A 87 -12.80 32.74 14.41
N TYR A 88 -13.71 32.82 15.37
CA TYR A 88 -13.53 32.26 16.72
C TYR A 88 -14.50 31.11 16.95
N LEU A 89 -14.05 30.00 17.54
CA LEU A 89 -14.91 28.98 18.15
C LEU A 89 -15.14 29.32 19.62
N ILE A 90 -16.20 30.07 19.89
CA ILE A 90 -16.36 30.81 21.14
C ILE A 90 -17.74 30.61 21.78
N GLY A 91 -17.80 30.56 23.12
CA GLY A 91 -19.02 30.32 23.89
C GLY A 91 -19.21 31.32 25.03
N THR A 92 -20.43 31.78 25.27
CA THR A 92 -20.75 32.59 26.46
C THR A 92 -22.20 32.41 26.90
N SER A 93 -22.45 32.39 28.22
CA SER A 93 -23.81 32.49 28.77
C SER A 93 -24.24 33.92 29.13
N ILE A 94 -23.45 34.92 28.73
CA ILE A 94 -23.73 36.33 29.03
C ILE A 94 -24.61 36.93 27.94
N ALA A 95 -25.81 37.38 28.34
CA ALA A 95 -26.82 37.88 27.39
C ALA A 95 -26.46 39.22 26.71
N SER A 96 -25.60 40.03 27.33
CA SER A 96 -25.15 41.30 26.75
C SER A 96 -23.89 41.79 27.44
N GLY A 97 -22.95 42.35 26.66
CA GLY A 97 -21.75 43.01 27.17
C GLY A 97 -20.51 42.13 27.20
N SER A 98 -20.56 40.88 26.73
CA SER A 98 -19.39 40.06 26.37
C SER A 98 -18.87 40.47 24.98
N ALA A 99 -17.55 40.61 24.84
CA ALA A 99 -16.90 40.85 23.56
C ALA A 99 -15.48 40.27 23.52
N VAL A 100 -15.04 39.87 22.33
CA VAL A 100 -13.68 39.42 22.02
C VAL A 100 -13.00 40.47 21.16
N GLU A 101 -11.72 40.71 21.36
CA GLU A 101 -10.88 41.60 20.54
C GLU A 101 -9.57 40.88 20.22
N ILE A 102 -9.16 40.92 18.95
CA ILE A 102 -7.85 40.46 18.49
C ILE A 102 -6.97 41.66 18.13
N SER A 103 -5.68 41.60 18.49
CA SER A 103 -4.69 42.62 18.17
C SER A 103 -3.37 41.98 17.75
N VAL A 104 -2.63 42.62 16.84
CA VAL A 104 -1.28 42.22 16.42
C VAL A 104 -0.25 43.22 16.95
N LEU A 105 0.92 42.75 17.34
CA LEU A 105 2.02 43.60 17.77
C LEU A 105 2.84 44.09 16.58
N VAL A 106 2.75 45.37 16.26
CA VAL A 106 3.52 46.02 15.18
C VAL A 106 4.36 47.16 15.76
N ASP A 107 5.67 47.15 15.52
CA ASP A 107 6.62 48.14 16.05
C ASP A 107 6.52 48.36 17.58
N GLY A 108 6.30 47.28 18.32
CA GLY A 108 6.15 47.32 19.78
C GLY A 108 4.84 47.94 20.28
N ASN A 109 3.87 48.20 19.40
CA ASN A 109 2.54 48.70 19.74
C ASN A 109 1.47 47.70 19.30
N TRP A 110 0.55 47.35 20.21
CA TRP A 110 -0.59 46.50 19.89
C TRP A 110 -1.59 47.27 19.02
N GLN A 111 -1.83 46.78 17.81
CA GLN A 111 -2.82 47.29 16.87
C GLN A 111 -4.04 46.38 16.88
N SER A 112 -5.20 46.93 17.22
CA SER A 112 -6.46 46.16 17.36
C SER A 112 -7.18 46.06 16.02
N ALA A 113 -7.70 44.87 15.70
CA ALA A 113 -8.66 44.64 14.62
C ALA A 113 -10.11 44.96 15.07
N GLY A 114 -10.31 45.55 16.24
CA GLY A 114 -11.61 45.89 16.80
C GLY A 114 -12.27 44.74 17.57
N SER A 115 -13.32 45.09 18.33
CA SER A 115 -14.05 44.15 19.17
C SER A 115 -15.29 43.58 18.49
N THR A 116 -15.58 42.30 18.71
CA THR A 116 -16.79 41.60 18.27
C THR A 116 -17.61 41.16 19.48
N ASN A 117 -18.91 41.47 19.48
CA ASN A 117 -19.80 41.03 20.57
C ASN A 117 -20.05 39.52 20.45
N VAL A 118 -19.89 38.80 21.56
CA VAL A 118 -20.12 37.35 21.58
C VAL A 118 -21.62 37.08 21.81
N PRO A 119 -22.32 36.40 20.89
CA PRO A 119 -23.75 36.09 21.04
C PRO A 119 -24.06 35.20 22.24
N LEU A 120 -25.28 35.30 22.78
CA LEU A 120 -25.73 34.44 23.88
C LEU A 120 -25.80 32.97 23.43
N GLY A 121 -25.10 32.10 24.13
CA GLY A 121 -25.15 30.64 24.03
C GLY A 121 -25.00 29.96 25.39
N GLN A 122 -24.20 28.90 25.43
CA GLN A 122 -23.70 28.25 26.66
C GLN A 122 -22.19 28.46 26.75
N TRP A 123 -21.60 28.33 27.94
CA TRP A 123 -20.14 28.45 28.11
C TRP A 123 -19.38 27.42 27.27
N ASP A 124 -19.84 26.18 27.27
CA ASP A 124 -19.16 25.03 26.65
C ASP A 124 -19.80 24.59 25.32
N ASN A 125 -20.55 25.49 24.67
CA ASN A 125 -21.09 25.27 23.33
C ASN A 125 -20.47 26.31 22.41
N PHE A 126 -19.27 26.00 21.94
CA PHE A 126 -18.49 26.85 21.04
C PHE A 126 -19.21 26.98 19.71
N GLN A 127 -19.32 28.20 19.22
CA GLN A 127 -19.94 28.51 17.93
C GLN A 127 -19.00 29.40 17.15
N ALA A 128 -18.90 29.15 15.85
CA ALA A 128 -18.19 30.01 14.92
C ALA A 128 -18.71 31.46 15.02
N LEU A 129 -17.78 32.39 15.22
CA LEU A 129 -18.03 33.83 15.29
C LEU A 129 -16.98 34.55 14.44
N ALA A 130 -17.38 35.06 13.28
CA ALA A 130 -16.52 35.91 12.47
C ALA A 130 -16.23 37.25 13.16
N ALA A 131 -14.99 37.74 13.07
CA ALA A 131 -14.61 39.07 13.49
C ALA A 131 -15.20 40.15 12.57
N ASN A 132 -15.35 41.38 13.10
CA ASN A 132 -15.90 42.49 12.33
C ASN A 132 -14.91 43.10 11.32
N ASN A 133 -13.60 42.93 11.54
CA ASN A 133 -12.55 43.42 10.65
C ASN A 133 -11.45 42.37 10.53
N ASN A 134 -10.72 42.43 9.43
CA ASN A 134 -9.52 41.64 9.17
C ASN A 134 -8.33 42.15 9.99
N ILE A 135 -7.25 41.37 10.01
CA ILE A 135 -5.98 41.71 10.65
C ILE A 135 -4.83 41.61 9.63
N SER A 136 -4.02 42.65 9.53
CA SER A 136 -2.78 42.63 8.76
C SER A 136 -1.71 41.85 9.51
N LEU A 137 -1.13 40.84 8.89
CA LEU A 137 -0.02 40.04 9.40
C LEU A 137 1.15 40.13 8.43
N ALA A 138 2.36 40.27 8.97
CA ALA A 138 3.58 40.19 8.19
C ALA A 138 3.92 38.72 7.92
N GLN A 139 4.67 38.45 6.85
CA GLN A 139 5.23 37.12 6.62
C GLN A 139 6.12 36.69 7.80
N GLY A 140 6.00 35.44 8.22
CA GLY A 140 6.69 34.88 9.38
C GLY A 140 5.88 34.98 10.68
N THR A 141 6.56 34.91 11.83
CA THR A 141 5.92 34.87 13.15
C THR A 141 5.44 36.24 13.61
N ASN A 142 4.13 36.34 13.86
CA ASN A 142 3.45 37.51 14.39
C ASN A 142 3.00 37.26 15.83
N ARG A 143 3.14 38.27 16.69
CA ARG A 143 2.52 38.23 18.02
C ARG A 143 1.11 38.75 17.99
N ILE A 144 0.17 37.88 18.33
CA ILE A 144 -1.26 38.14 18.37
C ILE A 144 -1.72 38.13 19.83
N LYS A 145 -2.75 38.92 20.15
CA LYS A 145 -3.36 38.95 21.47
C LYS A 145 -4.88 38.94 21.37
N ILE A 146 -5.51 37.99 22.06
CA ILE A 146 -6.95 37.88 22.24
C ILE A 146 -7.32 38.43 23.61
N THR A 147 -8.26 39.37 23.67
CA THR A 147 -8.67 40.06 24.89
C THR A 147 -10.17 39.98 25.13
N GLY A 148 -10.57 39.78 26.39
CA GLY A 148 -11.93 39.94 26.88
C GLY A 148 -12.36 41.42 26.92
N ALA A 149 -12.74 41.97 25.76
CA ALA A 149 -12.96 43.42 25.56
C ALA A 149 -14.37 43.92 25.93
N GLY A 150 -15.26 43.05 26.40
CA GLY A 150 -16.63 43.42 26.73
C GLY A 150 -16.78 44.34 27.95
N THR A 151 -17.98 44.87 28.14
CA THR A 151 -18.33 45.68 29.33
C THR A 151 -18.79 44.86 30.53
N HIS A 152 -19.21 43.60 30.33
CA HIS A 152 -19.58 42.68 31.41
C HIS A 152 -18.33 42.15 32.10
N ASP A 153 -18.43 41.71 33.36
CA ASP A 153 -17.25 41.22 34.08
C ASP A 153 -16.79 39.86 33.55
N TRP A 154 -17.72 38.95 33.25
CA TRP A 154 -17.46 37.68 32.57
C TRP A 154 -17.59 37.81 31.05
N GLN A 155 -16.71 37.17 30.29
CA GLN A 155 -16.62 37.32 28.84
C GLN A 155 -17.09 36.07 28.10
N TRP A 156 -16.23 35.07 27.95
CA TRP A 156 -16.44 33.91 27.09
C TRP A 156 -15.47 32.78 27.47
N ASN A 157 -15.74 31.58 26.99
CA ASN A 157 -14.76 30.51 26.84
C ASN A 157 -14.43 30.41 25.34
N LEU A 158 -13.20 30.00 25.02
CA LEU A 158 -12.71 29.90 23.65
C LEU A 158 -12.01 28.56 23.47
N ASP A 159 -12.31 27.90 22.36
CA ASP A 159 -11.76 26.61 21.93
C ASP A 159 -10.59 26.87 20.99
N ALA A 160 -10.86 27.50 19.85
CA ALA A 160 -9.86 27.89 18.86
C ALA A 160 -10.21 29.20 18.16
N PHE A 161 -9.28 29.72 17.37
CA PHE A 161 -9.54 30.75 16.37
C PHE A 161 -8.77 30.46 15.07
N SER A 162 -9.31 30.89 13.95
CA SER A 162 -8.70 30.70 12.63
C SER A 162 -8.40 32.04 11.96
N LEU A 163 -7.31 32.07 11.20
CA LEU A 163 -6.86 33.22 10.41
C LEU A 163 -6.77 32.78 8.96
N THR A 164 -7.66 33.30 8.13
CA THR A 164 -7.75 32.93 6.72
C THR A 164 -7.30 34.09 5.85
N LEU A 165 -6.28 33.91 5.01
CA LEU A 165 -5.77 34.95 4.11
C LEU A 165 -6.88 35.43 3.16
N VAL A 166 -7.08 36.75 3.08
CA VAL A 166 -8.12 37.39 2.24
C VAL A 166 -7.52 38.35 1.23
N THR A 167 -6.40 38.99 1.56
CA THR A 167 -5.70 39.90 0.64
C THR A 167 -4.21 39.92 0.92
N PRO A 168 -3.36 39.30 0.07
CA PRO A 168 -1.90 39.38 0.23
C PRO A 168 -1.39 40.82 0.06
N GLU A 169 -0.35 41.19 0.81
CA GLU A 169 0.39 42.44 0.68
C GLU A 169 1.46 42.29 -0.40
N ASN A 170 1.36 43.05 -1.49
CA ASN A 170 2.30 43.02 -2.61
C ASN A 170 3.62 43.72 -2.24
N PRO A 171 4.78 43.03 -2.21
CA PRO A 171 6.06 43.63 -1.87
C PRO A 171 6.60 44.48 -3.03
N ASP A 172 6.34 45.80 -2.99
CA ASP A 172 7.09 46.78 -3.79
C ASP A 172 8.58 46.73 -3.39
N ASN A 173 9.40 46.04 -4.20
CA ASN A 173 10.86 45.95 -4.11
C ASN A 173 11.52 47.33 -4.29
N PRO A 174 12.07 47.97 -3.23
CA PRO A 174 12.81 49.20 -3.37
C PRO A 174 14.29 48.90 -3.65
N ASP A 175 14.78 49.41 -4.77
CA ASP A 175 16.19 49.52 -5.15
C ASP A 175 16.91 48.24 -5.63
N ASN A 176 16.50 47.68 -6.78
CA ASN A 176 17.46 47.06 -7.72
C ASN A 176 17.58 47.93 -8.99
N PRO A 177 18.64 48.75 -9.16
CA PRO A 177 18.75 49.70 -10.27
C PRO A 177 19.00 49.09 -11.66
N ASP A 178 19.04 47.76 -11.82
CA ASP A 178 19.45 47.13 -13.07
C ASP A 178 18.35 46.34 -13.82
N ASN A 179 17.05 46.52 -13.50
CA ASN A 179 15.98 46.02 -14.38
C ASN A 179 14.82 47.03 -14.56
N PRO A 180 14.83 47.87 -15.61
CA PRO A 180 13.74 48.78 -15.91
C PRO A 180 12.73 48.15 -16.88
N ASP A 181 11.79 47.35 -16.37
CA ASP A 181 10.42 47.22 -16.92
C ASP A 181 9.58 46.27 -16.02
N ASP A 182 8.92 46.82 -15.00
CA ASP A 182 7.87 46.15 -14.20
C ASP A 182 6.50 46.16 -14.93
N GLY A 183 6.53 45.96 -16.25
CA GLY A 183 5.44 46.23 -17.17
C GLY A 183 4.36 45.15 -17.30
N ASN A 184 4.03 44.38 -16.26
CA ASN A 184 3.14 43.20 -16.38
C ASN A 184 1.62 43.48 -16.32
N THR A 185 1.18 44.70 -16.64
CA THR A 185 -0.25 45.02 -16.78
C THR A 185 -0.60 45.36 -18.24
N GLY A 186 -1.17 44.40 -18.96
CA GLY A 186 -1.80 44.67 -20.26
C GLY A 186 -2.91 45.71 -20.15
N GLN A 187 -3.08 46.56 -21.18
CA GLN A 187 -4.26 47.42 -21.21
C GLN A 187 -5.54 46.57 -21.36
N PRO A 188 -6.66 46.95 -20.73
CA PRO A 188 -7.95 46.27 -20.90
C PRO A 188 -8.28 46.06 -22.38
N GLY A 189 -8.41 44.79 -22.80
CA GLY A 189 -8.78 44.41 -24.16
C GLY A 189 -7.65 44.39 -25.20
N THR A 190 -6.38 44.39 -24.80
CA THR A 190 -5.23 44.16 -25.71
C THR A 190 -4.44 42.92 -25.29
N PRO A 191 -3.90 42.14 -26.25
CA PRO A 191 -2.99 41.05 -25.92
C PRO A 191 -1.80 41.53 -25.08
N PHE A 192 -1.32 40.68 -24.19
CA PHE A 192 -0.09 40.89 -23.43
C PHE A 192 0.73 39.60 -23.40
N THR A 193 2.03 39.74 -23.23
CA THR A 193 3.00 38.64 -23.24
C THR A 193 3.83 38.74 -21.98
N ILE A 194 4.12 37.59 -21.38
CA ILE A 194 5.05 37.44 -20.26
C ILE A 194 6.21 36.55 -20.70
N GLU A 195 7.40 36.85 -20.22
CA GLU A 195 8.57 35.98 -20.42
C GLU A 195 8.46 34.81 -19.44
N MET A 196 8.72 33.59 -19.90
CA MET A 196 8.55 32.39 -19.08
C MET A 196 9.65 32.26 -18.03
N GLU A 197 10.84 32.82 -18.23
CA GLU A 197 11.88 32.88 -17.19
C GLU A 197 11.52 33.83 -16.03
N ALA A 198 10.45 34.61 -16.16
CA ALA A 198 9.91 35.49 -15.12
C ALA A 198 8.78 34.80 -14.32
N PHE A 199 8.95 33.52 -14.01
CA PHE A 199 8.03 32.74 -13.17
C PHE A 199 8.09 33.16 -11.69
N ASP A 200 6.99 32.95 -10.97
CA ASP A 200 6.89 33.20 -9.53
C ASP A 200 7.34 31.99 -8.70
N ALA A 201 7.13 30.77 -9.22
CA ALA A 201 7.59 29.51 -8.62
C ALA A 201 7.85 28.44 -9.68
N THR A 202 8.66 27.44 -9.34
CA THR A 202 8.90 26.23 -10.14
C THR A 202 9.10 25.04 -9.21
N GLY A 203 8.83 23.84 -9.71
CA GLY A 203 9.02 22.57 -9.01
C GLY A 203 8.82 21.38 -9.94
N SER A 204 8.69 20.20 -9.35
CA SER A 204 8.37 18.95 -10.05
C SER A 204 7.45 18.11 -9.19
N ASP A 205 6.60 17.31 -9.84
CA ASP A 205 5.78 16.32 -9.12
C ASP A 205 6.54 15.00 -8.95
N ASP A 206 7.67 14.80 -9.66
CA ASP A 206 8.59 13.69 -9.48
C ASP A 206 9.79 14.09 -8.58
N PRO A 207 10.06 13.37 -7.48
CA PRO A 207 11.15 13.70 -6.56
C PRO A 207 12.56 13.54 -7.17
N ARG A 208 12.70 12.84 -8.31
CA ARG A 208 13.98 12.70 -9.03
C ARG A 208 14.35 13.95 -9.81
N ALA A 209 13.38 14.82 -10.08
CA ALA A 209 13.57 16.05 -10.83
C ALA A 209 13.78 17.25 -9.87
N GLN A 210 14.55 18.25 -10.35
CA GLN A 210 14.94 19.42 -9.54
C GLN A 210 14.14 20.69 -9.89
N GLY A 211 13.09 20.56 -10.71
CA GLY A 211 12.36 21.69 -11.28
C GLY A 211 13.15 22.41 -12.38
N MET A 212 12.58 23.51 -12.89
CA MET A 212 13.12 24.21 -14.04
C MET A 212 14.17 25.27 -13.65
N VAL A 213 15.15 25.49 -14.52
CA VAL A 213 16.17 26.54 -14.35
C VAL A 213 16.12 27.54 -15.49
N ILE A 214 16.76 28.70 -15.34
CA ILE A 214 16.85 29.70 -16.41
C ILE A 214 18.12 29.44 -17.24
N GLY A 215 17.97 29.35 -18.57
CA GLY A 215 19.07 29.08 -19.51
C GLY A 215 19.02 29.95 -20.77
N GLU A 216 20.02 29.80 -21.64
CA GLU A 216 20.02 30.40 -22.99
C GLU A 216 19.93 29.30 -24.05
N ARG A 217 19.03 29.48 -25.03
CA ARG A 217 18.85 28.58 -26.20
C ARG A 217 18.72 29.39 -27.49
N GLY A 218 18.67 28.71 -28.63
CA GLY A 218 18.57 29.36 -29.96
C GLY A 218 19.91 29.51 -30.72
N TYR A 219 19.83 30.05 -31.93
CA TYR A 219 21.02 30.28 -32.76
C TYR A 219 21.86 31.44 -32.19
N PRO A 220 23.19 31.50 -32.44
CA PRO A 220 24.03 32.58 -31.94
C PRO A 220 23.59 34.00 -32.32
N GLU A 221 22.78 34.12 -33.37
CA GLU A 221 22.22 35.37 -33.90
C GLU A 221 20.76 35.64 -33.51
N ASP A 222 20.13 34.68 -32.80
CA ASP A 222 18.75 34.69 -32.31
C ASP A 222 18.67 33.85 -31.03
N LYS A 223 19.26 34.38 -29.96
CA LYS A 223 19.32 33.74 -28.64
C LYS A 223 18.10 34.16 -27.81
N HIS A 224 17.50 33.18 -27.17
CA HIS A 224 16.37 33.31 -26.26
C HIS A 224 16.83 32.98 -24.84
N THR A 225 16.34 33.74 -23.85
CA THR A 225 16.42 33.37 -22.43
C THR A 225 15.19 32.53 -22.15
N VAL A 226 15.34 31.36 -21.57
CA VAL A 226 14.26 30.39 -21.50
C VAL A 226 14.21 29.69 -20.15
N VAL A 227 13.05 29.18 -19.79
CA VAL A 227 12.99 28.06 -18.85
C VAL A 227 13.59 26.83 -19.54
N ASP A 228 14.56 26.25 -18.86
CA ASP A 228 15.51 25.26 -19.33
C ASP A 228 15.59 24.09 -18.33
N SER A 229 16.23 23.01 -18.76
CA SER A 229 16.38 21.76 -17.99
C SER A 229 15.02 21.21 -17.53
N ASN A 230 14.01 21.32 -18.39
CA ASN A 230 12.68 20.78 -18.16
C ASN A 230 12.66 19.25 -18.37
N GLN A 231 12.30 18.50 -17.35
CA GLN A 231 12.09 17.05 -17.33
C GLN A 231 10.60 16.72 -17.16
N THR A 232 10.17 15.49 -17.45
CA THR A 232 8.78 15.05 -17.25
C THR A 232 8.28 15.43 -15.85
N THR A 233 7.11 16.07 -15.76
CA THR A 233 6.44 16.59 -14.53
C THR A 233 6.94 17.91 -13.94
N ASP A 234 8.03 18.49 -14.45
CA ASP A 234 8.46 19.83 -14.06
C ASP A 234 7.44 20.91 -14.42
N TRP A 235 7.29 21.92 -13.57
CA TRP A 235 6.31 22.98 -13.76
C TRP A 235 6.84 24.37 -13.39
N VAL A 236 6.18 25.40 -13.95
CA VAL A 236 6.34 26.81 -13.58
C VAL A 236 4.99 27.48 -13.38
N ASP A 237 4.89 28.28 -12.32
CA ASP A 237 3.70 29.05 -11.94
C ASP A 237 3.92 30.56 -12.14
N TYR A 238 2.86 31.23 -12.61
CA TYR A 238 2.78 32.68 -12.79
C TYR A 238 1.52 33.23 -12.13
N ASN A 239 1.68 34.23 -11.28
CA ASN A 239 0.60 35.00 -10.68
C ASN A 239 0.25 36.18 -11.58
N ILE A 240 -0.78 36.02 -12.42
CA ILE A 240 -1.18 37.01 -13.41
C ILE A 240 -2.45 37.73 -12.97
N ASN A 241 -2.43 39.06 -12.96
CA ASN A 241 -3.63 39.86 -12.73
C ASN A 241 -4.31 40.24 -14.06
N PHE A 242 -5.36 39.52 -14.42
CA PHE A 242 -6.11 39.73 -15.64
C PHE A 242 -6.97 41.01 -15.54
N PRO A 243 -6.85 41.96 -16.50
CA PRO A 243 -7.49 43.28 -16.38
C PRO A 243 -9.00 43.28 -16.66
N VAL A 244 -9.51 42.26 -17.36
CA VAL A 244 -10.93 42.11 -17.73
C VAL A 244 -11.31 40.63 -17.70
N SER A 245 -12.53 40.33 -17.24
CA SER A 245 -13.09 38.99 -17.39
C SER A 245 -13.42 38.76 -18.86
N GLY A 246 -13.15 37.55 -19.35
CA GLY A 246 -13.51 37.15 -20.71
C GLY A 246 -12.76 35.92 -21.16
N ASN A 247 -13.01 35.49 -22.40
CA ASN A 247 -12.27 34.40 -23.00
C ASN A 247 -10.90 34.87 -23.48
N TYR A 248 -9.84 34.14 -23.12
CA TYR A 248 -8.47 34.35 -23.53
C TYR A 248 -7.99 33.15 -24.35
N ARG A 249 -7.32 33.45 -25.46
CA ARG A 249 -6.44 32.52 -26.15
C ARG A 249 -5.06 32.61 -25.51
N ILE A 250 -4.42 31.47 -25.26
CA ILE A 250 -3.10 31.40 -24.62
C ILE A 250 -2.14 30.65 -25.53
N GLU A 251 -1.03 31.29 -25.86
CA GLU A 251 0.02 30.75 -26.73
C GLU A 251 1.34 30.70 -25.97
N MET A 252 2.12 29.64 -26.16
CA MET A 252 3.45 29.45 -25.61
C MET A 252 4.48 29.44 -26.74
N LEU A 253 5.49 30.31 -26.68
CA LEU A 253 6.65 30.24 -27.56
C LEU A 253 7.67 29.28 -26.95
N ALA A 254 7.93 28.15 -27.61
CA ALA A 254 8.79 27.10 -27.07
C ALA A 254 9.59 26.36 -28.16
N SER A 255 10.57 25.58 -27.72
CA SER A 255 11.41 24.70 -28.55
C SER A 255 11.46 23.30 -27.95
N GLY A 256 11.34 22.26 -28.78
CA GLY A 256 11.40 20.86 -28.34
C GLY A 256 11.98 19.98 -29.44
N GLN A 257 12.79 18.98 -29.08
CA GLN A 257 13.35 18.01 -30.04
C GLN A 257 12.75 16.61 -29.89
N THR A 258 12.16 16.34 -28.73
CA THR A 258 11.54 15.08 -28.37
C THR A 258 10.11 15.04 -28.88
N SER A 259 9.80 14.11 -29.79
CA SER A 259 8.48 13.97 -30.43
C SER A 259 7.33 13.67 -29.47
N HIS A 260 7.64 13.31 -28.23
CA HIS A 260 6.68 12.91 -27.20
C HIS A 260 6.52 13.97 -26.09
N ALA A 261 7.21 15.11 -26.18
CA ALA A 261 7.13 16.15 -25.16
C ALA A 261 5.80 16.91 -25.27
N THR A 262 5.14 17.16 -24.14
CA THR A 262 3.90 17.95 -24.08
C THR A 262 4.00 19.06 -23.03
N ALA A 263 3.18 20.11 -23.20
CA ALA A 263 2.98 21.17 -22.25
C ALA A 263 1.52 21.16 -21.79
N ILE A 264 1.32 21.05 -20.49
CA ILE A 264 0.02 21.01 -19.82
C ILE A 264 -0.23 22.39 -19.19
N LEU A 265 -1.35 23.02 -19.54
CA LEU A 265 -1.77 24.31 -19.01
C LEU A 265 -2.74 24.09 -17.85
N PHE A 266 -2.49 24.73 -16.72
CA PHE A 266 -3.48 24.88 -15.65
C PHE A 266 -3.81 26.34 -15.39
N VAL A 267 -5.06 26.61 -15.02
CA VAL A 267 -5.52 27.88 -14.50
C VAL A 267 -6.15 27.60 -13.14
N ASP A 268 -5.58 28.18 -12.08
CA ASP A 268 -5.98 27.95 -10.69
C ASP A 268 -6.07 26.44 -10.36
N ASN A 269 -5.02 25.70 -10.70
CA ASN A 269 -4.88 24.25 -10.54
C ASN A 269 -5.91 23.39 -11.28
N VAL A 270 -6.74 23.97 -12.15
CA VAL A 270 -7.60 23.21 -13.06
C VAL A 270 -6.86 23.03 -14.38
N GLN A 271 -6.64 21.77 -14.76
CA GLN A 271 -6.05 21.44 -16.06
C GLN A 271 -6.99 21.92 -17.17
N ILE A 272 -6.47 22.75 -18.07
CA ILE A 272 -7.23 23.32 -19.19
C ILE A 272 -7.00 22.51 -20.45
N ASN A 273 -5.74 22.18 -20.76
CA ASN A 273 -5.37 21.46 -21.97
C ASN A 273 -3.93 20.92 -21.89
N GLU A 274 -3.60 19.98 -22.78
CA GLU A 274 -2.26 19.45 -22.98
C GLU A 274 -1.90 19.48 -24.47
N VAL A 275 -0.72 19.97 -24.81
CA VAL A 275 -0.31 20.23 -26.20
C VAL A 275 1.09 19.70 -26.47
N ALA A 276 1.26 18.94 -27.55
CA ALA A 276 2.57 18.45 -27.97
C ALA A 276 3.51 19.59 -28.41
N VAL A 277 4.76 19.53 -27.95
CA VAL A 277 5.81 20.53 -28.19
C VAL A 277 6.99 19.89 -28.93
N ASP A 278 6.93 19.88 -30.25
CA ASP A 278 8.02 19.39 -31.12
C ASP A 278 8.31 20.39 -32.23
N THR A 279 9.53 20.93 -32.24
CA THR A 279 10.06 21.80 -33.30
C THR A 279 11.13 21.08 -34.15
N GLY A 280 11.47 19.83 -33.82
CA GLY A 280 12.50 19.00 -34.43
C GLY A 280 13.93 19.49 -34.19
N ASN A 281 14.12 20.58 -33.45
CA ASN A 281 15.42 21.21 -33.22
C ASN A 281 15.39 22.19 -32.03
N GLN A 282 16.24 21.95 -31.03
CA GLN A 282 16.36 22.76 -29.79
C GLN A 282 16.74 24.24 -30.01
N ALA A 283 17.17 24.63 -31.22
CA ALA A 283 17.48 26.01 -31.57
C ALA A 283 16.32 26.72 -32.31
N VAL A 284 15.19 26.04 -32.54
CA VAL A 284 14.03 26.58 -33.27
C VAL A 284 12.87 26.74 -32.29
N PHE A 285 12.39 27.98 -32.14
CA PHE A 285 11.24 28.34 -31.32
C PHE A 285 10.01 28.58 -32.20
N LEU A 286 8.86 28.00 -31.82
CA LEU A 286 7.57 28.15 -32.49
C LEU A 286 6.46 28.43 -31.45
N ASP A 287 5.39 29.10 -31.88
CA ASP A 287 4.20 29.31 -31.07
C ASP A 287 3.35 28.02 -31.01
N PHE A 288 3.03 27.57 -29.80
CA PHE A 288 2.13 26.47 -29.48
C PHE A 288 0.88 27.03 -28.81
N GLU A 289 -0.29 26.76 -29.38
CA GLU A 289 -1.55 27.22 -28.83
C GLU A 289 -1.96 26.30 -27.68
N LEU A 290 -1.75 26.72 -26.43
CA LEU A 290 -2.13 25.96 -25.25
C LEU A 290 -3.66 25.89 -25.10
N THR A 291 -4.37 26.95 -25.46
CA THR A 291 -5.83 26.94 -25.58
C THR A 291 -6.27 28.02 -26.57
N ASP A 292 -7.28 27.71 -27.40
CA ASP A 292 -7.86 28.65 -28.35
C ASP A 292 -8.85 29.61 -27.68
N SER A 293 -9.46 29.21 -26.55
CA SER A 293 -10.41 29.99 -25.77
C SER A 293 -10.62 29.39 -24.37
N THR A 294 -10.19 30.08 -23.32
CA THR A 294 -10.54 29.77 -21.93
C THR A 294 -11.05 31.01 -21.19
N TYR A 295 -12.13 30.87 -20.41
CA TYR A 295 -12.67 31.99 -19.65
C TYR A 295 -11.80 32.24 -18.40
N ILE A 296 -11.32 33.47 -18.26
CA ILE A 296 -10.58 33.91 -17.07
C ILE A 296 -11.23 35.18 -16.55
N SER A 297 -11.51 35.22 -15.25
CA SER A 297 -12.12 36.39 -14.63
C SER A 297 -11.11 37.53 -14.47
N ALA A 298 -11.59 38.77 -14.32
CA ALA A 298 -10.71 39.87 -13.94
C ALA A 298 -10.21 39.65 -12.50
N GLY A 299 -8.92 39.75 -12.29
CA GLY A 299 -8.30 39.51 -10.99
C GLY A 299 -7.02 38.68 -11.10
N ALA A 300 -6.43 38.39 -9.95
CA ALA A 300 -5.26 37.55 -9.84
C ALA A 300 -5.64 36.07 -10.05
N HIS A 301 -4.89 35.40 -10.90
CA HIS A 301 -5.01 33.98 -11.22
C HIS A 301 -3.63 33.34 -11.25
N THR A 302 -3.52 32.07 -10.86
CA THR A 302 -2.29 31.30 -11.01
C THR A 302 -2.35 30.56 -12.34
N ILE A 303 -1.38 30.80 -13.20
CA ILE A 303 -1.21 30.09 -14.46
C ILE A 303 -0.03 29.15 -14.31
N ARG A 304 -0.25 27.84 -14.47
CA ARG A 304 0.82 26.83 -14.48
C ARG A 304 1.06 26.35 -15.89
N VAL A 305 2.32 26.19 -16.25
CA VAL A 305 2.72 25.36 -17.39
C VAL A 305 3.60 24.23 -16.86
N GLN A 306 3.13 23.01 -17.04
CA GLN A 306 3.82 21.78 -16.64
C GLN A 306 4.24 20.98 -17.87
N SER A 307 5.32 20.24 -17.76
CA SER A 307 5.75 19.29 -18.78
C SER A 307 5.09 17.93 -18.58
N GLY A 308 4.56 17.38 -19.67
CA GLY A 308 4.07 16.02 -19.73
C GLY A 308 4.81 15.22 -20.80
N SER A 309 4.52 13.92 -20.88
CA SER A 309 5.00 13.08 -21.96
C SER A 309 3.91 12.14 -22.44
N GLN A 310 3.85 11.92 -23.76
CA GLN A 310 2.95 10.93 -24.37
C GLN A 310 3.41 9.48 -24.15
N ILE A 311 4.64 9.29 -23.67
CA ILE A 311 5.19 8.00 -23.27
C ILE A 311 5.56 8.11 -21.80
N ASN A 312 5.31 7.07 -21.01
CA ASN A 312 5.50 7.09 -19.56
C ASN A 312 7.00 7.00 -19.17
N GLU A 313 7.84 7.84 -19.78
CA GLU A 313 9.29 7.91 -19.60
C GLU A 313 9.74 9.25 -19.03
N PHE A 314 10.69 9.18 -18.11
CA PHE A 314 11.38 10.32 -17.53
C PHE A 314 12.43 10.85 -18.54
N SER A 315 12.15 11.96 -19.23
CA SER A 315 13.06 12.49 -20.25
C SER A 315 13.06 14.02 -20.33
N TRP A 316 14.04 14.59 -21.04
CA TRP A 316 14.12 16.03 -21.30
C TRP A 316 13.05 16.47 -22.32
N MET A 317 12.34 17.55 -21.98
CA MET A 317 11.11 17.98 -22.64
C MET A 317 11.38 19.17 -23.59
N TRP A 318 10.88 20.35 -23.22
CA TRP A 318 10.91 21.56 -24.04
C TRP A 318 11.49 22.76 -23.29
N PHE A 319 11.94 23.76 -24.04
CA PHE A 319 12.44 25.03 -23.53
C PHE A 319 11.40 26.12 -23.81
N GLY A 320 10.93 26.82 -22.77
CA GLY A 320 9.87 27.83 -22.87
C GLY A 320 10.42 29.25 -22.83
N ASP A 321 10.02 30.10 -23.77
CA ASP A 321 10.47 31.50 -23.90
C ASP A 321 9.39 32.48 -23.40
N ALA A 322 8.17 32.41 -23.92
CA ALA A 322 7.13 33.40 -23.58
C ALA A 322 5.70 32.83 -23.61
N LEU A 323 4.81 33.41 -22.80
CA LEU A 323 3.36 33.15 -22.82
C LEU A 323 2.61 34.40 -23.27
N THR A 324 1.76 34.27 -24.30
CA THR A 324 0.94 35.37 -24.84
C THR A 324 -0.54 35.11 -24.58
N PHE A 325 -1.20 36.08 -23.95
CA PHE A 325 -2.62 36.07 -23.61
C PHE A 325 -3.39 37.04 -24.50
N THR A 326 -4.33 36.53 -25.30
CA THR A 326 -5.13 37.33 -26.24
C THR A 326 -6.62 37.31 -25.86
N PRO A 327 -7.21 38.42 -25.40
CA PRO A 327 -8.65 38.48 -25.11
C PRO A 327 -9.47 38.42 -26.41
N LEU A 328 -10.44 37.51 -26.47
CA LEU A 328 -11.27 37.25 -27.65
C LEU A 328 -12.52 38.16 -27.71
N ASP A 329 -13.07 38.49 -26.55
CA ASP A 329 -14.33 39.23 -26.44
C ASP A 329 -14.06 40.70 -26.12
N GLY A 330 -14.13 41.57 -27.14
CA GLY A 330 -13.83 43.01 -27.05
C GLY A 330 -14.77 43.89 -26.18
N GLY A 331 -15.05 43.50 -24.94
CA GLY A 331 -15.72 44.33 -23.91
C GLY A 331 -17.23 44.53 -24.11
N SER A 332 -17.98 43.44 -24.37
CA SER A 332 -19.45 43.45 -24.47
C SER A 332 -20.13 43.64 -23.10
N THR A 333 -21.27 44.35 -23.05
CA THR A 333 -22.05 44.61 -21.82
C THR A 333 -23.30 43.71 -21.70
N ASP A 334 -23.24 42.49 -22.22
CA ASP A 334 -24.29 41.48 -22.05
C ASP A 334 -24.09 40.77 -20.71
N GLY A 335 -25.17 40.39 -20.04
CA GLY A 335 -25.11 39.71 -18.73
C GLY A 335 -25.17 38.19 -18.90
N ASP A 336 -24.74 37.46 -17.88
CA ASP A 336 -24.83 36.00 -17.74
C ASP A 336 -25.51 35.77 -16.38
N ALA A 337 -26.78 35.32 -16.40
CA ALA A 337 -27.64 35.34 -15.22
C ALA A 337 -27.42 34.16 -14.26
N ASP A 338 -26.98 33.01 -14.75
CA ASP A 338 -26.68 31.82 -13.95
C ASP A 338 -25.18 31.57 -13.76
N ASN A 339 -24.32 32.38 -14.39
CA ASN A 339 -22.87 32.33 -14.30
C ASN A 339 -22.31 30.98 -14.76
N ASP A 340 -22.85 30.45 -15.85
CA ASP A 340 -22.31 29.25 -16.49
C ASP A 340 -21.21 29.58 -17.54
N GLY A 341 -20.95 30.87 -17.79
CA GLY A 341 -19.96 31.36 -18.73
C GLY A 341 -20.54 31.76 -20.10
N VAL A 342 -21.84 31.53 -20.34
CA VAL A 342 -22.52 31.87 -21.60
C VAL A 342 -23.47 33.05 -21.38
N LEU A 343 -23.28 34.11 -22.16
CA LEU A 343 -24.08 35.34 -22.03
C LEU A 343 -25.57 35.08 -22.33
N ASP A 344 -26.48 35.73 -21.60
CA ASP A 344 -27.96 35.64 -21.66
C ASP A 344 -28.54 35.71 -23.09
N SER A 345 -27.82 36.34 -24.04
CA SER A 345 -28.27 36.46 -25.44
C SER A 345 -27.97 35.23 -26.31
N VAL A 346 -27.08 34.35 -25.87
CA VAL A 346 -26.60 33.14 -26.55
C VAL A 346 -27.00 31.88 -25.77
N ASP A 347 -27.18 32.02 -24.46
CA ASP A 347 -27.59 30.96 -23.56
C ASP A 347 -29.05 30.52 -23.78
N THR A 348 -29.19 29.22 -24.07
CA THR A 348 -30.44 28.50 -24.35
C THR A 348 -30.86 27.65 -23.14
N CYS A 349 -30.01 27.52 -22.13
CA CYS A 349 -30.17 26.79 -20.89
C CYS A 349 -29.96 27.70 -19.66
N PRO A 350 -30.82 28.72 -19.44
CA PRO A 350 -30.58 29.84 -18.52
C PRO A 350 -30.75 29.56 -17.03
N ASN A 351 -30.60 28.31 -16.61
CA ASN A 351 -30.48 27.94 -15.20
C ASN A 351 -29.48 26.79 -15.02
N THR A 352 -28.43 26.74 -15.83
CA THR A 352 -27.35 25.77 -15.67
C THR A 352 -26.61 26.08 -14.36
N PRO A 353 -26.33 25.09 -13.49
CA PRO A 353 -25.66 25.34 -12.23
C PRO A 353 -24.29 25.98 -12.46
N ALA A 354 -24.01 27.09 -11.77
CA ALA A 354 -22.71 27.75 -11.81
C ALA A 354 -21.57 26.74 -11.54
N GLY A 355 -20.61 26.65 -12.47
CA GLY A 355 -19.48 25.71 -12.42
C GLY A 355 -19.66 24.41 -13.23
N ALA A 356 -20.85 24.15 -13.79
CA ALA A 356 -21.01 23.05 -14.74
C ALA A 356 -20.33 23.39 -16.08
N GLN A 357 -19.67 22.42 -16.72
CA GLN A 357 -19.14 22.60 -18.08
C GLN A 357 -20.30 22.74 -19.07
N VAL A 358 -20.31 23.78 -19.92
CA VAL A 358 -21.45 24.09 -20.81
C VAL A 358 -21.05 24.23 -22.27
N ASP A 359 -21.96 23.85 -23.16
CA ASP A 359 -21.78 24.02 -24.60
C ASP A 359 -21.88 25.52 -24.97
N ALA A 360 -21.62 25.85 -26.24
CA ALA A 360 -21.73 27.24 -26.72
C ALA A 360 -23.13 27.87 -26.58
N ASN A 361 -24.14 27.11 -26.13
CA ASN A 361 -25.50 27.55 -25.87
C ASN A 361 -25.87 27.51 -24.38
N GLY A 362 -24.90 27.42 -23.46
CA GLY A 362 -25.14 27.42 -22.00
C GLY A 362 -25.74 26.11 -21.47
N CYS A 363 -25.82 25.07 -22.29
CA CYS A 363 -26.36 23.79 -21.85
C CYS A 363 -25.24 22.91 -21.32
N GLU A 364 -25.40 22.40 -20.09
CA GLU A 364 -24.49 21.44 -19.46
C GLU A 364 -24.03 20.37 -20.47
N ILE A 365 -22.73 20.37 -20.76
CA ILE A 365 -22.06 19.32 -21.51
C ILE A 365 -22.13 18.10 -20.60
N ILE A 366 -23.12 17.25 -20.85
CA ILE A 366 -23.00 15.86 -20.46
C ILE A 366 -21.91 15.32 -21.37
N VAL A 367 -20.71 15.26 -20.81
CA VAL A 367 -19.52 14.87 -21.52
C VAL A 367 -19.66 13.39 -21.84
N ASP A 368 -20.21 13.12 -23.03
CA ASP A 368 -19.91 11.91 -23.78
C ASP A 368 -18.53 12.22 -24.38
N ASN A 369 -17.49 12.02 -23.58
CA ASN A 369 -16.13 12.44 -23.88
C ASN A 369 -15.47 11.54 -24.94
N ASP A 370 -16.24 10.79 -25.74
CA ASP A 370 -15.77 9.87 -26.76
C ASP A 370 -16.13 10.43 -28.16
N THR A 371 -15.18 11.14 -28.79
CA THR A 371 -15.44 11.95 -30.00
C THR A 371 -15.83 11.10 -31.20
N ASP A 372 -15.30 9.89 -31.33
CA ASP A 372 -15.56 9.01 -32.46
C ASP A 372 -16.49 7.82 -32.15
N ASN A 373 -16.93 7.73 -30.88
CA ASN A 373 -17.87 6.75 -30.35
C ASN A 373 -17.35 5.31 -30.48
N ASP A 374 -16.07 5.09 -30.21
CA ASP A 374 -15.45 3.76 -30.19
C ASP A 374 -15.52 3.06 -28.81
N GLY A 375 -15.91 3.79 -27.77
CA GLY A 375 -16.04 3.35 -26.39
C GLY A 375 -14.94 3.84 -25.45
N VAL A 376 -13.96 4.61 -25.93
CA VAL A 376 -12.82 5.12 -25.16
C VAL A 376 -12.92 6.64 -25.02
N ASP A 377 -12.73 7.13 -23.79
CA ASP A 377 -12.80 8.54 -23.47
C ASP A 377 -11.61 9.27 -24.14
N ASN A 378 -11.83 10.43 -24.77
CA ASN A 378 -10.81 11.27 -25.42
C ASN A 378 -9.57 11.51 -24.56
N SER A 379 -9.73 11.47 -23.22
CA SER A 379 -8.66 11.65 -22.24
C SER A 379 -7.62 10.52 -22.27
N ILE A 380 -8.00 9.34 -22.76
CA ILE A 380 -7.13 8.16 -22.90
C ILE A 380 -7.12 7.59 -24.34
N ASP A 381 -7.99 8.08 -25.23
CA ASP A 381 -8.04 7.71 -26.65
C ASP A 381 -6.88 8.34 -27.46
N GLN A 382 -5.90 7.51 -27.81
CA GLN A 382 -4.75 7.81 -28.67
C GLN A 382 -5.08 7.69 -30.17
N CYS A 383 -6.25 7.17 -30.53
CA CYS A 383 -6.71 7.00 -31.90
C CYS A 383 -8.07 7.69 -32.13
N PRO A 384 -8.12 9.05 -32.05
CA PRO A 384 -9.35 9.86 -31.97
C PRO A 384 -10.22 9.92 -33.24
N ASN A 385 -10.01 9.01 -34.19
CA ASN A 385 -10.82 8.85 -35.38
C ASN A 385 -11.13 7.37 -35.69
N THR A 386 -11.06 6.49 -34.71
CA THR A 386 -11.46 5.10 -34.81
C THR A 386 -12.94 5.01 -35.22
N PRO A 387 -13.28 4.20 -36.25
CA PRO A 387 -14.65 4.13 -36.72
C PRO A 387 -15.60 3.60 -35.62
N ALA A 388 -16.60 4.38 -35.21
CA ALA A 388 -17.66 3.96 -34.28
C ALA A 388 -18.08 2.48 -34.43
N GLY A 389 -17.86 1.69 -33.37
CA GLY A 389 -18.14 0.25 -33.33
C GLY A 389 -17.01 -0.68 -33.81
N ALA A 390 -15.82 -0.15 -34.13
CA ALA A 390 -14.60 -0.95 -34.21
C ALA A 390 -14.25 -1.53 -32.82
N GLN A 391 -13.49 -2.63 -32.80
CA GLN A 391 -12.95 -3.14 -31.53
C GLN A 391 -11.64 -2.43 -31.28
N VAL A 392 -11.49 -1.84 -30.10
CA VAL A 392 -10.38 -0.97 -29.75
C VAL A 392 -9.66 -1.46 -28.50
N ASP A 393 -8.38 -1.15 -28.39
CA ASP A 393 -7.62 -1.36 -27.16
C ASP A 393 -7.98 -0.30 -26.10
N ALA A 394 -7.29 -0.33 -24.95
CA ALA A 394 -7.54 0.63 -23.86
C ALA A 394 -7.27 2.09 -24.24
N ASN A 395 -6.57 2.32 -25.36
CA ASN A 395 -6.19 3.64 -25.86
C ASN A 395 -7.02 4.04 -27.10
N GLY A 396 -8.18 3.43 -27.34
CA GLY A 396 -9.07 3.78 -28.47
C GLY A 396 -8.53 3.38 -29.84
N CYS A 397 -7.40 2.67 -29.91
CA CYS A 397 -6.84 2.26 -31.18
C CYS A 397 -7.51 0.99 -31.71
N GLU A 398 -8.02 1.04 -32.95
CA GLU A 398 -8.60 -0.11 -33.63
C GLU A 398 -7.63 -1.30 -33.52
N ILE A 399 -8.08 -2.39 -32.89
CA ILE A 399 -7.37 -3.67 -32.80
C ILE A 399 -7.36 -4.24 -34.22
N VAL A 400 -6.41 -3.77 -35.02
CA VAL A 400 -6.06 -4.39 -36.28
C VAL A 400 -5.29 -5.63 -35.89
N ALA A 401 -5.81 -6.82 -36.24
CA ALA A 401 -5.06 -8.06 -36.07
C ALA A 401 -3.71 -7.93 -36.78
N VAL A 402 -2.68 -7.60 -36.00
CA VAL A 402 -1.33 -7.37 -36.46
C VAL A 402 -0.70 -8.70 -36.80
N VAL A 403 0.00 -8.71 -37.93
CA VAL A 403 0.63 -9.91 -38.46
C VAL A 403 1.98 -9.98 -37.77
N ASP A 404 2.13 -10.96 -36.90
CA ASP A 404 3.41 -11.38 -36.31
C ASP A 404 3.72 -12.75 -36.95
N ALA A 405 4.62 -12.75 -37.94
CA ALA A 405 4.83 -13.91 -38.79
C ALA A 405 5.53 -15.08 -38.08
N ASP A 406 6.33 -14.82 -37.04
CA ASP A 406 7.09 -15.83 -36.31
C ASP A 406 6.60 -16.07 -34.88
N ASN A 407 5.68 -15.25 -34.38
CA ASN A 407 5.05 -15.31 -33.06
C ASN A 407 6.05 -15.15 -31.92
N ASP A 408 6.98 -14.19 -32.04
CA ASP A 408 7.88 -13.81 -30.97
C ASP A 408 7.31 -12.72 -30.04
N GLY A 409 6.16 -12.13 -30.41
CA GLY A 409 5.49 -11.09 -29.63
C GLY A 409 5.68 -9.68 -30.17
N VAL A 410 6.47 -9.48 -31.24
CA VAL A 410 6.68 -8.18 -31.89
C VAL A 410 6.09 -8.20 -33.31
N GLU A 411 5.29 -7.19 -33.66
CA GLU A 411 4.61 -7.15 -34.96
C GLU A 411 5.58 -6.98 -36.15
N ASP A 412 5.26 -7.54 -37.33
CA ASP A 412 6.09 -7.48 -38.55
C ASP A 412 6.58 -6.06 -38.94
N SER A 413 5.88 -5.00 -38.50
CA SER A 413 6.26 -3.59 -38.74
C SER A 413 7.35 -3.06 -37.82
N LEU A 414 7.44 -3.58 -36.61
CA LEU A 414 8.42 -3.20 -35.58
C LEU A 414 9.53 -4.25 -35.45
N ASP A 415 9.26 -5.46 -35.89
CA ASP A 415 10.15 -6.60 -35.83
C ASP A 415 11.27 -6.49 -36.88
N MET A 416 12.48 -6.28 -36.39
CA MET A 416 13.71 -6.24 -37.17
C MET A 416 14.31 -7.64 -37.39
N CYS A 417 13.77 -8.63 -36.71
CA CYS A 417 14.21 -10.01 -36.62
C CYS A 417 13.09 -11.02 -37.00
N PRO A 418 12.55 -10.97 -38.24
CA PRO A 418 11.32 -11.65 -38.68
C PRO A 418 11.34 -13.19 -38.78
N ASN A 419 12.31 -13.85 -38.14
CA ASN A 419 12.32 -15.31 -37.98
C ASN A 419 12.83 -15.71 -36.59
N THR A 420 12.53 -14.93 -35.56
CA THR A 420 12.82 -15.24 -34.17
C THR A 420 12.04 -16.49 -33.76
N PRO A 421 12.68 -17.45 -33.07
CA PRO A 421 11.98 -18.64 -32.61
C PRO A 421 10.84 -18.27 -31.63
N ALA A 422 9.61 -18.66 -31.95
CA ALA A 422 8.45 -18.45 -31.09
C ALA A 422 8.72 -18.82 -29.61
N GLY A 423 8.50 -17.88 -28.70
CA GLY A 423 8.71 -18.01 -27.26
C GLY A 423 10.15 -17.77 -26.77
N ALA A 424 11.07 -17.34 -27.63
CA ALA A 424 12.36 -16.82 -27.17
C ALA A 424 12.17 -15.43 -26.53
N PRO A 425 12.88 -15.08 -25.45
CA PRO A 425 12.90 -13.71 -24.96
C PRO A 425 13.46 -12.78 -26.03
N VAL A 426 12.75 -11.69 -26.33
CA VAL A 426 13.13 -10.71 -27.36
C VAL A 426 13.19 -9.31 -26.78
N ASN A 427 14.01 -8.45 -27.38
CA ASN A 427 13.95 -7.02 -27.13
C ASN A 427 12.76 -6.37 -27.87
N GLY A 428 12.54 -5.07 -27.68
CA GLY A 428 11.46 -4.33 -28.34
C GLY A 428 11.52 -4.25 -29.87
N GLN A 429 12.54 -4.86 -30.51
CA GLN A 429 12.70 -4.96 -31.96
C GLN A 429 12.51 -6.40 -32.48
N GLY A 430 11.99 -7.31 -31.66
CA GLY A 430 11.76 -8.72 -32.02
C GLY A 430 13.03 -9.55 -32.07
N CYS A 431 14.16 -9.06 -31.57
CA CYS A 431 15.43 -9.79 -31.67
C CYS A 431 15.76 -10.50 -30.36
N ALA A 432 15.95 -11.82 -30.42
CA ALA A 432 16.54 -12.59 -29.32
C ALA A 432 18.07 -12.49 -29.34
N ASP A 433 18.72 -12.76 -28.21
CA ASP A 433 20.20 -12.72 -28.06
C ASP A 433 20.92 -13.59 -29.11
N SER A 434 20.30 -14.68 -29.58
CA SER A 434 20.85 -15.53 -30.64
C SER A 434 20.89 -14.89 -32.04
N GLN A 435 20.22 -13.74 -32.21
CA GLN A 435 20.17 -12.94 -33.43
C GLN A 435 20.91 -11.60 -33.29
N LEU A 436 21.26 -11.22 -32.06
CA LEU A 436 21.99 -10.00 -31.72
C LEU A 436 23.49 -10.28 -31.63
N ASP A 437 24.29 -9.27 -31.98
CA ASP A 437 25.76 -9.26 -31.94
C ASP A 437 26.13 -7.82 -31.57
N ALA A 438 26.12 -7.54 -30.27
CA ALA A 438 26.13 -6.19 -29.71
C ALA A 438 27.39 -5.41 -30.12
N ASP A 439 28.54 -6.08 -30.25
CA ASP A 439 29.83 -5.48 -30.58
C ASP A 439 30.25 -5.65 -32.06
N ASN A 440 29.45 -6.40 -32.83
CA ASN A 440 29.65 -6.70 -34.25
C ASN A 440 30.98 -7.41 -34.55
N ASP A 441 31.41 -8.32 -33.68
CA ASP A 441 32.59 -9.15 -33.89
C ASP A 441 32.32 -10.43 -34.72
N GLY A 442 31.04 -10.76 -34.94
CA GLY A 442 30.56 -11.92 -35.68
C GLY A 442 30.12 -13.11 -34.84
N VAL A 443 30.07 -12.98 -33.51
CA VAL A 443 29.56 -13.96 -32.54
C VAL A 443 28.28 -13.39 -31.90
N SER A 444 27.25 -14.21 -31.79
CA SER A 444 25.97 -13.77 -31.23
C SER A 444 26.01 -13.71 -29.70
N ASP A 445 25.23 -12.80 -29.11
CA ASP A 445 25.24 -12.49 -27.68
C ASP A 445 24.95 -13.73 -26.81
N ASP A 446 24.19 -14.71 -27.33
CA ASP A 446 23.88 -15.96 -26.63
C ASP A 446 25.10 -16.86 -26.34
N ILE A 447 26.19 -16.70 -27.10
CA ILE A 447 27.43 -17.48 -26.96
C ILE A 447 28.70 -16.64 -26.85
N ASP A 448 28.60 -15.33 -26.92
CA ASP A 448 29.73 -14.41 -26.78
C ASP A 448 30.17 -14.30 -25.32
N GLN A 449 31.46 -14.53 -25.06
CA GLN A 449 32.07 -14.38 -23.74
C GLN A 449 32.85 -13.06 -23.62
N CYS A 450 32.96 -12.31 -24.71
CA CYS A 450 33.69 -11.08 -24.85
C CYS A 450 32.80 -10.01 -25.53
N PRO A 451 31.68 -9.58 -24.90
CA PRO A 451 30.59 -8.76 -25.49
C PRO A 451 30.95 -7.30 -25.81
N SER A 452 32.24 -6.99 -25.86
CA SER A 452 32.79 -5.66 -26.13
C SER A 452 34.04 -5.72 -27.01
N THR A 453 34.18 -6.80 -27.78
CA THR A 453 35.20 -7.00 -28.80
C THR A 453 35.02 -6.00 -29.95
N PRO A 454 36.05 -5.17 -30.26
CA PRO A 454 35.92 -4.16 -31.29
C PRO A 454 35.57 -4.76 -32.67
N ALA A 455 34.47 -4.28 -33.26
CA ALA A 455 33.98 -4.68 -34.57
C ALA A 455 35.09 -4.84 -35.63
N GLY A 456 35.16 -6.01 -36.25
CA GLY A 456 36.16 -6.37 -37.26
C GLY A 456 37.48 -6.95 -36.71
N SER A 457 37.59 -7.16 -35.40
CA SER A 457 38.67 -7.95 -34.81
C SER A 457 38.61 -9.41 -35.29
N VAL A 458 39.75 -10.08 -35.37
CA VAL A 458 39.75 -11.53 -35.66
C VAL A 458 39.49 -12.23 -34.34
N VAL A 459 38.33 -12.83 -34.17
CA VAL A 459 37.88 -13.48 -32.93
C VAL A 459 37.91 -15.00 -33.03
N ASP A 460 37.89 -15.66 -31.87
CA ASP A 460 37.72 -17.11 -31.78
C ASP A 460 36.23 -17.50 -31.78
N GLY A 461 35.89 -18.68 -31.26
CA GLY A 461 34.52 -19.17 -31.27
C GLY A 461 33.62 -18.59 -30.17
N THR A 462 34.15 -17.73 -29.29
CA THR A 462 33.45 -17.14 -28.14
C THR A 462 33.61 -15.62 -28.11
N GLY A 463 33.79 -15.00 -29.28
CA GLY A 463 33.97 -13.55 -29.48
C GLY A 463 35.33 -12.99 -29.06
N CYS A 464 36.19 -13.78 -28.43
CA CYS A 464 37.44 -13.23 -27.89
C CYS A 464 38.53 -13.08 -28.97
N ILE A 465 39.17 -11.90 -29.03
CA ILE A 465 40.20 -11.55 -30.02
C ILE A 465 41.35 -12.57 -30.05
N VAL A 466 41.62 -13.13 -31.23
CA VAL A 466 42.79 -13.97 -31.52
C VAL A 466 44.02 -13.08 -31.70
N VAL A 467 44.71 -12.81 -30.60
CA VAL A 467 45.92 -11.99 -30.61
C VAL A 467 47.10 -12.75 -31.22
N THR A 468 47.48 -12.44 -32.46
CA THR A 468 48.88 -12.61 -32.89
C THR A 468 49.64 -11.34 -32.54
N PRO A 469 50.59 -11.38 -31.57
CA PRO A 469 51.12 -10.18 -30.93
C PRO A 469 51.89 -9.27 -31.92
N PRO A 470 51.65 -7.94 -31.89
CA PRO A 470 52.42 -6.95 -32.63
C PRO A 470 53.89 -6.90 -32.18
N ALA A 471 54.76 -6.29 -33.01
CA ALA A 471 56.15 -6.09 -32.65
C ALA A 471 56.27 -5.03 -31.54
N ASP A 472 56.89 -5.42 -30.44
CA ASP A 472 57.34 -4.60 -29.32
C ASP A 472 58.86 -4.79 -29.27
N SER A 473 59.59 -3.79 -29.76
CA SER A 473 61.02 -3.91 -30.09
C SER A 473 61.92 -4.00 -28.85
N ASP A 474 61.54 -3.39 -27.74
CA ASP A 474 62.30 -3.41 -26.49
C ASP A 474 61.65 -4.24 -25.38
N ASN A 475 60.42 -4.73 -25.59
CA ASN A 475 59.66 -5.62 -24.72
C ASN A 475 59.33 -4.98 -23.37
N ASP A 476 58.96 -3.72 -23.36
CA ASP A 476 58.47 -3.02 -22.18
C ASP A 476 56.95 -3.18 -21.95
N GLY A 477 56.24 -3.77 -22.92
CA GLY A 477 54.79 -3.98 -22.86
C GLY A 477 53.98 -3.02 -23.72
N VAL A 478 54.60 -2.01 -24.35
CA VAL A 478 53.96 -1.04 -25.24
C VAL A 478 54.46 -1.28 -26.67
N VAL A 479 53.53 -1.46 -27.61
CA VAL A 479 53.89 -1.80 -29.00
C VAL A 479 54.56 -0.62 -29.72
N ASP A 480 55.47 -0.91 -30.67
CA ASP A 480 56.30 0.08 -31.40
C ASP A 480 55.52 1.27 -32.00
N THR A 481 54.21 1.13 -32.24
CA THR A 481 53.36 2.18 -32.82
C THR A 481 52.84 3.19 -31.79
N LEU A 482 52.80 2.81 -30.51
CA LEU A 482 52.34 3.64 -29.38
C LEU A 482 53.49 4.07 -28.48
N ASP A 483 54.62 3.36 -28.55
CA ASP A 483 55.79 3.59 -27.74
C ASP A 483 56.57 4.86 -28.18
N MET A 484 56.53 5.89 -27.33
CA MET A 484 57.29 7.13 -27.46
C MET A 484 58.70 7.03 -26.86
N CYS A 485 58.98 5.96 -26.12
CA CYS A 485 60.21 5.65 -25.43
C CYS A 485 60.82 4.32 -25.92
N PRO A 486 61.18 4.19 -27.22
CA PRO A 486 61.47 2.93 -27.92
C PRO A 486 62.76 2.18 -27.51
N ASN A 487 63.34 2.50 -26.36
CA ASN A 487 64.44 1.75 -25.76
C ASN A 487 64.27 1.64 -24.22
N THR A 488 63.04 1.57 -23.73
CA THR A 488 62.76 1.28 -22.33
C THR A 488 63.24 -0.12 -22.00
N ALA A 489 63.88 -0.28 -20.84
CA ALA A 489 64.45 -1.56 -20.48
C ALA A 489 63.31 -2.55 -20.13
N ALA A 490 63.26 -3.68 -20.83
CA ALA A 490 62.29 -4.75 -20.56
C ALA A 490 62.17 -5.06 -19.06
N GLY A 491 60.94 -4.99 -18.54
CA GLY A 491 60.57 -5.28 -17.15
C GLY A 491 60.50 -4.06 -16.21
N LEU A 492 60.65 -2.83 -16.70
CA LEU A 492 60.27 -1.63 -15.97
C LEU A 492 58.75 -1.43 -16.07
N THR A 493 58.13 -0.87 -15.03
CA THR A 493 56.75 -0.36 -15.12
C THR A 493 56.76 0.91 -15.96
N VAL A 494 55.94 0.94 -17.01
CA VAL A 494 55.86 2.04 -17.99
C VAL A 494 54.45 2.62 -18.03
N ASP A 495 54.34 3.88 -18.46
CA ASP A 495 53.05 4.51 -18.76
C ASP A 495 52.47 4.00 -20.09
N SER A 496 51.30 4.53 -20.47
CA SER A 496 50.63 4.17 -21.73
C SER A 496 51.41 4.51 -23.00
N GLN A 497 52.50 5.27 -22.90
CA GLN A 497 53.36 5.69 -24.01
C GLN A 497 54.72 4.97 -23.99
N GLY A 498 54.90 3.92 -23.19
CA GLY A 498 56.13 3.13 -23.11
C GLY A 498 57.23 3.79 -22.28
N CYS A 499 56.94 4.85 -21.53
CA CYS A 499 57.95 5.58 -20.78
C CYS A 499 57.94 5.17 -19.30
N ALA A 500 59.08 4.69 -18.78
CA ALA A 500 59.25 4.50 -17.35
C ALA A 500 59.51 5.84 -16.65
N LEU A 501 59.26 5.94 -15.34
CA LEU A 501 59.54 7.16 -14.54
C LEU A 501 60.97 7.68 -14.71
N SER A 502 61.95 6.80 -14.95
CA SER A 502 63.35 7.20 -15.22
C SER A 502 63.61 7.87 -16.57
N GLN A 503 62.59 7.95 -17.43
CA GLN A 503 62.61 8.61 -18.74
C GLN A 503 61.68 9.84 -18.79
N LEU A 504 60.84 10.03 -17.76
CA LEU A 504 59.89 11.12 -17.62
C LEU A 504 60.48 12.20 -16.71
N ASP A 505 60.24 13.47 -17.05
CA ASP A 505 60.63 14.66 -16.30
C ASP A 505 59.42 15.61 -16.43
N SER A 506 58.41 15.36 -15.58
CA SER A 506 57.05 15.84 -15.77
C SER A 506 56.93 17.36 -15.69
N ASP A 507 57.72 18.02 -14.85
CA ASP A 507 57.77 19.47 -14.72
C ASP A 507 58.90 20.14 -15.53
N ASN A 508 59.74 19.35 -16.20
CA ASN A 508 60.90 19.76 -17.00
C ASN A 508 61.93 20.57 -16.21
N ASP A 509 62.10 20.28 -14.91
CA ASP A 509 63.12 20.90 -14.09
C ASP A 509 64.54 20.32 -14.30
N GLY A 510 64.62 19.19 -15.02
CA GLY A 510 65.84 18.47 -15.37
C GLY A 510 66.14 17.26 -14.49
N VAL A 511 65.23 16.88 -13.59
CA VAL A 511 65.29 15.70 -12.73
C VAL A 511 64.16 14.75 -13.15
N THR A 512 64.48 13.48 -13.37
CA THR A 512 63.48 12.50 -13.80
C THR A 512 62.60 12.07 -12.64
N ASP A 513 61.33 11.73 -12.92
CA ASP A 513 60.29 11.45 -11.94
C ASP A 513 60.66 10.30 -10.97
N ASP A 514 61.58 9.41 -11.36
CA ASP A 514 62.08 8.33 -10.49
C ASP A 514 62.95 8.83 -9.31
N ILE A 515 63.50 10.04 -9.40
CA ILE A 515 64.35 10.64 -8.37
C ILE A 515 63.93 12.07 -7.98
N ASP A 516 62.89 12.61 -8.62
CA ASP A 516 62.27 13.87 -8.26
C ASP A 516 61.36 13.69 -7.02
N GLN A 517 61.67 14.42 -5.95
CA GLN A 517 60.90 14.43 -4.71
C GLN A 517 59.87 15.57 -4.67
N CYS A 518 59.84 16.41 -5.69
CA CYS A 518 59.09 17.65 -5.77
C CYS A 518 58.53 17.82 -7.18
N ALA A 519 57.57 16.96 -7.55
CA ALA A 519 56.97 16.79 -8.88
C ALA A 519 56.42 18.05 -9.61
N ASN A 520 56.52 19.23 -8.99
CA ASN A 520 56.07 20.50 -9.54
C ASN A 520 57.02 21.65 -9.12
N THR A 521 58.31 21.56 -9.37
CA THR A 521 59.24 22.70 -9.31
C THR A 521 58.70 23.85 -10.18
N PRO A 522 58.38 25.01 -9.58
CA PRO A 522 57.81 26.12 -10.32
C PRO A 522 58.71 26.58 -11.48
N SER A 523 58.12 26.74 -12.67
CA SER A 523 58.85 27.10 -13.88
C SER A 523 59.70 28.37 -13.70
N GLY A 524 61.02 28.24 -13.89
CA GLY A 524 62.01 29.31 -13.73
C GLY A 524 62.79 29.28 -12.41
N GLU A 525 62.41 28.41 -11.47
CA GLU A 525 63.21 28.09 -10.29
C GLU A 525 64.27 27.03 -10.63
N THR A 526 65.32 26.95 -9.81
CA THR A 526 66.41 25.98 -10.03
C THR A 526 66.24 24.83 -9.04
N ALA A 527 65.86 23.66 -9.54
CA ALA A 527 65.77 22.44 -8.76
C ALA A 527 67.14 21.99 -8.24
N ASN A 528 67.12 21.35 -7.07
CA ASN A 528 68.29 20.67 -6.51
C ASN A 528 68.44 19.27 -7.14
N ALA A 529 69.30 18.41 -6.57
CA ALA A 529 69.56 17.08 -7.13
C ALA A 529 68.41 16.06 -6.91
N THR A 530 67.37 16.43 -6.18
CA THR A 530 66.16 15.63 -5.92
C THR A 530 64.92 16.36 -6.41
N GLY A 531 65.07 17.22 -7.42
CA GLY A 531 63.98 17.95 -8.06
C GLY A 531 63.31 19.03 -7.19
N CYS A 532 63.87 19.41 -6.03
CA CYS A 532 63.25 20.42 -5.17
C CYS A 532 63.90 21.80 -5.31
N SER A 533 63.07 22.83 -5.51
CA SER A 533 63.43 24.23 -5.37
C SER A 533 63.54 24.67 -3.91
N SER A 534 64.31 25.73 -3.64
CA SER A 534 64.38 26.37 -2.32
C SER A 534 63.03 26.89 -1.79
N SER A 535 62.02 27.09 -2.65
CA SER A 535 60.67 27.48 -2.24
C SER A 535 59.87 26.30 -1.66
N GLN A 536 60.22 25.07 -2.06
CA GLN A 536 59.58 23.83 -1.59
C GLN A 536 60.24 23.28 -0.31
N GLU A 537 61.49 23.67 0.00
CA GLU A 537 62.19 23.30 1.23
C GLU A 537 61.73 24.16 2.44
N GLY A 538 60.53 23.93 2.98
CA GLY A 538 60.07 24.64 4.19
C GLY A 538 58.69 24.27 4.71
N GLY A 539 58.65 23.35 5.69
CA GLY A 539 57.43 22.87 6.34
C GLY A 539 56.70 23.91 7.21
N GLY A 540 55.38 23.94 7.05
CA GLY A 540 54.36 24.49 7.95
C GLY A 540 53.30 23.42 8.21
N THR A 541 52.73 23.41 9.41
CA THR A 541 51.79 22.40 9.94
C THR A 541 50.39 22.58 9.37
N ASP A 542 49.90 21.57 8.63
CA ASP A 542 48.62 21.53 7.92
C ASP A 542 47.75 20.35 8.46
N PRO A 543 46.43 20.52 8.68
CA PRO A 543 45.50 19.44 9.04
C PRO A 543 45.50 18.18 8.15
N ASP A 544 46.16 18.18 6.99
CA ASP A 544 46.35 16.99 6.13
C ASP A 544 47.39 15.97 6.64
N THR A 545 47.79 16.05 7.91
CA THR A 545 48.78 15.10 8.46
C THR A 545 48.09 13.78 8.85
N PRO A 546 48.45 12.63 8.24
CA PRO A 546 47.87 11.34 8.58
C PRO A 546 48.04 11.01 10.07
N GLN A 547 46.94 10.67 10.73
CA GLN A 547 46.91 10.27 12.14
C GLN A 547 46.74 8.74 12.26
N PRO A 548 47.33 8.07 13.27
CA PRO A 548 47.15 6.63 13.48
C PRO A 548 45.68 6.21 13.63
N GLY A 549 45.29 5.13 12.95
CA GLY A 549 43.94 4.55 12.96
C GLY A 549 43.13 4.77 11.69
N LEU A 550 42.00 4.08 11.56
CA LEU A 550 41.00 4.26 10.49
C LEU A 550 39.82 5.08 11.02
N LEU A 551 39.18 5.85 10.16
CA LEU A 551 37.91 6.51 10.48
C LEU A 551 36.79 5.46 10.41
N TYR A 552 35.94 5.42 11.43
CA TYR A 552 34.84 4.48 11.61
C TYR A 552 33.50 5.22 11.63
N GLY A 553 32.45 4.60 11.12
CA GLY A 553 31.07 5.05 11.25
C GLY A 553 30.07 3.98 10.80
N GLU A 554 28.80 4.15 11.12
CA GLU A 554 27.72 3.26 10.69
C GLU A 554 26.80 3.95 9.67
N LEU A 555 26.33 3.18 8.70
CA LEU A 555 25.36 3.57 7.67
C LEU A 555 24.11 2.70 7.79
N ALA A 556 22.96 3.23 7.41
CA ALA A 556 21.75 2.44 7.25
C ALA A 556 21.84 1.54 6.01
N GLY A 557 21.28 0.32 6.11
CA GLY A 557 21.24 -0.68 5.05
C GLY A 557 22.10 -1.91 5.34
N ALA A 558 21.57 -3.08 5.01
CA ALA A 558 22.17 -4.41 5.18
C ALA A 558 23.60 -4.56 4.61
N MET A 559 23.89 -3.92 3.47
CA MET A 559 25.24 -3.80 2.89
C MET A 559 25.27 -2.57 2.00
N ASN A 560 25.34 -1.40 2.63
CA ASN A 560 25.41 -0.11 1.96
C ASN A 560 26.82 0.09 1.41
N VAL A 561 26.98 0.06 0.09
CA VAL A 561 28.26 0.24 -0.62
C VAL A 561 28.38 1.59 -1.33
N SER A 562 27.30 2.39 -1.35
CA SER A 562 27.23 3.67 -2.06
C SER A 562 27.59 4.84 -1.17
N ASP A 563 27.14 4.82 0.09
CA ASP A 563 27.17 6.00 0.91
C ASP A 563 28.55 6.19 1.55
N THR A 564 28.94 7.45 1.72
CA THR A 564 30.26 7.80 2.26
C THR A 564 30.30 7.58 3.77
N ASN A 565 31.44 7.10 4.29
CA ASN A 565 31.64 6.94 5.73
C ASN A 565 31.39 8.27 6.48
N PRO A 566 30.50 8.29 7.51
CA PRO A 566 30.24 9.50 8.28
C PRO A 566 31.36 9.88 9.25
N ASN A 567 32.40 9.05 9.41
CA ASN A 567 33.63 9.35 10.15
C ASN A 567 33.39 9.73 11.62
N TRP A 568 32.54 9.00 12.32
CA TRP A 568 32.17 9.24 13.72
C TRP A 568 33.38 9.31 14.65
N GLU A 569 34.32 8.37 14.53
CA GLU A 569 35.51 8.30 15.38
C GLU A 569 36.70 7.63 14.66
N ARG A 570 37.90 7.74 15.23
CA ARG A 570 39.11 7.07 14.74
C ARG A 570 39.49 5.90 15.64
N THR A 571 39.48 4.69 15.08
CA THR A 571 39.86 3.46 15.79
C THR A 571 41.23 2.96 15.34
N THR A 572 42.03 2.47 16.30
CA THR A 572 43.37 1.90 16.04
C THR A 572 43.45 0.40 16.25
N ASP A 573 42.50 -0.18 16.98
CA ASP A 573 42.50 -1.59 17.32
C ASP A 573 41.58 -2.42 16.43
N LEU A 574 40.55 -1.80 15.82
CA LEU A 574 39.51 -2.46 15.00
C LEU A 574 38.74 -3.55 15.75
N LEU A 575 38.68 -3.47 17.09
CA LEU A 575 37.95 -4.45 17.91
C LEU A 575 36.43 -4.41 17.66
N GLN A 576 35.91 -3.31 17.10
CA GLN A 576 34.53 -3.20 16.65
C GLN A 576 34.19 -4.28 15.60
N THR A 577 35.15 -4.70 14.76
CA THR A 577 34.92 -5.79 13.78
C THR A 577 34.67 -7.17 14.40
N GLU A 578 34.82 -7.31 15.73
CA GLU A 578 34.55 -8.54 16.49
C GLU A 578 33.19 -8.53 17.21
N ASP A 579 32.40 -7.47 17.07
CA ASP A 579 31.11 -7.33 17.74
C ASP A 579 29.93 -7.86 16.90
N SER A 580 28.72 -7.59 17.37
CA SER A 580 27.48 -7.94 16.66
C SER A 580 27.01 -6.71 15.89
N VAL A 581 27.15 -6.73 14.56
CA VAL A 581 26.66 -5.69 13.66
C VAL A 581 25.15 -5.50 13.84
N LYS A 582 24.70 -4.27 14.09
CA LYS A 582 23.26 -3.98 14.27
C LYS A 582 22.47 -4.38 13.01
N GLY A 583 21.23 -4.83 13.19
CA GLY A 583 20.38 -5.26 12.07
C GLY A 583 20.13 -4.13 11.06
N ASN A 584 20.19 -4.45 9.77
CA ASN A 584 20.05 -3.49 8.65
C ASN A 584 20.99 -2.27 8.75
N THR A 585 22.22 -2.48 9.21
CA THR A 585 23.28 -1.47 9.23
C THR A 585 24.56 -1.97 8.58
N THR A 586 25.38 -1.04 8.13
CA THR A 586 26.72 -1.29 7.60
C THR A 586 27.74 -0.46 8.37
N GLU A 587 28.70 -1.13 8.98
CA GLU A 587 29.89 -0.51 9.54
C GLU A 587 30.91 -0.23 8.44
N VAL A 588 31.48 0.97 8.46
CA VAL A 588 32.46 1.40 7.46
C VAL A 588 33.72 1.91 8.12
N TYR A 589 34.86 1.45 7.63
CA TYR A 589 36.20 1.85 8.06
C TYR A 589 36.99 2.37 6.86
N THR A 590 37.48 3.61 6.91
CA THR A 590 38.21 4.25 5.81
C THR A 590 39.54 4.84 6.26
N GLY A 591 40.53 4.81 5.38
CA GLY A 591 41.82 5.44 5.61
C GLY A 591 42.90 4.88 4.70
N PHE A 592 44.08 4.69 5.27
CA PHE A 592 45.27 4.23 4.60
C PHE A 592 45.96 3.13 5.39
N ILE A 593 46.52 2.15 4.68
CA ILE A 593 47.38 1.10 5.21
C ILE A 593 48.80 1.26 4.66
N TYR A 594 49.81 1.01 5.49
CA TYR A 594 51.21 1.00 5.07
C TYR A 594 51.73 -0.43 4.89
N ASP A 595 52.11 -0.76 3.66
CA ASP A 595 52.80 -1.99 3.28
C ASP A 595 54.26 -1.68 2.94
N ALA A 596 55.18 -2.17 3.77
CA ALA A 596 56.59 -1.78 3.69
C ALA A 596 57.36 -2.46 2.55
N ASP A 597 56.92 -3.64 2.10
CA ASP A 597 57.64 -4.45 1.12
C ASP A 597 56.79 -4.90 -0.07
N GLY A 598 55.51 -4.52 -0.10
CA GLY A 598 54.58 -4.79 -1.18
C GLY A 598 53.91 -6.16 -1.05
N HIS A 599 54.07 -6.86 0.07
CA HIS A 599 53.46 -8.16 0.31
C HIS A 599 52.47 -8.08 1.46
N ILE A 600 51.18 -8.19 1.15
CA ILE A 600 50.12 -8.13 2.15
C ILE A 600 48.92 -8.98 1.75
N SER A 601 48.29 -9.62 2.72
CA SER A 601 47.04 -10.36 2.53
C SER A 601 46.08 -10.13 3.70
N PHE A 602 44.79 -10.29 3.42
CA PHE A 602 43.70 -10.06 4.36
C PHE A 602 42.85 -11.32 4.54
N TYR A 603 42.20 -11.40 5.70
CA TYR A 603 41.31 -12.47 6.11
C TYR A 603 40.09 -11.86 6.78
N GLU A 604 38.94 -12.46 6.57
CA GLU A 604 37.77 -12.23 7.39
C GLU A 604 37.16 -13.55 7.85
N HIS A 605 36.55 -13.49 9.03
CA HIS A 605 35.59 -14.46 9.49
C HIS A 605 34.57 -13.72 10.32
N ILE A 606 33.61 -13.11 9.62
CA ILE A 606 32.58 -12.24 10.18
C ILE A 606 31.21 -12.77 9.75
N ASP A 607 30.18 -12.47 10.54
CA ASP A 607 28.81 -12.89 10.24
C ASP A 607 28.21 -12.00 9.13
N ASP A 608 27.51 -12.64 8.18
CA ASP A 608 26.83 -12.06 7.01
C ASP A 608 27.72 -11.53 5.87
N SER A 609 27.94 -10.21 5.77
CA SER A 609 28.43 -9.58 4.54
C SER A 609 29.65 -8.69 4.77
N VAL A 610 30.67 -8.84 3.92
CA VAL A 610 31.94 -8.09 3.97
C VAL A 610 32.36 -7.60 2.59
N ARG A 611 32.84 -6.36 2.49
CA ARG A 611 33.53 -5.80 1.31
C ARG A 611 34.83 -5.12 1.74
N LEU A 612 35.95 -5.47 1.13
CA LEU A 612 37.24 -4.82 1.34
C LEU A 612 37.76 -4.25 0.03
N TYR A 613 38.10 -2.98 0.04
CA TYR A 613 38.70 -2.25 -1.07
C TYR A 613 40.10 -1.81 -0.70
N ILE A 614 41.04 -1.96 -1.64
CA ILE A 614 42.39 -1.39 -1.58
C ILE A 614 42.59 -0.54 -2.83
N ASP A 615 42.94 0.73 -2.66
CA ASP A 615 43.03 1.72 -3.74
C ASP A 615 41.78 1.76 -4.64
N GLY A 616 40.60 1.67 -4.01
CA GLY A 616 39.30 1.64 -4.70
C GLY A 616 38.97 0.33 -5.44
N VAL A 617 39.87 -0.66 -5.43
CA VAL A 617 39.64 -1.98 -6.05
C VAL A 617 39.09 -2.96 -5.02
N LEU A 618 37.96 -3.59 -5.30
CA LEU A 618 37.39 -4.65 -4.46
C LEU A 618 38.31 -5.88 -4.45
N VAL A 619 38.92 -6.18 -3.31
CA VAL A 619 39.87 -7.30 -3.13
C VAL A 619 39.31 -8.48 -2.35
N LEU A 620 38.25 -8.26 -1.55
CA LEU A 620 37.55 -9.32 -0.81
C LEU A 620 36.05 -9.00 -0.75
N SER A 621 35.22 -10.02 -1.00
CA SER A 621 33.77 -9.95 -0.97
C SER A 621 33.21 -11.28 -0.49
N ASN A 622 32.36 -11.26 0.53
CA ASN A 622 31.71 -12.44 1.07
C ASN A 622 30.32 -12.06 1.61
N ASP A 623 29.31 -12.89 1.35
CA ASP A 623 27.92 -12.73 1.84
C ASP A 623 27.44 -14.03 2.54
N SER A 624 28.38 -14.93 2.89
CA SER A 624 28.08 -16.25 3.43
C SER A 624 28.10 -16.26 4.95
N TRP A 625 26.99 -16.73 5.54
CA TRP A 625 26.82 -16.96 6.97
C TRP A 625 27.95 -17.82 7.60
N GLU A 626 28.67 -17.27 8.59
CA GLU A 626 29.82 -17.85 9.33
C GLU A 626 31.01 -18.40 8.49
N ALA A 627 31.06 -18.21 7.17
CA ALA A 627 32.10 -18.79 6.34
C ALA A 627 33.27 -17.82 6.15
N SER A 628 34.45 -18.12 6.70
CA SER A 628 35.64 -17.28 6.52
C SER A 628 36.12 -17.21 5.06
N SER A 629 36.58 -16.05 4.62
CA SER A 629 37.29 -15.86 3.36
C SER A 629 38.65 -15.14 3.55
N GLN A 630 39.49 -15.18 2.53
CA GLN A 630 40.80 -14.52 2.56
C GLN A 630 41.29 -14.17 1.16
N THR A 631 42.14 -13.15 1.08
CA THR A 631 42.86 -12.81 -0.14
C THR A 631 44.08 -13.72 -0.32
N THR A 632 44.59 -13.77 -1.55
CA THR A 632 46.00 -14.12 -1.77
C THR A 632 46.88 -12.92 -1.41
N ASP A 633 48.20 -13.09 -1.47
CA ASP A 633 49.15 -11.97 -1.48
C ASP A 633 48.77 -10.97 -2.59
N LEU A 634 48.46 -9.74 -2.21
CA LEU A 634 48.03 -8.70 -3.13
C LEU A 634 49.17 -8.16 -4.00
N ASN A 635 50.44 -8.39 -3.62
CA ASN A 635 51.61 -7.91 -4.36
C ASN A 635 51.52 -6.41 -4.70
N LEU A 636 51.23 -5.59 -3.70
CA LEU A 636 51.09 -4.14 -3.83
C LEU A 636 52.45 -3.48 -4.10
N THR A 637 52.42 -2.21 -4.53
CA THR A 637 53.65 -1.40 -4.57
C THR A 637 54.08 -1.05 -3.14
N PRO A 638 55.34 -1.22 -2.73
CA PRO A 638 55.76 -0.84 -1.38
C PRO A 638 55.43 0.63 -1.07
N GLY A 639 54.62 0.89 -0.06
CA GLY A 639 54.09 2.23 0.21
C GLY A 639 52.79 2.27 1.02
N THR A 640 52.13 3.42 0.96
CA THR A 640 50.84 3.68 1.59
C THR A 640 49.74 3.47 0.55
N HIS A 641 48.69 2.75 0.92
CA HIS A 641 47.54 2.41 0.09
C HIS A 641 46.25 2.86 0.76
N GLU A 642 45.24 3.25 -0.01
CA GLU A 642 43.91 3.48 0.52
C GLU A 642 43.27 2.15 0.93
N ILE A 643 42.53 2.15 2.03
CA ILE A 643 41.77 1.00 2.51
C ILE A 643 40.36 1.42 2.88
N GLU A 644 39.38 0.62 2.46
CA GLU A 644 37.99 0.73 2.89
C GLU A 644 37.44 -0.66 3.20
N LEU A 645 36.93 -0.85 4.42
CA LEU A 645 36.28 -2.07 4.87
C LEU A 645 34.82 -1.76 5.20
N ARG A 646 33.90 -2.57 4.66
CA ARG A 646 32.47 -2.54 4.98
C ARG A 646 32.03 -3.88 5.51
N ILE A 647 31.26 -3.87 6.59
CA ILE A 647 30.68 -5.06 7.22
C ILE A 647 29.20 -4.78 7.44
N GLY A 648 28.33 -5.68 7.00
CA GLY A 648 26.90 -5.46 7.04
C GLY A 648 26.12 -6.73 7.31
N ASN A 649 24.91 -6.56 7.85
CA ASN A 649 24.02 -7.63 8.24
C ASN A 649 22.87 -7.75 7.22
N ALA A 650 22.98 -8.73 6.32
CA ALA A 650 21.99 -8.96 5.26
C ALA A 650 20.78 -9.78 5.70
N ASP A 651 20.98 -10.83 6.53
CA ASP A 651 19.99 -11.92 6.62
C ASP A 651 19.65 -12.42 8.05
N GLY A 652 20.07 -11.77 9.15
CA GLY A 652 19.65 -12.28 10.48
C GLY A 652 20.36 -11.73 11.70
N GLY A 653 20.23 -12.44 12.83
CA GLY A 653 20.87 -12.01 14.08
C GLY A 653 22.38 -12.24 14.02
N SER A 654 23.16 -11.15 13.92
CA SER A 654 24.63 -11.22 13.92
C SER A 654 25.15 -11.72 15.28
N GLY A 655 25.84 -12.85 15.27
CA GLY A 655 26.49 -13.41 16.44
C GLY A 655 27.97 -13.04 16.49
N ALA A 656 28.50 -12.77 17.68
CA ALA A 656 29.95 -12.74 17.86
C ALA A 656 30.56 -14.08 17.41
N VAL A 657 31.52 -14.01 16.49
CA VAL A 657 32.16 -15.15 15.84
C VAL A 657 33.40 -15.60 16.62
N ASP A 658 33.59 -16.92 16.78
CA ASP A 658 34.76 -17.51 17.43
C ASP A 658 35.99 -17.36 16.51
N GLY A 659 36.81 -16.31 16.66
CA GLY A 659 37.95 -16.09 15.77
C GLY A 659 38.69 -14.78 15.95
N ILE A 660 39.36 -14.32 14.89
CA ILE A 660 39.99 -12.99 14.83
C ILE A 660 39.09 -11.93 14.19
N GLY A 661 37.89 -12.25 13.69
CA GLY A 661 37.07 -11.30 12.93
C GLY A 661 37.78 -10.87 11.65
N PHE A 662 38.46 -9.72 11.69
CA PHE A 662 39.31 -9.20 10.63
C PHE A 662 40.81 -9.44 10.88
N GLY A 663 41.53 -9.93 9.87
CA GLY A 663 42.93 -10.36 9.99
C GLY A 663 43.84 -9.84 8.87
N ILE A 664 45.11 -9.56 9.22
CA ILE A 664 46.14 -9.09 8.29
C ILE A 664 47.39 -9.97 8.41
N ASP A 665 48.01 -10.29 7.28
CA ASP A 665 49.37 -10.82 7.21
C ASP A 665 50.23 -9.88 6.35
N VAL A 666 51.12 -9.14 7.02
CA VAL A 666 52.02 -8.13 6.43
C VAL A 666 53.20 -8.72 5.65
N ASP A 667 53.30 -10.05 5.54
CA ASP A 667 54.27 -10.73 4.68
C ASP A 667 53.56 -11.39 3.45
N GLY A 668 52.28 -11.05 3.19
CA GLY A 668 51.48 -11.63 2.11
C GLY A 668 51.09 -13.11 2.30
N GLY A 669 51.27 -13.64 3.52
CA GLY A 669 51.09 -15.06 3.82
C GLY A 669 49.66 -15.46 4.18
N THR A 670 49.56 -16.44 5.08
CA THR A 670 48.29 -16.90 5.67
C THR A 670 48.38 -17.01 7.20
N ASN A 671 49.33 -16.31 7.83
CA ASN A 671 49.51 -16.22 9.27
C ASN A 671 48.82 -14.96 9.81
N PHE A 672 47.52 -14.85 9.54
CA PHE A 672 46.75 -13.67 9.88
C PHE A 672 46.78 -13.39 11.39
N VAL A 673 47.02 -12.12 11.71
CA VAL A 673 46.92 -11.59 13.08
C VAL A 673 45.91 -10.46 13.10
N HIS A 674 45.24 -10.29 14.24
CA HIS A 674 44.33 -9.16 14.41
C HIS A 674 45.11 -7.82 14.38
N PRO A 675 44.58 -6.76 13.74
CA PRO A 675 45.24 -5.46 13.64
C PRO A 675 45.72 -4.87 14.96
N SER A 676 44.97 -5.08 16.06
CA SER A 676 45.36 -4.62 17.40
C SER A 676 46.70 -5.17 17.91
N THR A 677 47.24 -6.21 17.25
CA THR A 677 48.56 -6.80 17.56
C THR A 677 49.70 -6.18 16.76
N LEU A 678 49.39 -5.37 15.74
CA LEU A 678 50.33 -4.67 14.88
C LEU A 678 50.63 -3.28 15.45
N SER A 679 51.49 -2.52 14.76
CA SER A 679 51.76 -1.13 15.14
C SER A 679 50.49 -0.31 14.93
N GLU A 680 50.13 0.57 15.88
CA GLU A 680 49.02 1.55 15.71
C GLU A 680 49.18 2.41 14.45
N SER A 681 50.42 2.53 13.94
CA SER A 681 50.75 3.26 12.71
C SER A 681 50.64 2.43 11.43
N ILE A 682 50.19 1.16 11.47
CA ILE A 682 49.94 0.39 10.25
C ILE A 682 48.77 1.01 9.48
N PHE A 683 47.77 1.48 10.22
CA PHE A 683 46.66 2.25 9.71
C PHE A 683 46.83 3.72 10.04
N THR A 684 46.49 4.57 9.08
CA THR A 684 46.40 6.01 9.27
C THR A 684 45.22 6.57 8.50
N SER A 685 44.66 7.70 8.89
CA SER A 685 43.62 8.38 8.11
C SER A 685 43.77 9.89 8.16
N VAL A 686 43.15 10.58 7.21
CA VAL A 686 43.12 12.05 7.09
C VAL A 686 41.65 12.47 7.08
N GLY A 687 41.29 13.49 7.87
CA GLY A 687 39.89 13.90 8.08
C GLY A 687 39.56 14.16 9.55
N GLU A 688 38.48 14.89 9.80
CA GLU A 688 37.97 15.19 11.14
C GLU A 688 36.99 14.13 11.61
N GLU A 689 37.01 13.81 12.91
CA GLU A 689 36.00 12.98 13.56
C GLU A 689 34.73 13.82 13.74
N THR A 690 33.58 13.32 13.26
CA THR A 690 32.29 14.02 13.38
C THR A 690 31.63 13.82 14.74
N GLY A 691 32.08 12.83 15.51
CA GLY A 691 31.50 12.43 16.79
C GLY A 691 30.39 11.40 16.61
N ASN A 692 30.40 10.37 17.46
CA ASN A 692 29.38 9.32 17.41
C ASN A 692 28.00 9.89 17.86
N PRO A 693 26.98 9.90 16.98
CA PRO A 693 25.64 10.40 17.30
C PRO A 693 24.90 9.57 18.34
N ASP A 694 25.28 8.31 18.54
CA ASP A 694 24.67 7.43 19.55
C ASP A 694 25.08 7.82 20.98
N LEU A 695 26.13 8.64 21.15
CA LEU A 695 26.58 9.13 22.46
C LEU A 695 25.96 10.49 22.78
N GLU A 696 25.65 10.73 24.07
CA GLU A 696 25.11 12.02 24.54
C GLU A 696 26.08 13.18 24.24
N GLN A 697 25.61 14.16 23.46
CA GLN A 697 26.40 15.30 22.99
C GLN A 697 26.03 16.61 23.72
N GLU A 698 26.94 17.58 23.68
CA GLU A 698 26.65 18.93 24.15
C GLU A 698 25.65 19.61 23.21
N GLY A 699 24.40 19.81 23.67
CA GLY A 699 23.30 20.37 22.88
C GLY A 699 22.09 19.46 22.75
N ASP A 700 22.20 18.19 23.16
CA ASP A 700 21.08 17.25 23.16
C ASP A 700 19.91 17.73 24.04
N ILE A 701 18.70 17.53 23.55
CA ILE A 701 17.47 17.84 24.28
C ILE A 701 17.11 16.62 25.12
N ILE A 702 17.11 16.78 26.45
CA ILE A 702 16.78 15.71 27.40
C ILE A 702 15.40 15.96 28.00
N VAL A 703 14.50 14.99 27.83
CA VAL A 703 13.14 14.97 28.37
C VAL A 703 13.04 13.89 29.44
N GLU A 704 12.93 14.28 30.71
CA GLU A 704 12.76 13.34 31.82
C GLU A 704 11.33 12.80 31.83
N LEU A 705 11.15 11.48 31.77
CA LEU A 705 9.83 10.86 31.58
C LEU A 705 8.89 11.12 32.77
N GLU A 706 9.39 11.33 33.98
CA GLU A 706 8.55 11.70 35.14
C GLU A 706 8.03 13.14 35.10
N SER A 707 8.49 13.94 34.14
CA SER A 707 8.19 15.37 34.03
C SER A 707 7.12 15.69 32.97
N PHE A 708 6.29 14.71 32.62
CA PHE A 708 5.14 14.90 31.73
C PHE A 708 4.18 15.99 32.23
N VAL A 709 3.58 16.72 31.29
CA VAL A 709 2.50 17.69 31.57
C VAL A 709 1.13 17.02 31.65
N PHE A 710 0.96 15.92 30.92
CA PHE A 710 -0.25 15.11 30.89
C PHE A 710 0.10 13.64 30.66
N THR A 711 -0.69 12.72 31.20
CA THR A 711 -0.53 11.28 30.95
C THR A 711 -1.89 10.61 30.98
N SER A 712 -2.08 9.63 30.11
CA SER A 712 -3.26 8.77 30.08
C SER A 712 -2.90 7.51 29.27
N THR A 713 -3.91 6.81 28.76
CA THR A 713 -3.76 5.54 28.06
C THR A 713 -4.72 5.45 26.87
N ASN A 714 -4.24 4.91 25.75
CA ASN A 714 -5.05 4.56 24.59
C ASN A 714 -5.68 3.15 24.70
N GLY A 715 -5.46 2.45 25.82
CA GLY A 715 -6.09 1.18 26.11
C GLY A 715 -5.72 0.64 27.49
N ARG A 716 -6.70 0.31 28.33
CA ARG A 716 -6.44 -0.15 29.71
C ARG A 716 -6.01 -1.61 29.78
N VAL A 717 -4.84 -1.91 30.33
CA VAL A 717 -4.47 -3.28 30.69
C VAL A 717 -5.20 -3.69 31.98
N GLY A 718 -6.04 -4.73 31.93
CA GLY A 718 -6.99 -5.06 33.01
C GLY A 718 -6.41 -5.40 34.39
N SER A 719 -5.10 -5.63 34.49
CA SER A 719 -4.39 -5.81 35.77
C SER A 719 -3.73 -4.55 36.32
N ASP A 720 -3.68 -3.49 35.51
CA ASP A 720 -3.13 -2.19 35.88
C ASP A 720 -4.18 -1.36 36.63
N SER A 721 -3.71 -0.67 37.67
CA SER A 721 -4.52 0.23 38.51
C SER A 721 -4.10 1.69 38.41
N VAL A 722 -3.06 1.98 37.63
CA VAL A 722 -2.63 3.32 37.25
C VAL A 722 -3.18 3.62 35.86
N GLU A 723 -3.45 4.90 35.58
CA GLU A 723 -3.84 5.34 34.24
C GLU A 723 -2.69 6.18 33.69
N GLY A 724 -2.07 5.73 32.61
CA GLY A 724 -0.85 6.32 32.08
C GLY A 724 0.37 6.06 32.97
N PHE A 725 1.40 6.89 32.79
CA PHE A 725 2.68 6.76 33.46
C PHE A 725 2.58 7.07 34.96
N SER A 726 3.17 6.21 35.79
CA SER A 726 3.32 6.47 37.23
C SER A 726 4.69 7.10 37.52
N PRO A 727 4.76 8.36 37.98
CA PRO A 727 6.03 9.02 38.20
C PRO A 727 6.70 8.51 39.48
N THR A 728 8.01 8.27 39.38
CA THR A 728 8.91 7.95 40.50
C THR A 728 9.78 9.16 40.83
N ALA A 729 10.95 8.96 41.46
CA ALA A 729 11.88 10.05 41.76
C ALA A 729 12.88 10.33 40.62
N THR A 730 13.01 9.41 39.66
CA THR A 730 14.02 9.38 38.59
C THR A 730 13.47 8.57 37.40
N GLY A 731 12.31 8.93 36.88
CA GLY A 731 11.64 8.18 35.82
C GLY A 731 10.23 7.70 36.16
N VAL A 732 9.64 6.91 35.26
CA VAL A 732 8.28 6.36 35.33
C VAL A 732 8.27 4.84 35.47
N ASN A 733 7.22 4.32 36.09
CA ASN A 733 6.94 2.89 36.15
C ASN A 733 5.43 2.62 35.99
N TRP A 734 5.04 1.35 36.14
CA TRP A 734 3.69 0.88 35.83
C TRP A 734 3.26 1.13 34.38
N VAL A 735 4.22 1.26 33.45
CA VAL A 735 3.91 1.48 32.05
C VAL A 735 3.39 0.17 31.44
N THR A 736 2.20 0.25 30.86
CA THR A 736 1.55 -0.80 30.11
C THR A 736 1.36 -0.39 28.66
N ASN A 737 1.08 -1.36 27.79
CA ASN A 737 0.83 -1.07 26.37
C ASN A 737 -0.33 -0.06 26.23
N GLY A 738 -0.09 1.00 25.45
CA GLY A 738 -1.04 2.10 25.22
C GLY A 738 -0.91 3.27 26.20
N ASP A 739 -0.14 3.14 27.28
CA ASP A 739 0.14 4.28 28.16
C ASP A 739 1.02 5.31 27.47
N TYR A 740 0.73 6.59 27.68
CA TYR A 740 1.51 7.68 27.11
C TYR A 740 1.68 8.86 28.08
N GLY A 741 2.72 9.65 27.85
CA GLY A 741 2.94 10.94 28.49
C GLY A 741 3.19 12.03 27.44
N ASP A 742 2.62 13.22 27.66
CA ASP A 742 2.81 14.40 26.82
C ASP A 742 3.77 15.38 27.51
N TYR A 743 4.62 16.03 26.72
CA TYR A 743 5.69 16.93 27.14
C TYR A 743 5.71 18.16 26.23
N MET A 744 6.04 19.32 26.80
CA MET A 744 6.34 20.52 26.00
C MET A 744 7.85 20.59 25.81
N VAL A 745 8.31 20.47 24.55
CA VAL A 745 9.73 20.39 24.21
C VAL A 745 10.08 21.53 23.26
N THR A 746 11.13 22.29 23.56
CA THR A 746 11.61 23.35 22.67
C THR A 746 12.75 22.83 21.80
N PHE A 747 12.52 22.76 20.50
CA PHE A 747 13.58 22.54 19.50
C PHE A 747 14.16 23.90 19.11
N GLU A 748 15.43 24.15 19.45
CA GLU A 748 16.05 25.48 19.27
C GLU A 748 16.34 25.83 17.80
N GLU A 749 16.54 24.81 16.95
CA GLU A 749 16.86 24.97 15.53
C GLU A 749 16.04 24.00 14.66
N PRO A 750 15.69 24.37 13.42
CA PRO A 750 15.17 23.40 12.48
C PRO A 750 16.27 22.42 12.05
N GLY A 751 15.87 21.21 11.65
CA GLY A 751 16.79 20.19 11.20
C GLY A 751 16.24 18.78 11.32
N THR A 752 17.08 17.81 10.95
CA THR A 752 16.83 16.39 11.17
C THR A 752 17.37 15.99 12.54
N TYR A 753 16.55 15.29 13.33
CA TYR A 753 16.82 14.90 14.71
C TYR A 753 16.71 13.39 14.88
N GLY A 754 17.52 12.81 15.76
CA GLY A 754 17.33 11.45 16.23
C GLY A 754 16.84 11.33 17.65
N ALA A 755 16.08 10.27 17.92
CA ALA A 755 15.38 10.04 19.18
C ALA A 755 15.83 8.74 19.85
N TYR A 756 16.15 8.85 21.15
CA TYR A 756 16.61 7.74 21.98
C TYR A 756 15.76 7.66 23.25
N ILE A 757 15.48 6.46 23.74
CA ILE A 757 14.75 6.24 24.99
C ILE A 757 15.54 5.37 25.96
N THR A 758 15.62 5.79 27.22
CA THR A 758 16.27 5.03 28.30
C THR A 758 15.22 4.25 29.09
N ILE A 759 15.32 2.92 29.09
CA ILE A 759 14.34 2.03 29.72
C ILE A 759 14.99 0.90 30.54
N SER A 760 14.20 0.29 31.42
CA SER A 760 14.49 -0.96 32.14
C SER A 760 13.30 -1.92 32.01
N ALA A 761 13.57 -3.16 31.61
CA ALA A 761 12.57 -4.19 31.32
C ALA A 761 13.07 -5.61 31.65
N ALA A 762 12.14 -6.53 31.92
CA ALA A 762 12.48 -7.94 32.18
C ALA A 762 13.00 -8.66 30.93
N ASN A 763 13.61 -9.85 31.08
CA ASN A 763 14.20 -10.59 29.96
C ASN A 763 13.21 -11.09 28.91
N ASP A 764 11.99 -11.40 29.35
CA ASP A 764 11.00 -12.08 28.52
C ASP A 764 9.86 -11.09 28.23
N GLY A 765 9.82 -10.54 27.02
CA GLY A 765 8.78 -9.62 26.59
C GLY A 765 9.06 -9.01 25.22
N SER A 766 8.05 -8.33 24.69
CA SER A 766 8.12 -7.48 23.50
C SER A 766 7.79 -6.07 23.97
N TYR A 767 8.83 -5.24 24.06
CA TYR A 767 8.75 -3.87 24.55
C TYR A 767 8.86 -2.92 23.38
N GLY A 768 8.33 -1.71 23.51
CA GLY A 768 8.47 -0.71 22.48
C GLY A 768 7.99 0.66 22.93
N ALA A 769 8.45 1.69 22.25
CA ALA A 769 8.04 3.07 22.46
C ALA A 769 7.89 3.79 21.12
N ARG A 770 7.01 4.79 21.08
CA ARG A 770 6.84 5.74 19.98
C ARG A 770 6.92 7.15 20.52
N VAL A 771 7.49 8.03 19.72
CA VAL A 771 7.51 9.47 19.93
C VAL A 771 6.68 10.12 18.84
N ASP A 772 5.72 10.94 19.24
CA ASP A 772 4.94 11.79 18.35
C ASP A 772 5.32 13.26 18.59
N VAL A 773 5.49 14.07 17.54
CA VAL A 773 5.73 15.52 17.61
C VAL A 773 4.54 16.22 16.96
N ASP A 774 3.87 17.11 17.69
CA ASP A 774 2.63 17.80 17.29
C ASP A 774 1.54 16.82 16.78
N GLY A 775 1.49 15.62 17.36
CA GLY A 775 0.52 14.58 17.01
C GLY A 775 0.93 13.65 15.86
N TRP A 776 2.09 13.89 15.25
CA TRP A 776 2.63 13.05 14.19
C TRP A 776 3.70 12.10 14.72
N PRO A 777 3.63 10.79 14.42
CA PRO A 777 4.67 9.83 14.80
C PRO A 777 5.97 10.18 14.09
N VAL A 778 7.06 10.34 14.84
CA VAL A 778 8.35 10.73 14.29
C VAL A 778 9.47 9.73 14.57
N ALA A 779 9.33 8.89 15.59
CA ALA A 779 10.30 7.86 15.90
C ALA A 779 9.65 6.74 16.71
N TRP A 780 10.04 5.48 16.50
CA TRP A 780 9.46 4.34 17.21
C TRP A 780 10.42 3.17 17.27
N GLY A 781 10.30 2.26 18.23
CA GLY A 781 11.18 1.10 18.27
C GLY A 781 10.63 -0.01 19.12
N TYR A 782 11.01 -1.23 18.77
CA TYR A 782 10.77 -2.42 19.58
C TYR A 782 12.10 -2.93 20.12
N PHE A 783 12.10 -3.33 21.39
CA PHE A 783 13.30 -3.71 22.09
C PHE A 783 13.07 -4.97 22.93
N GLY A 784 14.15 -5.73 23.09
CA GLY A 784 14.21 -6.88 23.97
C GLY A 784 14.33 -6.47 25.45
N GLY A 785 14.41 -7.49 26.30
CA GLY A 785 14.64 -7.28 27.72
C GLY A 785 16.02 -6.73 28.06
N THR A 786 16.09 -5.77 28.97
CA THR A 786 17.36 -5.16 29.42
C THR A 786 18.16 -6.02 30.41
N GLY A 787 17.69 -7.20 30.80
CA GLY A 787 18.30 -8.01 31.87
C GLY A 787 17.44 -8.12 33.13
N SER A 788 16.85 -6.99 33.54
CA SER A 788 15.92 -6.90 34.69
C SER A 788 15.27 -5.52 34.74
N TRP A 789 14.22 -5.37 35.54
CA TRP A 789 13.62 -4.06 35.86
C TRP A 789 14.58 -3.06 36.55
N ASP A 790 15.74 -3.51 37.03
CA ASP A 790 16.76 -2.66 37.67
C ASP A 790 17.97 -2.38 36.76
N VAL A 791 17.98 -2.87 35.52
CA VAL A 791 19.07 -2.63 34.55
C VAL A 791 18.56 -1.67 33.48
N SER A 792 19.16 -0.49 33.43
CA SER A 792 18.81 0.52 32.43
C SER A 792 19.64 0.36 31.17
N SER A 793 19.01 0.56 30.01
CA SER A 793 19.63 0.64 28.69
C SER A 793 18.99 1.78 27.89
N GLU A 794 19.81 2.55 27.18
CA GLU A 794 19.34 3.49 26.16
C GLU A 794 19.16 2.73 24.85
N ASN A 795 18.07 3.00 24.13
CA ASN A 795 17.72 2.38 22.86
C ASN A 795 17.44 3.48 21.84
N LEU A 796 18.06 3.38 20.67
CA LEU A 796 17.69 4.16 19.50
C LEU A 796 16.31 3.69 19.01
N LEU A 797 15.45 4.63 18.64
CA LEU A 797 14.17 4.34 18.01
C LEU A 797 14.36 4.23 16.48
N TYR A 798 13.81 3.19 15.86
CA TYR A 798 13.62 3.03 14.41
C TYR A 798 12.85 4.22 13.80
N GLY A 799 13.23 4.63 12.59
CA GLY A 799 12.79 5.92 12.02
C GLY A 799 13.40 7.13 12.71
N GLY A 800 14.36 6.93 13.63
CA GLY A 800 15.01 7.93 14.48
C GLY A 800 15.85 8.99 13.76
N THR A 801 15.44 9.41 12.58
CA THR A 801 15.79 10.65 11.91
C THR A 801 14.47 11.27 11.47
N PHE A 802 14.00 12.30 12.19
CA PHE A 802 12.79 13.02 11.84
C PHE A 802 13.06 14.50 11.70
N VAL A 803 12.21 15.17 10.94
CA VAL A 803 12.41 16.55 10.56
C VAL A 803 11.60 17.47 11.46
N VAL A 804 12.27 18.47 12.02
CA VAL A 804 11.65 19.63 12.65
C VAL A 804 11.84 20.80 11.70
N GLU A 805 10.83 21.12 10.91
CA GLU A 805 10.91 22.17 9.88
C GLU A 805 11.04 23.58 10.48
N GLN A 806 10.42 23.80 11.63
CA GLN A 806 10.40 25.08 12.33
C GLN A 806 10.83 24.89 13.79
N ALA A 807 11.89 25.58 14.18
CA ALA A 807 12.27 25.73 15.58
C ALA A 807 11.11 26.31 16.39
N GLY A 808 10.98 25.87 17.64
CA GLY A 808 9.91 26.31 18.52
C GLY A 808 9.54 25.27 19.57
N GLU A 809 8.54 25.62 20.37
CA GLU A 809 7.93 24.70 21.32
C GLU A 809 6.99 23.74 20.57
N LYS A 810 7.09 22.45 20.88
CA LYS A 810 6.39 21.34 20.27
C LYS A 810 5.75 20.46 21.33
N VAL A 811 4.60 19.89 21.03
CA VAL A 811 3.98 18.87 21.88
C VAL A 811 4.62 17.54 21.52
N VAL A 812 5.38 16.97 22.45
CA VAL A 812 5.99 15.65 22.28
C VAL A 812 5.21 14.63 23.09
N ARG A 813 4.71 13.57 22.47
CA ARG A 813 4.12 12.42 23.15
C ARG A 813 5.11 11.27 23.15
N VAL A 814 5.25 10.59 24.28
CA VAL A 814 5.94 9.31 24.38
C VAL A 814 4.91 8.25 24.75
N GLU A 815 4.68 7.27 23.87
CA GLU A 815 3.69 6.20 24.04
C GLU A 815 4.37 4.83 24.07
N ALA A 816 3.89 3.91 24.91
CA ALA A 816 4.39 2.55 25.00
C ALA A 816 3.63 1.61 24.04
N ILE A 817 4.32 0.99 23.08
CA ILE A 817 3.70 0.30 21.93
C ILE A 817 4.09 -1.18 21.77
N GLY A 818 4.90 -1.76 22.65
CA GLY A 818 5.39 -3.15 22.51
C GLY A 818 4.31 -4.25 22.58
N GLY A 819 4.63 -5.49 22.19
CA GLY A 819 3.69 -6.62 22.21
C GLY A 819 3.23 -7.11 23.59
N SER A 820 3.96 -6.82 24.66
CA SER A 820 3.62 -7.25 26.02
C SER A 820 2.65 -6.29 26.73
N ASP A 821 1.71 -6.83 27.51
CA ASP A 821 0.82 -6.02 28.36
C ASP A 821 1.62 -5.05 29.25
N TRP A 822 2.65 -5.58 29.93
CA TRP A 822 3.59 -4.77 30.70
C TRP A 822 4.77 -4.39 29.83
N GLN A 823 5.03 -3.09 29.76
CA GLN A 823 6.07 -2.53 28.90
C GLN A 823 7.36 -2.34 29.71
N TRP A 824 7.77 -1.11 29.96
CA TRP A 824 9.07 -0.78 30.55
C TRP A 824 8.91 0.13 31.77
N SER A 825 9.95 0.25 32.58
CA SER A 825 10.14 1.45 33.41
C SER A 825 11.08 2.37 32.65
N GLY A 826 10.78 3.67 32.58
CA GLY A 826 11.51 4.61 31.72
C GLY A 826 12.16 5.71 32.53
N ASP A 827 13.32 6.19 32.12
CA ASP A 827 14.04 7.32 32.74
C ASP A 827 13.84 8.60 31.92
N ARG A 828 14.34 8.62 30.67
CA ARG A 828 14.37 9.81 29.82
C ARG A 828 14.23 9.49 28.33
N VAL A 829 13.84 10.49 27.56
CA VAL A 829 13.98 10.54 26.09
C VAL A 829 15.02 11.62 25.73
N ARG A 830 15.88 11.33 24.77
CA ARG A 830 16.94 12.23 24.29
C ARG A 830 16.73 12.49 22.80
N PHE A 831 16.82 13.75 22.39
CA PHE A 831 16.84 14.16 20.99
C PHE A 831 18.20 14.78 20.63
N THR A 832 18.79 14.33 19.53
CA THR A 832 20.08 14.80 19.00
C THR A 832 19.89 15.34 17.60
N ARG A 833 20.38 16.56 17.32
CA ARG A 833 20.34 17.11 15.95
C ARG A 833 21.39 16.41 15.10
N LEU A 834 20.97 15.83 13.98
CA LEU A 834 21.80 15.06 13.06
C LEU A 834 22.17 15.87 11.79
N GLY A 835 21.36 16.85 11.40
CA GLY A 835 21.65 17.65 10.20
C GLY A 835 20.56 18.67 9.84
N ASP A 836 20.65 19.19 8.62
CA ASP A 836 19.66 20.12 8.04
C ASP A 836 18.41 19.38 7.55
N VAL A 837 17.33 20.14 7.32
CA VAL A 837 15.98 19.64 6.99
C VAL A 837 15.95 18.87 5.66
N THR A 838 15.43 17.65 5.68
CA THR A 838 14.94 16.92 4.49
C THR A 838 13.43 17.10 4.34
N ALA A 839 12.89 17.08 3.12
CA ALA A 839 11.45 17.23 2.90
C ALA A 839 10.68 16.00 3.43
N ILE A 840 9.53 16.21 4.08
CA ILE A 840 8.60 15.14 4.46
C ILE A 840 7.55 15.01 3.34
N PRO A 841 7.31 13.80 2.80
CA PRO A 841 6.23 13.59 1.84
C PRO A 841 4.85 13.93 2.44
N SER A 842 3.95 14.48 1.62
CA SER A 842 2.56 14.71 2.01
C SER A 842 1.85 13.38 2.32
N PRO A 843 0.93 13.34 3.29
CA PRO A 843 0.09 12.17 3.53
C PRO A 843 -0.74 11.80 2.31
N ILE A 844 -0.85 10.50 2.02
CA ILE A 844 -1.63 9.98 0.87
C ILE A 844 -3.13 10.17 1.11
N TYR A 845 -3.59 9.92 2.33
CA TYR A 845 -4.99 10.09 2.70
C TYR A 845 -5.30 11.50 3.20
N ASN A 846 -6.23 12.16 2.53
CA ASN A 846 -6.84 13.39 2.97
C ASN A 846 -8.36 13.21 3.13
N PRO A 847 -8.92 13.36 4.34
CA PRO A 847 -10.36 13.23 4.57
C PRO A 847 -11.22 14.14 3.70
N ASP A 848 -10.72 15.33 3.33
CA ASP A 848 -11.48 16.32 2.56
C ASP A 848 -11.67 15.92 1.09
N ASP A 849 -10.84 14.99 0.59
CA ASP A 849 -10.89 14.50 -0.79
C ASP A 849 -11.91 13.35 -0.98
N HIS A 850 -12.60 12.96 0.10
CA HIS A 850 -13.46 11.79 0.10
C HIS A 850 -14.87 12.07 0.61
N PHE A 851 -15.86 11.68 -0.20
CA PHE A 851 -17.25 11.66 0.21
C PHE A 851 -17.59 10.34 0.90
N VAL A 852 -18.04 10.40 2.15
CA VAL A 852 -18.48 9.22 2.91
C VAL A 852 -19.99 9.07 2.82
N ALA A 853 -20.44 8.08 2.05
CA ALA A 853 -21.86 7.77 1.95
C ALA A 853 -22.48 7.36 3.30
N GLU A 854 -23.67 7.89 3.60
CA GLU A 854 -24.45 7.52 4.79
C GLU A 854 -24.87 6.05 4.72
N ILE A 855 -24.63 5.29 5.80
CA ILE A 855 -25.04 3.88 5.87
C ILE A 855 -26.56 3.71 5.83
N GLN A 856 -27.04 2.60 5.28
CA GLN A 856 -28.46 2.24 5.23
C GLN A 856 -28.90 1.47 6.48
N GLY A 857 -30.21 1.52 6.76
CA GLY A 857 -30.83 0.69 7.80
C GLY A 857 -30.96 -0.78 7.35
N PRO A 858 -31.46 -1.66 8.24
CA PRO A 858 -31.59 -3.08 7.93
C PRO A 858 -32.56 -3.32 6.78
N GLN A 859 -32.26 -4.34 5.96
CA GLN A 859 -33.18 -4.84 4.95
C GLN A 859 -34.26 -5.70 5.61
N THR A 860 -35.52 -5.24 5.61
CA THR A 860 -36.65 -5.97 6.23
C THR A 860 -37.49 -6.75 5.24
N ASP A 861 -37.40 -6.41 3.96
CA ASP A 861 -38.18 -7.08 2.91
C ASP A 861 -37.43 -8.32 2.41
N VAL A 862 -38.18 -9.39 2.15
CA VAL A 862 -37.63 -10.61 1.57
C VAL A 862 -36.96 -10.28 0.23
N THR A 863 -35.66 -10.61 0.14
CA THR A 863 -34.83 -10.35 -1.04
C THR A 863 -34.43 -11.68 -1.67
N TYR A 864 -34.50 -11.80 -2.99
CA TYR A 864 -34.06 -13.02 -3.68
C TYR A 864 -32.56 -12.97 -3.90
N LEU A 865 -31.87 -14.10 -3.74
CA LEU A 865 -30.48 -14.25 -4.19
C LEU A 865 -30.36 -13.81 -5.65
N LYS A 866 -29.31 -13.05 -5.96
CA LYS A 866 -29.01 -12.66 -7.33
C LYS A 866 -28.01 -13.65 -7.92
N LYS A 867 -28.00 -13.74 -9.25
CA LYS A 867 -26.93 -14.44 -9.97
C LYS A 867 -25.66 -13.59 -9.92
N PRO A 868 -24.47 -14.22 -9.87
CA PRO A 868 -23.23 -13.49 -10.12
C PRO A 868 -23.26 -12.80 -11.49
N VAL A 869 -22.49 -11.72 -11.62
CA VAL A 869 -22.23 -11.07 -12.90
C VAL A 869 -21.62 -12.08 -13.88
N GLU A 870 -22.05 -12.02 -15.14
CA GLU A 870 -21.56 -12.92 -16.19
C GLU A 870 -20.16 -12.48 -16.63
N ILE A 871 -19.20 -13.42 -16.58
CA ILE A 871 -17.81 -13.20 -17.00
C ILE A 871 -17.58 -13.90 -18.35
N PRO A 872 -16.84 -13.28 -19.29
CA PRO A 872 -16.44 -13.92 -20.53
C PRO A 872 -15.81 -15.29 -20.32
N ALA A 873 -16.18 -16.28 -21.14
CA ALA A 873 -15.78 -17.67 -20.94
C ALA A 873 -14.25 -17.89 -20.89
N ASN A 874 -13.46 -17.05 -21.55
CA ASN A 874 -12.00 -17.11 -21.56
C ASN A 874 -11.32 -16.46 -20.35
N LYS A 875 -12.07 -15.75 -19.49
CA LYS A 875 -11.58 -15.15 -18.23
C LYS A 875 -12.13 -15.85 -16.98
N LYS A 876 -13.13 -16.71 -17.16
CA LYS A 876 -13.88 -17.36 -16.09
C LYS A 876 -13.06 -18.42 -15.37
N VAL A 877 -13.23 -18.56 -14.05
CA VAL A 877 -12.69 -19.71 -13.31
C VAL A 877 -13.41 -20.99 -13.74
N LEU A 878 -12.69 -21.89 -14.39
CA LEU A 878 -13.17 -23.16 -14.89
C LEU A 878 -13.20 -24.22 -13.78
N LYS A 879 -14.04 -25.25 -13.93
CA LYS A 879 -14.13 -26.33 -12.93
C LYS A 879 -12.95 -27.30 -13.04
N SER A 880 -12.26 -27.28 -14.17
CA SER A 880 -11.05 -28.04 -14.44
C SER A 880 -9.77 -27.26 -14.12
N ASP A 881 -9.86 -26.03 -13.63
CA ASP A 881 -8.68 -25.26 -13.23
C ASP A 881 -7.94 -25.92 -12.07
N VAL A 882 -6.62 -25.77 -12.10
CA VAL A 882 -5.70 -26.32 -11.11
C VAL A 882 -4.78 -25.20 -10.67
N TRP A 883 -4.90 -24.78 -9.41
CA TRP A 883 -4.17 -23.63 -8.92
C TRP A 883 -3.13 -23.99 -7.86
N TYR A 884 -1.97 -23.35 -7.93
CA TYR A 884 -1.07 -23.28 -6.78
C TYR A 884 -1.69 -22.42 -5.67
N THR A 885 -1.34 -22.73 -4.41
CA THR A 885 -1.71 -21.88 -3.26
C THR A 885 -0.98 -20.55 -3.25
N TYR A 886 0.24 -20.51 -3.77
CA TYR A 886 1.02 -19.29 -3.97
C TYR A 886 1.81 -19.40 -5.28
N PRO A 887 2.02 -18.32 -6.04
CA PRO A 887 2.74 -18.36 -7.32
C PRO A 887 4.15 -19.01 -7.25
N GLN A 888 4.92 -18.70 -6.20
CA GLN A 888 6.27 -19.23 -5.97
C GLN A 888 6.31 -20.73 -5.70
N ASN A 889 5.18 -21.37 -5.34
CA ASN A 889 5.16 -22.80 -5.09
C ASN A 889 5.46 -23.65 -6.35
N ARG A 890 5.38 -23.05 -7.55
CA ARG A 890 5.80 -23.72 -8.80
C ARG A 890 7.30 -24.00 -8.87
N GLU A 891 8.11 -23.19 -8.18
CA GLU A 891 9.57 -23.28 -8.16
C GLU A 891 10.09 -24.40 -7.25
N LEU A 892 9.20 -24.97 -6.43
CA LEU A 892 9.55 -26.09 -5.55
C LEU A 892 9.85 -27.35 -6.35
N GLU A 893 10.86 -28.10 -5.90
CA GLU A 893 11.32 -29.31 -6.59
C GLU A 893 10.17 -30.31 -6.82
N GLY A 894 9.88 -30.58 -8.10
CA GLY A 894 8.87 -31.53 -8.55
C GLY A 894 7.44 -31.00 -8.64
N TYR A 895 7.20 -29.70 -8.42
CA TYR A 895 5.87 -29.07 -8.50
C TYR A 895 5.56 -28.39 -9.85
N ASP A 896 6.48 -28.42 -10.81
CA ASP A 896 6.37 -27.91 -12.19
C ASP A 896 5.27 -28.58 -13.04
N ASN A 897 5.06 -29.90 -12.87
CA ASN A 897 4.21 -30.68 -13.78
C ASN A 897 2.90 -31.16 -13.13
N PHE A 898 2.06 -30.22 -12.69
CA PHE A 898 0.73 -30.52 -12.11
C PHE A 898 -0.43 -30.29 -13.08
N GLY A 899 -0.14 -29.76 -14.28
CA GLY A 899 -1.17 -29.23 -15.16
C GLY A 899 -1.85 -28.00 -14.56
N ALA A 900 -1.11 -27.22 -13.76
CA ALA A 900 -1.61 -25.97 -13.19
C ALA A 900 -2.01 -25.00 -14.31
N THR A 901 -3.06 -24.22 -14.04
CA THR A 901 -3.55 -23.14 -14.91
C THR A 901 -3.33 -21.76 -14.29
N GLY A 902 -2.98 -21.69 -13.01
CA GLY A 902 -2.78 -20.43 -12.32
C GLY A 902 -2.38 -20.58 -10.86
N ALA A 903 -2.49 -19.50 -10.11
CA ALA A 903 -2.36 -19.47 -8.66
C ALA A 903 -3.38 -18.51 -8.04
N PHE A 904 -3.68 -18.72 -6.76
CA PHE A 904 -4.35 -17.70 -5.94
C PHE A 904 -3.45 -17.23 -4.81
N TRP A 905 -3.91 -16.22 -4.05
CA TRP A 905 -3.12 -15.52 -3.03
C TRP A 905 -1.80 -14.94 -3.55
N GLY A 906 -1.81 -14.35 -4.75
CA GLY A 906 -0.69 -13.58 -5.26
C GLY A 906 -0.52 -12.27 -4.48
N HIS A 907 0.38 -12.28 -3.49
CA HIS A 907 0.58 -11.17 -2.55
C HIS A 907 1.36 -10.03 -3.21
N PRO A 908 0.90 -8.77 -3.11
CA PRO A 908 1.73 -7.59 -3.33
C PRO A 908 2.82 -7.45 -2.26
N PRO A 909 3.80 -6.54 -2.43
CA PRO A 909 4.78 -6.22 -1.39
C PRO A 909 4.14 -5.83 -0.05
N GLU A 910 4.73 -6.26 1.07
CA GLU A 910 4.18 -6.01 2.43
C GLU A 910 4.37 -4.57 2.91
N HIS A 911 5.33 -3.85 2.33
CA HIS A 911 5.74 -2.49 2.66
C HIS A 911 5.94 -1.68 1.38
N ASP A 912 5.91 -0.36 1.51
CA ASP A 912 6.13 0.58 0.41
C ASP A 912 5.12 0.34 -0.73
N PHE A 913 3.89 -0.02 -0.37
CA PHE A 913 2.82 -0.40 -1.30
C PHE A 913 2.34 0.77 -2.17
N TYR A 914 2.66 2.00 -1.77
CA TYR A 914 2.39 3.22 -2.54
C TYR A 914 3.65 3.78 -3.21
N ASP A 915 4.80 3.11 -3.12
CA ASP A 915 5.96 3.39 -3.97
C ASP A 915 5.76 2.74 -5.33
N ASP A 916 5.66 3.58 -6.37
CA ASP A 916 5.44 3.11 -7.74
C ASP A 916 6.55 2.18 -8.25
N THR A 917 7.79 2.36 -7.77
CA THR A 917 8.91 1.49 -8.11
C THR A 917 8.68 0.09 -7.56
N VAL A 918 8.32 0.00 -6.28
CA VAL A 918 8.11 -1.27 -5.58
C VAL A 918 6.92 -2.05 -6.16
N ILE A 919 5.83 -1.35 -6.48
CA ILE A 919 4.66 -1.98 -7.12
C ILE A 919 4.97 -2.43 -8.55
N MET A 920 5.74 -1.65 -9.32
CA MET A 920 6.10 -2.04 -10.69
C MET A 920 7.13 -3.17 -10.72
N ASP A 921 8.07 -3.23 -9.76
CA ASP A 921 8.99 -4.36 -9.60
C ASP A 921 8.21 -5.65 -9.33
N TRP A 922 7.22 -5.62 -8.43
CA TRP A 922 6.32 -6.75 -8.23
C TRP A 922 5.54 -7.13 -9.49
N ALA A 923 5.02 -6.14 -10.23
CA ALA A 923 4.32 -6.39 -11.47
C ALA A 923 5.19 -7.15 -12.49
N VAL A 924 6.45 -6.73 -12.66
CA VAL A 924 7.39 -7.33 -13.61
C VAL A 924 7.88 -8.70 -13.12
N ASP A 925 8.41 -8.76 -11.90
CA ASP A 925 9.15 -9.93 -11.42
C ASP A 925 8.25 -11.06 -10.95
N ALA A 926 7.02 -10.76 -10.53
CA ALA A 926 6.07 -11.77 -10.07
C ALA A 926 4.92 -11.97 -11.04
N VAL A 927 4.17 -10.91 -11.38
CA VAL A 927 2.91 -11.04 -12.12
C VAL A 927 3.16 -11.38 -13.59
N TYR A 928 3.93 -10.56 -14.29
CA TYR A 928 4.24 -10.76 -15.71
C TYR A 928 5.13 -11.98 -15.93
N ALA A 929 6.10 -12.24 -15.05
CA ALA A 929 6.89 -13.46 -15.10
C ALA A 929 6.01 -14.72 -15.04
N PHE A 930 5.04 -14.76 -14.11
CA PHE A 930 4.12 -15.89 -13.97
C PHE A 930 3.17 -16.04 -15.17
N GLN A 931 2.67 -14.92 -15.71
CA GLN A 931 1.83 -14.88 -16.90
C GLN A 931 2.57 -15.30 -18.17
N ALA A 932 3.84 -14.89 -18.33
CA ALA A 932 4.69 -15.25 -19.47
C ALA A 932 4.96 -16.77 -19.54
N GLU A 933 4.92 -17.46 -18.40
CA GLU A 933 4.97 -18.93 -18.32
C GLU A 933 3.65 -19.61 -18.75
N GLY A 934 2.58 -18.82 -18.98
CA GLY A 934 1.26 -19.29 -19.40
C GLY A 934 0.31 -19.62 -18.24
N TYR A 935 0.57 -19.11 -17.04
CA TYR A 935 -0.29 -19.28 -15.87
C TYR A 935 -1.07 -18.00 -15.55
N GLU A 936 -2.32 -18.14 -15.11
CA GLU A 936 -3.13 -17.00 -14.68
C GLU A 936 -2.78 -16.56 -13.25
N TYR A 937 -2.58 -15.27 -13.04
CA TYR A 937 -2.26 -14.67 -11.76
C TYR A 937 -3.51 -14.10 -11.09
N THR A 938 -3.86 -14.61 -9.89
CA THR A 938 -4.92 -14.01 -9.05
C THR A 938 -4.29 -13.17 -7.95
N ALA A 939 -4.29 -11.85 -8.11
CA ALA A 939 -3.78 -10.92 -7.11
C ALA A 939 -4.69 -10.84 -5.89
N ARG A 940 -4.13 -10.47 -4.74
CA ARG A 940 -4.81 -10.42 -3.43
C ARG A 940 -4.86 -9.00 -2.89
N GLY A 941 -6.06 -8.51 -2.58
CA GLY A 941 -6.28 -7.36 -1.71
C GLY A 941 -6.50 -7.79 -0.24
N GLU A 942 -6.14 -6.94 0.70
CA GLU A 942 -5.94 -7.34 2.10
C GLU A 942 -6.66 -6.45 3.12
N PHE A 943 -6.94 -7.05 4.28
CA PHE A 943 -7.40 -6.36 5.49
C PHE A 943 -6.49 -6.60 6.69
N ASP A 944 -5.81 -7.76 6.73
CA ASP A 944 -4.92 -8.17 7.81
C ASP A 944 -3.44 -8.05 7.44
N TRP A 945 -2.96 -8.82 6.47
CA TRP A 945 -1.57 -8.79 6.04
C TRP A 945 -1.16 -7.45 5.42
N GLY A 946 -2.12 -6.72 4.82
CA GLY A 946 -1.94 -5.34 4.35
C GLY A 946 -2.06 -4.27 5.45
N TYR A 947 -1.78 -4.59 6.72
CA TYR A 947 -1.86 -3.60 7.81
C TYR A 947 -0.82 -2.47 7.63
N GLY A 948 0.34 -2.78 7.04
CA GLY A 948 1.35 -1.79 6.67
C GLY A 948 0.76 -0.79 5.68
N TRP A 949 0.05 -1.27 4.66
CA TRP A 949 -0.55 -0.43 3.63
C TRP A 949 -1.56 0.56 4.19
N PHE A 950 -2.40 0.18 5.16
CA PHE A 950 -3.30 1.17 5.77
C PHE A 950 -2.51 2.23 6.54
N THR A 951 -1.37 1.85 7.12
CA THR A 951 -0.53 2.73 7.92
C THR A 951 0.15 3.75 7.00
N GLU A 952 0.74 3.28 5.90
CA GLU A 952 1.30 4.11 4.83
C GLU A 952 0.23 5.07 4.27
N TYR A 953 -0.96 4.54 3.97
CA TYR A 953 -2.05 5.31 3.38
C TYR A 953 -2.56 6.41 4.32
N THR A 954 -2.87 6.05 5.57
CA THR A 954 -3.49 6.97 6.53
C THR A 954 -2.49 7.83 7.27
N THR A 955 -1.20 7.46 7.31
CA THR A 955 -0.08 8.02 8.10
C THR A 955 -0.29 8.04 9.62
N ASN A 956 -1.53 8.18 10.09
CA ASN A 956 -1.95 8.01 11.47
C ASN A 956 -3.20 7.11 11.54
N PRO A 957 -3.03 5.78 11.56
CA PRO A 957 -4.13 4.82 11.54
C PRO A 957 -4.88 4.69 12.86
N GLN A 958 -4.34 5.22 13.97
CA GLN A 958 -4.84 4.98 15.31
C GLN A 958 -6.30 5.40 15.58
N PRO A 959 -6.80 6.53 15.03
CA PRO A 959 -8.22 6.89 15.10
C PRO A 959 -9.12 5.88 14.40
N HIS A 960 -8.59 5.16 13.41
CA HIS A 960 -9.33 4.28 12.50
C HIS A 960 -9.45 2.84 12.99
N TYR A 961 -8.80 2.48 14.10
CA TYR A 961 -8.81 1.11 14.62
C TYR A 961 -10.14 0.69 15.25
N VAL A 962 -10.40 -0.61 15.14
CA VAL A 962 -11.40 -1.32 15.94
C VAL A 962 -11.05 -1.20 17.42
N ARG A 963 -12.07 -0.88 18.23
CA ARG A 963 -11.91 -0.81 19.70
C ARG A 963 -12.86 -1.76 20.42
N THR A 964 -12.40 -2.39 21.49
CA THR A 964 -13.25 -3.23 22.33
C THR A 964 -14.21 -2.40 23.20
N LEU A 965 -15.18 -3.04 23.86
CA LEU A 965 -16.09 -2.40 24.83
C LEU A 965 -15.36 -1.66 25.98
N ASP A 966 -14.13 -2.04 26.30
CA ASP A 966 -13.27 -1.38 27.28
C ASP A 966 -12.26 -0.39 26.65
N ASP A 967 -12.50 0.03 25.41
CA ASP A 967 -11.75 1.04 24.64
C ASP A 967 -10.28 0.65 24.45
N ARG A 968 -10.04 -0.58 24.00
CA ARG A 968 -8.71 -1.09 23.65
C ARG A 968 -8.63 -1.40 22.17
N ASN A 969 -7.54 -1.02 21.52
CA ASN A 969 -7.28 -1.40 20.13
C ASN A 969 -7.26 -2.93 20.00
N VAL A 970 -7.88 -3.43 18.94
CA VAL A 970 -7.95 -4.86 18.67
C VAL A 970 -6.77 -5.26 17.78
N ARG A 971 -5.78 -5.95 18.36
CA ARG A 971 -4.55 -6.39 17.68
C ARG A 971 -4.69 -7.73 16.96
N MET A 972 -4.04 -7.89 15.81
CA MET A 972 -3.94 -9.14 15.03
C MET A 972 -2.93 -10.13 15.64
N THR A 973 -3.20 -10.59 16.86
CA THR A 973 -2.23 -11.41 17.64
C THR A 973 -1.81 -12.73 16.98
N PHE A 974 -2.59 -13.27 16.03
CA PHE A 974 -2.26 -14.50 15.31
C PHE A 974 -1.08 -14.34 14.34
N MET A 975 -0.79 -13.13 13.87
CA MET A 975 0.39 -12.80 13.06
C MET A 975 1.64 -12.53 13.91
N GLY A 976 1.50 -12.60 15.25
CA GLY A 976 2.52 -12.11 16.18
C GLY A 976 2.40 -10.60 16.44
N TYR A 977 3.43 -10.07 17.09
CA TYR A 977 3.48 -8.68 17.54
C TYR A 977 4.27 -7.82 16.54
N LEU A 978 3.68 -7.61 15.36
CA LEU A 978 4.28 -6.83 14.28
C LEU A 978 3.92 -5.34 14.38
N SER A 979 4.64 -4.52 13.62
CA SER A 979 4.47 -3.07 13.54
C SER A 979 4.88 -2.53 12.18
N HIS A 980 4.39 -1.35 11.84
CA HIS A 980 4.79 -0.61 10.65
C HIS A 980 4.66 0.88 10.97
N ASP A 981 5.66 1.69 10.64
CA ASP A 981 5.74 3.12 10.95
C ASP A 981 5.33 3.53 12.39
N GLY A 982 5.74 2.72 13.36
CA GLY A 982 5.45 2.96 14.78
C GLY A 982 4.05 2.59 15.23
N TYR A 983 3.24 2.03 14.34
CA TYR A 983 1.91 1.54 14.66
C TYR A 983 1.89 0.01 14.73
N ASN A 984 1.16 -0.50 15.72
CA ASN A 984 0.92 -1.93 15.87
C ASN A 984 -0.03 -2.44 14.78
N ASN A 985 0.10 -3.72 14.41
CA ASN A 985 -0.81 -4.45 13.52
C ASN A 985 -2.24 -4.62 14.12
N ASN A 986 -2.98 -3.52 14.22
CA ASN A 986 -4.34 -3.46 14.73
C ASN A 986 -5.36 -3.51 13.60
N TRP A 987 -6.54 -4.06 13.88
CA TRP A 987 -7.65 -4.14 12.92
C TRP A 987 -8.19 -2.75 12.58
N LEU A 988 -8.25 -2.44 11.29
CA LEU A 988 -8.93 -1.25 10.74
C LEU A 988 -10.46 -1.40 10.86
N SER A 989 -11.15 -0.38 11.35
CA SER A 989 -12.62 -0.39 11.38
C SER A 989 -13.22 -0.10 10.00
N ASN A 990 -14.09 -0.98 9.47
CA ASN A 990 -14.88 -0.66 8.27
C ASN A 990 -15.96 0.40 8.50
N HIS A 991 -16.12 0.89 9.73
CA HIS A 991 -16.96 2.05 10.04
C HIS A 991 -16.22 3.37 9.83
N SER A 992 -14.89 3.31 9.76
CA SER A 992 -14.04 4.47 9.54
C SER A 992 -14.30 5.12 8.17
N PRO A 993 -14.28 6.47 8.08
CA PRO A 993 -14.38 7.17 6.79
C PRO A 993 -13.24 6.80 5.82
N ALA A 994 -12.06 6.45 6.34
CA ALA A 994 -10.90 6.05 5.54
C ALA A 994 -11.03 4.67 4.90
N PHE A 995 -11.95 3.81 5.36
CA PHE A 995 -11.99 2.41 4.95
C PHE A 995 -12.22 2.21 3.45
N VAL A 996 -13.27 2.82 2.87
CA VAL A 996 -13.55 2.64 1.44
C VAL A 996 -12.49 3.30 0.55
N PRO A 997 -12.06 4.55 0.81
CA PRO A 997 -10.94 5.15 0.09
C PRO A 997 -9.68 4.28 0.10
N PHE A 998 -9.31 3.74 1.27
CA PHE A 998 -8.19 2.82 1.39
C PHE A 998 -8.38 1.57 0.52
N MET A 999 -9.53 0.90 0.60
CA MET A 999 -9.80 -0.29 -0.22
C MET A 999 -9.78 0.01 -1.73
N LYS A 1000 -10.25 1.19 -2.16
CA LYS A 1000 -10.16 1.62 -3.56
C LYS A 1000 -8.71 1.87 -3.97
N SER A 1001 -7.91 2.50 -3.11
CA SER A 1001 -6.48 2.71 -3.38
C SER A 1001 -5.71 1.39 -3.51
N GLN A 1002 -6.07 0.34 -2.75
CA GLN A 1002 -5.50 -0.99 -2.97
C GLN A 1002 -5.84 -1.55 -4.35
N VAL A 1003 -7.08 -1.40 -4.78
CA VAL A 1003 -7.50 -1.80 -6.13
C VAL A 1003 -6.67 -1.08 -7.18
N ASP A 1004 -6.47 0.23 -7.03
CA ASP A 1004 -5.69 1.05 -7.96
C ASP A 1004 -4.25 0.55 -8.07
N GLN A 1005 -3.57 0.32 -6.93
CA GLN A 1005 -2.20 -0.19 -6.91
C GLN A 1005 -2.11 -1.60 -7.49
N ILE A 1006 -3.01 -2.52 -7.14
CA ILE A 1006 -3.01 -3.89 -7.64
C ILE A 1006 -3.26 -3.94 -9.16
N LEU A 1007 -4.15 -3.10 -9.67
CA LEU A 1007 -4.50 -3.09 -11.09
C LEU A 1007 -3.39 -2.53 -11.99
N LYS A 1008 -2.41 -1.78 -11.44
CA LYS A 1008 -1.19 -1.40 -12.18
C LYS A 1008 -0.45 -2.63 -12.73
N ALA A 1009 -0.49 -3.75 -12.01
CA ALA A 1009 0.15 -4.99 -12.42
C ALA A 1009 -0.68 -5.84 -13.40
N ASN A 1010 -1.88 -5.40 -13.80
CA ASN A 1010 -2.76 -6.11 -14.75
C ASN A 1010 -2.94 -7.63 -14.46
N PRO A 1011 -3.36 -8.03 -13.24
CA PRO A 1011 -3.59 -9.44 -12.92
C PRO A 1011 -4.81 -10.01 -13.65
N ASP A 1012 -4.80 -11.32 -13.94
CA ASP A 1012 -5.92 -11.98 -14.63
C ASP A 1012 -7.21 -11.99 -13.79
N LYS A 1013 -7.05 -12.06 -12.47
CA LYS A 1013 -8.14 -12.17 -11.49
C LYS A 1013 -7.78 -11.41 -10.21
N LEU A 1014 -8.78 -10.99 -9.47
CA LEU A 1014 -8.62 -10.32 -8.18
C LEU A 1014 -9.35 -11.10 -7.08
N MET A 1015 -8.78 -11.18 -5.90
CA MET A 1015 -9.47 -11.72 -4.73
C MET A 1015 -9.16 -10.90 -3.47
N PHE A 1016 -10.09 -10.90 -2.52
CA PHE A 1016 -9.91 -10.23 -1.22
C PHE A 1016 -9.94 -11.24 -0.08
N ASP A 1017 -8.98 -11.16 0.85
CA ASP A 1017 -8.99 -12.02 2.03
C ASP A 1017 -9.91 -11.46 3.14
N THR A 1018 -11.22 -11.68 2.99
CA THR A 1018 -12.26 -11.10 3.85
C THR A 1018 -12.72 -11.98 5.02
N GLN A 1019 -12.06 -13.12 5.30
CA GLN A 1019 -12.60 -14.17 6.16
C GLN A 1019 -13.09 -13.68 7.53
N THR A 1020 -12.45 -12.66 8.08
CA THR A 1020 -12.77 -12.17 9.42
C THR A 1020 -13.54 -10.86 9.47
N ASN A 1021 -13.75 -10.19 8.34
CA ASN A 1021 -14.13 -8.77 8.22
C ASN A 1021 -13.35 -7.83 9.17
N SER A 1022 -13.24 -6.56 8.80
CA SER A 1022 -12.33 -5.68 9.52
C SER A 1022 -12.89 -5.24 10.89
N THR A 1023 -14.20 -5.38 11.13
CA THR A 1023 -14.86 -5.14 12.44
C THR A 1023 -14.81 -6.32 13.42
N ARG A 1024 -14.25 -7.46 13.01
CA ARG A 1024 -14.23 -8.72 13.78
C ARG A 1024 -15.60 -9.15 14.28
N SER A 1025 -16.64 -8.93 13.49
CA SER A 1025 -17.99 -9.34 13.86
C SER A 1025 -18.16 -10.85 13.81
N THR A 1026 -17.38 -11.58 12.99
CA THR A 1026 -17.44 -13.04 12.87
C THR A 1026 -16.76 -13.78 14.02
N ASP A 1027 -15.85 -13.11 14.75
CA ASP A 1027 -15.10 -13.66 15.87
C ASP A 1027 -15.13 -12.75 17.10
N MET A 1028 -16.34 -12.34 17.48
CA MET A 1028 -16.56 -11.54 18.69
C MET A 1028 -16.14 -12.26 19.97
N ARG A 1029 -15.98 -13.60 19.94
CA ARG A 1029 -15.60 -14.39 21.10
C ARG A 1029 -14.18 -14.10 21.54
N ASP A 1030 -13.28 -13.99 20.57
CA ASP A 1030 -11.86 -13.77 20.80
C ASP A 1030 -11.51 -12.28 20.76
N PHE A 1031 -12.19 -11.49 19.92
CA PHE A 1031 -11.84 -10.07 19.68
C PHE A 1031 -12.81 -9.04 20.27
N GLY A 1032 -14.03 -9.45 20.62
CA GLY A 1032 -15.03 -8.59 21.28
C GLY A 1032 -15.75 -7.58 20.40
N GLY A 1033 -15.48 -7.55 19.09
CA GLY A 1033 -16.15 -6.65 18.13
C GLY A 1033 -15.73 -5.18 18.25
N ASP A 1034 -16.22 -4.36 17.31
CA ASP A 1034 -15.88 -2.95 17.22
C ASP A 1034 -16.82 -2.06 18.03
N PHE A 1035 -16.30 -1.20 18.89
CA PHE A 1035 -16.96 -0.14 19.66
C PHE A 1035 -16.26 1.22 19.45
N SER A 1036 -15.52 1.37 18.35
CA SER A 1036 -14.89 2.63 17.96
C SER A 1036 -15.92 3.77 17.88
N PRO A 1037 -15.49 5.04 17.99
CA PRO A 1037 -16.37 6.20 17.82
C PRO A 1037 -17.17 6.15 16.51
N TYR A 1038 -16.53 5.70 15.42
CA TYR A 1038 -17.18 5.53 14.11
C TYR A 1038 -18.25 4.43 14.12
N ALA A 1039 -18.00 3.30 14.79
CA ALA A 1039 -18.99 2.23 14.95
C ALA A 1039 -20.20 2.72 15.77
N MET A 1040 -19.97 3.46 16.85
CA MET A 1040 -21.04 4.03 17.68
C MET A 1040 -21.89 5.04 16.89
N GLU A 1041 -21.26 5.88 16.08
CA GLU A 1041 -21.98 6.81 15.20
C GLU A 1041 -22.85 6.09 14.17
N ASN A 1042 -22.26 5.15 13.46
CA ASN A 1042 -22.98 4.35 12.48
C ASN A 1042 -24.12 3.55 13.14
N PHE A 1043 -23.93 3.02 14.35
CA PHE A 1043 -25.00 2.29 15.03
C PHE A 1043 -26.18 3.19 15.42
N ARG A 1044 -25.94 4.45 15.81
CA ARG A 1044 -27.02 5.45 16.01
C ARG A 1044 -27.83 5.64 14.74
N VAL A 1045 -27.17 5.82 13.60
CA VAL A 1045 -27.82 6.00 12.29
C VAL A 1045 -28.65 4.78 11.95
N TRP A 1046 -28.09 3.57 12.06
CA TRP A 1046 -28.79 2.32 11.77
C TRP A 1046 -30.02 2.11 12.66
N LEU A 1047 -29.90 2.35 13.98
CA LEU A 1047 -31.02 2.26 14.92
C LEU A 1047 -32.12 3.28 14.61
N SER A 1048 -31.75 4.50 14.22
CA SER A 1048 -32.71 5.55 13.84
C SER A 1048 -33.53 5.18 12.59
N LYS A 1049 -32.94 4.36 11.70
CA LYS A 1049 -33.60 3.84 10.50
C LYS A 1049 -34.46 2.62 10.80
N LYS A 1050 -34.06 1.77 11.78
CA LYS A 1050 -34.81 0.58 12.20
C LYS A 1050 -36.03 0.90 13.08
N TYR A 1051 -35.87 1.79 14.05
CA TYR A 1051 -36.85 2.02 15.11
C TYR A 1051 -37.43 3.43 15.06
N SER A 1052 -38.73 3.55 15.31
CA SER A 1052 -39.34 4.85 15.59
C SER A 1052 -38.87 5.41 16.93
N THR A 1053 -38.96 6.74 17.10
CA THR A 1053 -38.62 7.41 18.38
C THR A 1053 -39.37 6.82 19.59
N GLY A 1054 -40.60 6.35 19.40
CA GLY A 1054 -41.39 5.73 20.47
C GLY A 1054 -40.88 4.34 20.86
N GLU A 1055 -40.36 3.58 19.89
CA GLU A 1055 -39.76 2.25 20.12
C GLU A 1055 -38.39 2.39 20.77
N LEU A 1056 -37.56 3.33 20.31
CA LEU A 1056 -36.29 3.67 20.95
C LEU A 1056 -36.47 4.05 22.43
N ALA A 1057 -37.45 4.90 22.73
CA ALA A 1057 -37.76 5.27 24.11
C ALA A 1057 -38.21 4.05 24.95
N ALA A 1058 -38.90 3.07 24.35
CA ALA A 1058 -39.28 1.83 25.01
C ALA A 1058 -38.09 0.89 25.24
N LEU A 1059 -37.04 0.98 24.43
CA LEU A 1059 -35.75 0.31 24.60
C LEU A 1059 -34.82 1.01 25.60
N GLY A 1060 -35.22 2.18 26.11
CA GLY A 1060 -34.43 2.97 27.06
C GLY A 1060 -33.57 4.06 26.41
N ILE A 1061 -33.68 4.25 25.09
CA ILE A 1061 -32.95 5.26 24.30
C ILE A 1061 -33.85 6.48 24.11
N ASN A 1062 -33.66 7.51 24.96
CA ASN A 1062 -34.51 8.72 24.92
C ASN A 1062 -34.03 9.76 23.90
N ASP A 1063 -32.75 9.74 23.56
CA ASP A 1063 -32.14 10.59 22.56
C ASP A 1063 -31.15 9.75 21.76
N ILE A 1064 -31.48 9.52 20.48
CA ILE A 1064 -30.65 8.69 19.60
C ILE A 1064 -29.36 9.40 19.20
N ASN A 1065 -29.35 10.74 19.16
CA ASN A 1065 -28.20 11.51 18.68
C ASN A 1065 -27.03 11.50 19.67
N SER A 1066 -27.32 11.34 20.97
CA SER A 1066 -26.32 11.23 22.05
C SER A 1066 -26.16 9.80 22.58
N PHE A 1067 -26.77 8.80 21.92
CA PHE A 1067 -26.70 7.42 22.35
C PHE A 1067 -25.32 6.81 22.04
N ASP A 1068 -24.69 6.24 23.07
CA ASP A 1068 -23.49 5.43 22.96
C ASP A 1068 -23.80 4.02 23.50
N TYR A 1069 -23.63 3.00 22.65
CA TYR A 1069 -23.97 1.64 23.01
C TYR A 1069 -22.98 1.05 24.01
N GLY A 1070 -21.69 1.39 23.91
CA GLY A 1070 -20.66 0.95 24.86
C GLY A 1070 -20.95 1.45 26.28
N ASP A 1071 -21.27 2.74 26.44
CA ASP A 1071 -21.69 3.33 27.71
C ASP A 1071 -22.99 2.71 28.23
N PHE A 1072 -23.95 2.50 27.35
CA PHE A 1072 -25.22 1.85 27.71
C PHE A 1072 -25.02 0.43 28.27
N LEU A 1073 -24.11 -0.34 27.68
CA LEU A 1073 -23.75 -1.69 28.16
C LEU A 1073 -22.98 -1.63 29.48
N ARG A 1074 -21.96 -0.77 29.59
CA ARG A 1074 -21.16 -0.60 30.81
C ARG A 1074 -22.01 -0.14 32.00
N ALA A 1075 -22.97 0.77 31.78
CA ALA A 1075 -23.91 1.21 32.80
C ALA A 1075 -24.81 0.09 33.33
N GLN A 1076 -25.01 -0.99 32.55
CA GLN A 1076 -25.73 -2.19 32.96
C GLN A 1076 -24.83 -3.28 33.57
N GLY A 1077 -23.53 -2.99 33.72
CA GLY A 1077 -22.56 -3.92 34.28
C GLY A 1077 -22.07 -4.97 33.28
N VAL A 1078 -22.29 -4.77 31.98
CA VAL A 1078 -21.64 -5.59 30.94
C VAL A 1078 -20.17 -5.20 30.87
N THR A 1079 -19.31 -6.20 30.97
CA THR A 1079 -17.85 -6.11 30.78
C THR A 1079 -17.47 -6.64 29.41
N HIS A 1080 -16.30 -6.27 28.88
CA HIS A 1080 -15.76 -6.86 27.65
C HIS A 1080 -15.78 -8.40 27.72
N THR A 1081 -15.31 -9.01 28.80
CA THR A 1081 -15.37 -10.47 28.99
C THR A 1081 -16.79 -11.03 28.90
N SER A 1082 -17.79 -10.40 29.53
CA SER A 1082 -19.18 -10.88 29.44
C SER A 1082 -19.80 -10.68 28.06
N TRP A 1083 -19.38 -9.63 27.33
CA TRP A 1083 -19.78 -9.39 25.96
C TRP A 1083 -19.17 -10.43 25.01
N SER A 1084 -17.84 -10.61 25.04
CA SER A 1084 -17.16 -11.60 24.21
C SER A 1084 -17.67 -13.02 24.49
N ASN A 1085 -17.91 -13.38 25.77
CA ASN A 1085 -18.54 -14.66 26.12
C ASN A 1085 -19.95 -14.86 25.54
N ALA A 1086 -20.65 -13.78 25.16
CA ALA A 1086 -21.97 -13.84 24.54
C ALA A 1086 -21.90 -13.80 23.00
N GLY A 1087 -20.74 -13.47 22.42
CA GLY A 1087 -20.52 -13.22 20.98
C GLY A 1087 -20.81 -14.40 20.05
N ASP A 1088 -20.88 -15.62 20.57
CA ASP A 1088 -21.23 -16.83 19.79
C ASP A 1088 -22.74 -17.08 19.70
N THR A 1089 -23.57 -16.19 20.24
CA THR A 1089 -25.03 -16.37 20.27
C THR A 1089 -25.77 -15.07 19.96
N LEU A 1090 -26.84 -15.13 19.14
CA LEU A 1090 -27.75 -13.99 18.93
C LEU A 1090 -28.76 -13.82 20.08
N SER A 1091 -28.90 -14.81 20.95
CA SER A 1091 -29.90 -14.83 22.01
C SER A 1091 -29.25 -14.75 23.39
N GLY A 1092 -29.51 -13.70 24.15
CA GLY A 1092 -28.90 -13.47 25.45
C GLY A 1092 -29.65 -12.48 26.33
N ASN A 1093 -29.03 -12.10 27.45
CA ASN A 1093 -29.54 -11.06 28.35
C ASN A 1093 -28.90 -9.69 28.11
N ILE A 1094 -28.06 -9.56 27.09
CA ILE A 1094 -27.43 -8.29 26.70
C ILE A 1094 -28.42 -7.55 25.79
N PRO A 1095 -28.90 -6.35 26.17
CA PRO A 1095 -29.87 -5.63 25.35
C PRO A 1095 -29.25 -5.18 24.03
N LEU A 1096 -30.04 -5.23 22.94
CA LEU A 1096 -29.65 -4.87 21.57
C LEU A 1096 -28.50 -5.70 20.97
N GLN A 1097 -28.13 -6.83 21.59
CA GLN A 1097 -27.03 -7.67 21.10
C GLN A 1097 -27.24 -8.12 19.65
N GLU A 1098 -28.44 -8.62 19.33
CA GLU A 1098 -28.79 -9.06 17.97
C GLU A 1098 -28.77 -7.89 16.97
N ASP A 1099 -29.32 -6.74 17.37
CA ASP A 1099 -29.29 -5.52 16.57
C ASP A 1099 -27.86 -5.10 16.23
N TYR A 1100 -26.96 -5.18 17.22
CA TYR A 1100 -25.56 -4.82 17.05
C TYR A 1100 -24.83 -5.77 16.09
N ILE A 1101 -25.15 -7.05 16.15
CA ILE A 1101 -24.54 -8.06 15.28
C ILE A 1101 -24.99 -7.85 13.82
N TYR A 1102 -26.29 -7.66 13.60
CA TYR A 1102 -26.79 -7.38 12.25
C TYR A 1102 -26.28 -6.05 11.72
N PHE A 1103 -26.19 -5.01 12.55
CA PHE A 1103 -25.60 -3.73 12.18
C PHE A 1103 -24.19 -3.88 11.59
N ASN A 1104 -23.28 -4.59 12.28
CA ASN A 1104 -21.91 -4.77 11.80
C ASN A 1104 -21.87 -5.48 10.44
N ARG A 1105 -22.66 -6.57 10.28
CA ARG A 1105 -22.78 -7.27 8.99
C ARG A 1105 -23.34 -6.38 7.89
N ASP A 1106 -24.39 -5.63 8.18
CA ASP A 1106 -25.08 -4.79 7.20
C ASP A 1106 -24.14 -3.70 6.67
N VAL A 1107 -23.41 -3.03 7.56
CA VAL A 1107 -22.45 -2.00 7.14
C VAL A 1107 -21.28 -2.60 6.38
N TRP A 1108 -20.75 -3.74 6.83
CA TRP A 1108 -19.73 -4.48 6.08
C TRP A 1108 -20.18 -4.78 4.64
N ASN A 1109 -21.38 -5.37 4.47
CA ASN A 1109 -21.95 -5.67 3.16
C ASN A 1109 -22.11 -4.42 2.28
N GLN A 1110 -22.49 -3.28 2.87
CA GLN A 1110 -22.66 -2.02 2.14
C GLN A 1110 -21.32 -1.44 1.68
N LYS A 1111 -20.33 -1.36 2.58
CA LYS A 1111 -19.02 -0.77 2.26
C LYS A 1111 -18.24 -1.65 1.30
N PHE A 1112 -18.29 -2.98 1.45
CA PHE A 1112 -17.62 -3.88 0.52
C PHE A 1112 -18.33 -3.89 -0.85
N ALA A 1113 -19.66 -3.74 -0.92
CA ALA A 1113 -20.36 -3.58 -2.18
C ALA A 1113 -19.86 -2.35 -2.97
N GLU A 1114 -19.59 -1.23 -2.30
CA GLU A 1114 -19.03 -0.03 -2.94
C GLU A 1114 -17.65 -0.29 -3.57
N VAL A 1115 -16.79 -1.06 -2.89
CA VAL A 1115 -15.47 -1.47 -3.42
C VAL A 1115 -15.64 -2.40 -4.62
N LEU A 1116 -16.56 -3.37 -4.54
CA LEU A 1116 -16.84 -4.29 -5.63
C LEU A 1116 -17.41 -3.58 -6.87
N ASP A 1117 -18.29 -2.60 -6.67
CA ASP A 1117 -18.81 -1.76 -7.75
C ASP A 1117 -17.71 -0.91 -8.39
N TYR A 1118 -16.73 -0.44 -7.59
CA TYR A 1118 -15.57 0.29 -8.08
C TYR A 1118 -14.66 -0.58 -8.96
N ILE A 1119 -14.36 -1.81 -8.52
CA ILE A 1119 -13.57 -2.77 -9.32
C ILE A 1119 -14.27 -3.03 -10.66
N ARG A 1120 -15.60 -3.16 -10.67
CA ARG A 1120 -16.37 -3.37 -11.90
C ARG A 1120 -16.37 -2.16 -12.83
N GLN A 1121 -16.19 -0.95 -12.31
CA GLN A 1121 -16.04 0.26 -13.12
C GLN A 1121 -14.66 0.30 -13.79
N GLN A 1122 -13.61 -0.10 -13.08
CA GLN A 1122 -12.24 -0.13 -13.61
C GLN A 1122 -12.00 -1.33 -14.54
N GLN A 1123 -12.52 -2.49 -14.16
CA GLN A 1123 -12.31 -3.78 -14.82
C GLN A 1123 -13.64 -4.55 -14.88
N PRO A 1124 -14.48 -4.31 -15.91
CA PRO A 1124 -15.83 -4.88 -15.97
C PRO A 1124 -15.83 -6.41 -16.03
N ASP A 1125 -14.83 -7.02 -16.66
CA ASP A 1125 -14.77 -8.45 -16.97
C ASP A 1125 -13.84 -9.28 -16.07
N ILE A 1126 -13.20 -8.69 -15.05
CA ILE A 1126 -12.27 -9.42 -14.17
C ILE A 1126 -13.01 -10.40 -13.24
N GLU A 1127 -12.49 -11.60 -12.98
CA GLU A 1127 -13.06 -12.43 -11.91
C GLU A 1127 -12.74 -11.81 -10.54
N ILE A 1128 -13.76 -11.66 -9.68
CA ILE A 1128 -13.59 -11.12 -8.33
C ILE A 1128 -13.95 -12.20 -7.31
N GLY A 1129 -12.97 -12.59 -6.51
CA GLY A 1129 -13.10 -13.54 -5.42
C GLY A 1129 -13.10 -12.86 -4.05
N ALA A 1130 -13.62 -13.55 -3.05
CA ALA A 1130 -13.41 -13.18 -1.65
C ALA A 1130 -13.35 -14.42 -0.75
N SER A 1131 -12.50 -14.39 0.27
CA SER A 1131 -12.54 -15.38 1.34
C SER A 1131 -13.68 -15.05 2.30
N THR A 1132 -14.78 -15.80 2.29
CA THR A 1132 -15.94 -15.46 3.13
C THR A 1132 -16.62 -16.70 3.69
N HIS A 1133 -17.08 -16.59 4.93
CA HIS A 1133 -17.86 -17.63 5.57
C HIS A 1133 -19.29 -17.62 5.02
N LEU A 1134 -19.55 -18.54 4.11
CA LEU A 1134 -20.82 -18.61 3.41
C LEU A 1134 -22.03 -18.84 4.33
N PHE A 1135 -21.83 -19.52 5.46
CA PHE A 1135 -22.90 -19.94 6.37
C PHE A 1135 -22.86 -19.30 7.76
N GLU A 1136 -22.06 -18.26 7.96
CA GLU A 1136 -21.93 -17.60 9.25
C GLU A 1136 -22.81 -16.34 9.28
N SER A 1137 -23.87 -16.37 10.09
CA SER A 1137 -24.84 -15.26 10.21
C SER A 1137 -24.20 -13.91 10.52
N ARG A 1138 -23.00 -13.85 11.10
CA ARG A 1138 -22.30 -12.60 11.40
C ARG A 1138 -21.59 -11.96 10.20
N GLY A 1139 -21.38 -12.67 9.07
CA GLY A 1139 -20.48 -12.18 8.02
C GLY A 1139 -20.70 -12.67 6.59
N TYR A 1140 -21.72 -13.49 6.29
CA TYR A 1140 -21.93 -13.94 4.90
C TYR A 1140 -22.24 -12.77 3.92
N VAL A 1141 -21.69 -12.88 2.71
CA VAL A 1141 -21.81 -11.87 1.63
C VAL A 1141 -22.36 -12.52 0.35
N PHE A 1142 -23.47 -12.01 -0.19
CA PHE A 1142 -24.10 -12.53 -1.43
C PHE A 1142 -24.10 -11.53 -2.60
N ASN A 1143 -23.20 -10.55 -2.58
CA ASN A 1143 -23.07 -9.56 -3.65
C ASN A 1143 -22.85 -10.24 -5.03
N GLU A 1144 -23.53 -9.75 -6.08
CA GLU A 1144 -23.44 -10.30 -7.44
C GLU A 1144 -22.07 -10.09 -8.13
N ASN A 1145 -21.30 -9.09 -7.73
CA ASN A 1145 -19.99 -8.79 -8.32
C ASN A 1145 -18.91 -9.80 -7.90
N LEU A 1146 -19.12 -10.51 -6.78
CA LEU A 1146 -18.30 -11.65 -6.37
C LEU A 1146 -18.67 -12.88 -7.21
N THR A 1147 -17.76 -13.32 -8.08
CA THR A 1147 -17.98 -14.37 -9.08
C THR A 1147 -17.42 -15.73 -8.66
N PHE A 1148 -16.42 -15.74 -7.78
CA PHE A 1148 -15.97 -16.94 -7.08
C PHE A 1148 -15.78 -16.67 -5.58
N LEU A 1149 -15.62 -17.75 -4.82
CA LEU A 1149 -15.35 -17.74 -3.38
C LEU A 1149 -14.02 -18.42 -3.13
N SER A 1150 -13.34 -17.99 -2.07
CA SER A 1150 -12.18 -18.69 -1.55
C SER A 1150 -12.28 -18.91 -0.04
N GLY A 1151 -11.31 -19.61 0.55
CA GLY A 1151 -11.15 -19.59 2.00
C GLY A 1151 -10.46 -20.81 2.59
N GLU A 1152 -10.08 -20.64 3.86
CA GLU A 1152 -9.54 -21.69 4.70
C GLU A 1152 -10.66 -22.47 5.40
N LEU A 1153 -10.63 -23.80 5.35
CA LEU A 1153 -11.73 -24.63 5.84
C LEU A 1153 -11.29 -25.74 6.79
N ASN A 1154 -12.15 -26.03 7.77
CA ASN A 1154 -11.99 -27.16 8.67
C ASN A 1154 -12.51 -28.44 8.00
N LEU A 1155 -11.60 -29.35 7.68
CA LEU A 1155 -11.92 -30.54 6.89
C LEU A 1155 -12.17 -31.78 7.74
N GLY A 1156 -11.97 -31.72 9.06
CA GLY A 1156 -12.31 -32.79 10.00
C GLY A 1156 -11.21 -33.84 10.27
N ALA A 1157 -9.97 -33.65 9.80
CA ALA A 1157 -8.83 -34.53 10.05
C ALA A 1157 -8.54 -34.69 11.55
N ARG A 1158 -8.74 -33.63 12.35
CA ARG A 1158 -8.67 -33.69 13.82
C ARG A 1158 -9.66 -34.66 14.46
N THR A 1159 -10.76 -34.96 13.78
CA THR A 1159 -11.76 -35.93 14.27
C THR A 1159 -11.39 -37.34 13.83
N THR A 1160 -11.09 -37.54 12.55
CA THR A 1160 -10.68 -38.83 12.02
C THR A 1160 -9.99 -38.69 10.67
N ILE A 1161 -9.00 -39.55 10.43
CA ILE A 1161 -8.41 -39.79 9.12
C ILE A 1161 -8.69 -41.22 8.60
N SER A 1162 -9.61 -41.96 9.23
CA SER A 1162 -9.96 -43.32 8.76
C SER A 1162 -10.97 -43.31 7.62
N GLU A 1163 -11.64 -42.19 7.40
CA GLU A 1163 -12.63 -41.97 6.36
C GLU A 1163 -12.66 -40.50 5.96
N LEU A 1164 -12.98 -40.20 4.70
CA LEU A 1164 -13.15 -38.83 4.23
C LEU A 1164 -14.32 -38.16 4.96
N PRO A 1165 -14.08 -37.01 5.62
CA PRO A 1165 -15.13 -36.32 6.35
C PRO A 1165 -16.17 -35.69 5.41
N THR A 1166 -17.38 -35.51 5.91
CA THR A 1166 -18.47 -34.86 5.16
C THR A 1166 -18.61 -33.37 5.47
N ASN A 1167 -17.87 -32.84 6.44
CA ASN A 1167 -18.02 -31.47 6.94
C ASN A 1167 -17.85 -30.42 5.82
N ILE A 1168 -16.89 -30.66 4.93
CA ILE A 1168 -16.59 -29.81 3.78
C ILE A 1168 -17.74 -29.70 2.77
N LEU A 1169 -18.63 -30.69 2.72
CA LEU A 1169 -19.70 -30.74 1.72
C LEU A 1169 -20.74 -29.65 1.94
N VAL A 1170 -20.90 -29.14 3.16
CA VAL A 1170 -21.76 -27.99 3.44
C VAL A 1170 -21.26 -26.78 2.64
N HIS A 1171 -19.97 -26.45 2.75
CA HIS A 1171 -19.33 -25.34 2.04
C HIS A 1171 -19.41 -25.48 0.52
N LEU A 1172 -19.06 -26.66 -0.02
CA LEU A 1172 -19.12 -26.93 -1.47
C LEU A 1172 -20.54 -26.82 -2.02
N LYS A 1173 -21.52 -27.44 -1.35
CA LYS A 1173 -22.94 -27.34 -1.74
C LYS A 1173 -23.51 -25.94 -1.53
N GLY A 1174 -22.95 -25.18 -0.61
CA GLY A 1174 -23.28 -23.79 -0.40
C GLY A 1174 -22.85 -22.89 -1.53
N ALA A 1175 -21.57 -22.96 -1.89
CA ALA A 1175 -21.03 -22.15 -2.97
C ALA A 1175 -21.82 -22.41 -4.26
N GLN A 1176 -22.17 -23.68 -4.49
CA GLN A 1176 -23.06 -24.09 -5.55
C GLN A 1176 -24.49 -23.50 -5.46
N ALA A 1177 -25.05 -23.34 -4.25
CA ALA A 1177 -26.38 -22.75 -4.06
C ALA A 1177 -26.42 -21.25 -4.41
N VAL A 1178 -25.29 -20.56 -4.27
CA VAL A 1178 -25.14 -19.14 -4.66
C VAL A 1178 -24.49 -18.96 -6.02
N ASP A 1179 -24.30 -20.05 -6.76
CA ASP A 1179 -23.77 -20.08 -8.14
C ASP A 1179 -22.32 -19.60 -8.28
N LYS A 1180 -21.49 -19.85 -7.27
CA LYS A 1180 -20.07 -19.43 -7.23
C LYS A 1180 -19.15 -20.63 -7.09
N THR A 1181 -18.02 -20.63 -7.79
CA THR A 1181 -16.96 -21.62 -7.61
C THR A 1181 -16.28 -21.40 -6.25
N LEU A 1182 -16.06 -22.46 -5.46
CA LEU A 1182 -15.27 -22.38 -4.23
C LEU A 1182 -13.87 -22.92 -4.46
N VAL A 1183 -12.86 -22.07 -4.27
CA VAL A 1183 -11.43 -22.41 -4.29
C VAL A 1183 -10.94 -22.44 -2.85
N TYR A 1184 -10.58 -23.60 -2.30
CA TYR A 1184 -10.26 -23.66 -0.88
C TYR A 1184 -8.91 -24.29 -0.55
N PHE A 1185 -8.48 -24.00 0.67
CA PHE A 1185 -7.29 -24.50 1.32
C PHE A 1185 -7.64 -25.00 2.74
N PRO A 1186 -7.08 -26.11 3.25
CA PRO A 1186 -7.32 -26.53 4.64
C PRO A 1186 -6.67 -25.59 5.65
N TYR A 1187 -7.30 -25.40 6.82
CA TYR A 1187 -6.65 -24.73 7.95
C TYR A 1187 -5.31 -25.41 8.35
N PRO A 1188 -4.34 -24.66 8.91
CA PRO A 1188 -2.99 -25.19 9.18
C PRO A 1188 -2.96 -26.48 10.01
N TRP A 1189 -3.86 -26.57 10.99
CA TRP A 1189 -3.93 -27.74 11.85
C TRP A 1189 -4.52 -29.00 11.20
N GLU A 1190 -5.25 -28.87 10.09
CA GLU A 1190 -5.72 -30.02 9.32
C GLU A 1190 -4.55 -30.71 8.63
N PHE A 1191 -3.63 -29.93 8.06
CA PHE A 1191 -2.39 -30.45 7.49
C PHE A 1191 -1.42 -30.96 8.56
N ASP A 1192 -1.33 -30.28 9.70
CA ASP A 1192 -0.47 -30.74 10.79
C ASP A 1192 -0.89 -32.13 11.29
N GLU A 1193 -2.19 -32.41 11.36
CA GLU A 1193 -2.69 -33.76 11.66
C GLU A 1193 -2.22 -34.81 10.64
N LEU A 1194 -2.27 -34.50 9.34
CA LEU A 1194 -1.78 -35.42 8.30
C LEU A 1194 -0.27 -35.66 8.41
N ARG A 1195 0.50 -34.61 8.70
CA ARG A 1195 1.94 -34.67 8.90
C ARG A 1195 2.30 -35.52 10.11
N LEU A 1196 1.65 -35.29 11.26
CA LEU A 1196 1.88 -36.03 12.50
C LEU A 1196 1.50 -37.51 12.38
N GLN A 1197 0.53 -37.84 11.52
CA GLN A 1197 0.09 -39.21 11.28
C GLN A 1197 0.77 -39.88 10.07
N ASP A 1198 1.73 -39.21 9.42
CA ASP A 1198 2.42 -39.70 8.21
C ASP A 1198 1.44 -40.14 7.12
N ALA A 1199 0.43 -39.31 6.87
CA ALA A 1199 -0.71 -39.60 6.01
C ALA A 1199 -0.90 -38.58 4.85
N PRO A 1200 0.14 -38.21 4.08
CA PRO A 1200 0.03 -37.19 3.04
C PRO A 1200 -1.03 -37.54 1.98
N ARG A 1201 -1.19 -38.82 1.63
CA ARG A 1201 -2.18 -39.26 0.62
C ARG A 1201 -3.63 -39.12 1.06
N PHE A 1202 -3.92 -38.81 2.33
CA PHE A 1202 -5.29 -38.55 2.78
C PHE A 1202 -5.90 -37.36 2.05
N GLY A 1203 -5.11 -36.29 1.83
CA GLY A 1203 -5.57 -35.07 1.16
C GLY A 1203 -6.05 -35.29 -0.27
N ARG A 1204 -5.66 -36.39 -0.94
CA ARG A 1204 -6.19 -36.77 -2.27
C ARG A 1204 -7.71 -36.91 -2.28
N GLY A 1205 -8.29 -37.35 -1.16
CA GLY A 1205 -9.74 -37.45 -1.04
C GLY A 1205 -10.43 -36.10 -0.94
N TRP A 1206 -9.80 -35.09 -0.34
CA TRP A 1206 -10.30 -33.71 -0.33
C TRP A 1206 -10.28 -33.11 -1.74
N VAL A 1207 -9.20 -33.36 -2.50
CA VAL A 1207 -9.13 -33.00 -3.93
C VAL A 1207 -10.29 -33.64 -4.69
N ALA A 1208 -10.50 -34.95 -4.55
CA ALA A 1208 -11.61 -35.66 -5.19
C ALA A 1208 -13.00 -35.09 -4.79
N GLN A 1209 -13.19 -34.76 -3.51
CA GLN A 1209 -14.44 -34.14 -3.03
C GLN A 1209 -14.65 -32.74 -3.62
N ALA A 1210 -13.60 -31.92 -3.71
CA ALA A 1210 -13.70 -30.58 -4.28
C ALA A 1210 -14.22 -30.63 -5.73
N TYR A 1211 -13.50 -31.35 -6.59
CA TYR A 1211 -13.82 -31.41 -8.02
C TYR A 1211 -15.13 -32.16 -8.30
N ALA A 1212 -15.43 -33.24 -7.58
CA ALA A 1212 -16.71 -33.94 -7.74
C ALA A 1212 -17.93 -33.04 -7.42
N TYR A 1213 -17.77 -32.09 -6.51
CA TYR A 1213 -18.81 -31.13 -6.12
C TYR A 1213 -18.67 -29.78 -6.84
N GLY A 1214 -17.67 -29.59 -7.70
CA GLY A 1214 -17.52 -28.42 -8.57
C GLY A 1214 -16.85 -27.22 -7.91
N GLY A 1215 -16.03 -27.48 -6.87
CA GLY A 1215 -15.04 -26.55 -6.35
C GLY A 1215 -13.62 -26.98 -6.75
N LEU A 1216 -12.64 -26.18 -6.35
CA LEU A 1216 -11.21 -26.41 -6.57
C LEU A 1216 -10.53 -26.65 -5.22
N PHE A 1217 -9.54 -27.53 -5.20
CA PHE A 1217 -8.63 -27.72 -4.08
C PHE A 1217 -7.23 -27.37 -4.55
N SER A 1218 -6.63 -26.33 -3.97
CA SER A 1218 -5.31 -25.88 -4.41
C SER A 1218 -4.20 -26.89 -4.14
N ILE A 1219 -3.16 -26.89 -4.98
CA ILE A 1219 -2.06 -27.84 -4.89
C ILE A 1219 -1.37 -27.70 -3.52
N PRO A 1220 -1.32 -28.76 -2.69
CA PRO A 1220 -0.68 -28.68 -1.38
C PRO A 1220 0.85 -28.69 -1.54
N ALA A 1221 1.40 -27.48 -1.47
CA ALA A 1221 2.82 -27.17 -1.57
C ALA A 1221 3.15 -26.10 -0.51
N ASN A 1222 4.22 -26.31 0.27
CA ASN A 1222 4.60 -25.47 1.42
C ASN A 1222 3.41 -25.07 2.31
N VAL A 1223 2.57 -26.06 2.66
CA VAL A 1223 1.37 -25.82 3.44
C VAL A 1223 1.72 -25.44 4.87
N TRP A 1224 1.05 -24.41 5.40
CA TRP A 1224 1.21 -23.95 6.76
C TRP A 1224 0.79 -25.05 7.74
N VAL A 1225 1.67 -25.38 8.70
CA VAL A 1225 1.36 -26.29 9.82
C VAL A 1225 1.63 -25.65 11.18
N GLY A 1226 2.33 -24.51 11.19
CA GLY A 1226 2.69 -23.76 12.40
C GLY A 1226 3.71 -24.46 13.29
N GLY A 1227 3.96 -23.89 14.47
CA GLY A 1227 4.95 -24.39 15.43
C GLY A 1227 6.38 -24.37 14.88
N GLU A 1228 7.26 -25.24 15.39
CA GLU A 1228 8.68 -25.29 15.00
C GLU A 1228 8.91 -25.73 13.54
N VAL A 1229 7.92 -26.36 12.91
CA VAL A 1229 8.03 -26.85 11.51
C VAL A 1229 7.64 -25.76 10.51
N TRP A 1230 6.78 -24.82 10.93
CA TRP A 1230 6.24 -23.71 10.15
C TRP A 1230 5.44 -24.14 8.90
N THR A 1231 6.11 -24.69 7.89
CA THR A 1231 5.53 -25.18 6.63
C THR A 1231 5.89 -26.64 6.35
N TRP A 1232 5.04 -27.32 5.58
CA TRP A 1232 5.25 -28.71 5.18
C TRP A 1232 4.92 -28.88 3.71
N SER A 1233 5.77 -29.57 2.95
CA SER A 1233 5.43 -30.02 1.59
C SER A 1233 5.10 -31.51 1.62
N PRO A 1234 3.82 -31.91 1.44
CA PRO A 1234 3.38 -33.31 1.50
C PRO A 1234 3.99 -34.23 0.42
N GLY A 1235 4.76 -33.66 -0.51
CA GLY A 1235 5.48 -34.36 -1.56
C GLY A 1235 4.67 -34.45 -2.86
N ALA A 1236 5.24 -33.93 -3.95
CA ALA A 1236 4.57 -33.80 -5.24
C ALA A 1236 3.97 -35.13 -5.78
N ASP A 1237 4.72 -36.23 -5.64
CA ASP A 1237 4.32 -37.56 -6.12
C ASP A 1237 3.08 -38.14 -5.41
N ASN A 1238 2.62 -37.53 -4.31
CA ASN A 1238 1.38 -37.92 -3.65
C ASN A 1238 0.13 -37.33 -4.32
N TYR A 1239 0.27 -36.32 -5.19
CA TYR A 1239 -0.85 -35.54 -5.72
C TYR A 1239 -0.84 -35.34 -7.24
N ARG A 1240 0.32 -35.40 -7.91
CA ARG A 1240 0.46 -35.05 -9.33
C ARG A 1240 -0.57 -35.72 -10.25
N ASP A 1241 -0.74 -37.03 -10.12
CA ASP A 1241 -1.65 -37.83 -10.95
C ASP A 1241 -3.12 -37.41 -10.82
N ILE A 1242 -3.59 -37.02 -9.64
CA ILE A 1242 -4.99 -36.62 -9.44
C ILE A 1242 -5.28 -35.24 -10.07
N TYR A 1243 -4.33 -34.32 -10.08
CA TYR A 1243 -4.47 -33.03 -10.75
C TYR A 1243 -4.35 -33.14 -12.28
N LEU A 1244 -3.42 -33.96 -12.78
CA LEU A 1244 -3.37 -34.27 -14.20
C LEU A 1244 -4.66 -34.98 -14.67
N PHE A 1245 -5.29 -35.77 -13.82
CA PHE A 1245 -6.59 -36.35 -14.09
C PHE A 1245 -7.70 -35.30 -14.20
N VAL A 1246 -7.72 -34.27 -13.34
CA VAL A 1246 -8.64 -33.12 -13.47
C VAL A 1246 -8.51 -32.50 -14.86
N ARG A 1247 -7.28 -32.12 -15.27
CA ARG A 1247 -7.04 -31.51 -16.58
C ARG A 1247 -7.42 -32.42 -17.74
N ALA A 1248 -7.09 -33.71 -17.64
CA ALA A 1248 -7.42 -34.68 -18.67
C ALA A 1248 -8.94 -34.92 -18.83
N GLN A 1249 -9.74 -34.56 -17.83
CA GLN A 1249 -11.20 -34.71 -17.84
C GLN A 1249 -11.94 -33.36 -17.87
N ALA A 1250 -11.30 -32.29 -18.37
CA ALA A 1250 -11.88 -30.94 -18.43
C ALA A 1250 -13.27 -30.93 -19.10
N ASP A 1251 -13.44 -31.64 -20.22
CA ASP A 1251 -14.72 -31.78 -20.94
C ASP A 1251 -15.87 -32.43 -20.11
N LEU A 1252 -15.56 -33.02 -18.95
CA LEU A 1252 -16.53 -33.64 -18.03
C LEU A 1252 -16.66 -32.87 -16.70
N LEU A 1253 -15.99 -31.72 -16.59
CA LEU A 1253 -15.96 -30.86 -15.41
C LEU A 1253 -16.47 -29.45 -15.75
N ASP A 1254 -15.98 -28.88 -16.84
CA ASP A 1254 -16.29 -27.51 -17.26
C ASP A 1254 -17.72 -27.41 -17.80
N ASP A 1255 -18.41 -26.34 -17.43
CA ASP A 1255 -19.84 -26.14 -17.74
C ASP A 1255 -20.77 -27.24 -17.22
N TYR A 1256 -20.32 -28.05 -16.24
CA TYR A 1256 -21.16 -29.02 -15.54
C TYR A 1256 -21.64 -28.50 -14.19
N THR A 1257 -22.95 -28.58 -13.97
CA THR A 1257 -23.60 -28.28 -12.69
C THR A 1257 -24.14 -29.54 -12.01
N SER A 1258 -24.44 -29.45 -10.72
CA SER A 1258 -25.05 -30.57 -9.97
C SER A 1258 -26.38 -30.97 -10.58
N TYR A 1259 -26.60 -32.27 -10.73
CA TYR A 1259 -27.91 -32.81 -11.09
C TYR A 1259 -28.52 -33.49 -9.87
N SER A 1260 -29.49 -32.83 -9.25
CA SER A 1260 -30.17 -33.33 -8.06
C SER A 1260 -31.69 -33.17 -8.16
N LYS A 1261 -32.44 -34.12 -7.60
CA LYS A 1261 -33.91 -34.05 -7.48
C LYS A 1261 -34.37 -33.51 -6.13
N VAL A 1262 -33.41 -33.23 -5.26
CA VAL A 1262 -33.63 -32.96 -3.85
C VAL A 1262 -33.03 -31.59 -3.52
N GLY A 1263 -33.88 -30.65 -3.11
CA GLY A 1263 -33.44 -29.45 -2.41
C GLY A 1263 -33.37 -29.73 -0.91
N LEU A 1264 -32.38 -29.19 -0.20
CA LEU A 1264 -32.30 -29.20 1.26
C LEU A 1264 -32.36 -27.77 1.79
N VAL A 1265 -33.42 -27.46 2.54
CA VAL A 1265 -33.61 -26.15 3.18
C VAL A 1265 -32.53 -25.95 4.24
N HIS A 1266 -31.84 -24.82 4.18
CA HIS A 1266 -30.90 -24.39 5.21
C HIS A 1266 -31.23 -22.95 5.64
N ALA A 1267 -31.38 -22.75 6.96
CA ALA A 1267 -31.53 -21.43 7.55
C ALA A 1267 -30.18 -20.98 8.13
N MET A 1268 -29.68 -19.83 7.66
CA MET A 1268 -28.38 -19.26 8.05
C MET A 1268 -28.25 -19.07 9.57
N TYR A 1269 -29.34 -18.68 10.23
CA TYR A 1269 -29.41 -18.50 11.68
C TYR A 1269 -28.96 -19.75 12.48
N SER A 1270 -29.06 -20.95 11.90
CA SER A 1270 -28.61 -22.19 12.56
C SER A 1270 -27.12 -22.18 12.95
N SER A 1271 -26.29 -21.43 12.22
CA SER A 1271 -24.86 -21.23 12.52
C SER A 1271 -24.63 -20.56 13.88
N MET A 1272 -25.51 -19.66 14.31
CA MET A 1272 -25.46 -18.99 15.62
C MET A 1272 -25.81 -19.92 16.79
N LYS A 1273 -26.09 -21.19 16.52
CA LYS A 1273 -26.21 -22.27 17.51
C LYS A 1273 -25.05 -23.27 17.43
N ALA A 1274 -24.18 -23.13 16.44
CA ALA A 1274 -22.90 -23.80 16.39
C ALA A 1274 -21.88 -23.03 17.24
N GLY A 1275 -20.82 -23.72 17.66
CA GLY A 1275 -19.69 -23.07 18.34
C GLY A 1275 -18.60 -22.61 17.36
N PHE A 1276 -18.85 -22.66 16.05
CA PHE A 1276 -17.86 -22.37 15.01
C PHE A 1276 -18.54 -22.03 13.66
N ILE A 1277 -17.77 -21.43 12.74
CA ILE A 1277 -18.16 -20.87 11.44
C ILE A 1277 -18.65 -21.89 10.38
N ASP A 1278 -18.54 -23.20 10.63
CA ASP A 1278 -18.88 -24.26 9.67
C ASP A 1278 -20.39 -24.57 9.57
N GLY A 1279 -21.25 -23.74 10.16
CA GLY A 1279 -22.69 -23.93 10.18
C GLY A 1279 -23.21 -24.87 11.29
N GLY A 1280 -24.53 -24.98 11.37
CA GLY A 1280 -25.24 -25.70 12.44
C GLY A 1280 -25.02 -27.21 12.48
N ASN A 1281 -25.16 -27.81 13.67
CA ASN A 1281 -25.09 -29.28 13.84
C ASN A 1281 -26.15 -30.04 13.01
N GLN A 1282 -27.31 -29.44 12.75
CA GLN A 1282 -28.38 -30.06 11.96
C GLN A 1282 -27.99 -30.15 10.49
N ILE A 1283 -27.59 -29.04 9.87
CA ILE A 1283 -27.14 -29.04 8.48
C ILE A 1283 -25.95 -29.98 8.24
N GLN A 1284 -25.00 -30.03 9.18
CA GLN A 1284 -23.87 -30.96 9.13
C GLN A 1284 -24.35 -32.43 9.17
N SER A 1285 -25.29 -32.75 10.06
CA SER A 1285 -25.88 -34.08 10.18
C SER A 1285 -26.70 -34.46 8.93
N SER A 1286 -27.52 -33.55 8.42
CA SER A 1286 -28.36 -33.75 7.24
C SER A 1286 -27.51 -33.97 5.98
N THR A 1287 -26.47 -33.18 5.79
CA THR A 1287 -25.48 -33.31 4.71
C THR A 1287 -24.82 -34.69 4.75
N LYS A 1288 -24.36 -35.13 5.93
CA LYS A 1288 -23.81 -36.47 6.11
C LYS A 1288 -24.82 -37.57 5.77
N LEU A 1289 -26.05 -37.46 6.26
CA LEU A 1289 -27.10 -38.46 6.03
C LEU A 1289 -27.50 -38.61 4.57
N LEU A 1290 -27.56 -37.53 3.80
CA LEU A 1290 -27.87 -37.57 2.36
C LEU A 1290 -26.69 -38.12 1.57
N THR A 1291 -25.47 -37.67 1.89
CA THR A 1291 -24.23 -38.15 1.26
C THR A 1291 -24.02 -39.65 1.48
N GLU A 1292 -24.20 -40.14 2.71
CA GLU A 1292 -24.11 -41.57 3.04
C GLU A 1292 -25.23 -42.41 2.45
N GLY A 1293 -26.35 -41.78 2.08
CA GLY A 1293 -27.44 -42.42 1.35
C GLY A 1293 -27.30 -42.36 -0.17
N ASN A 1294 -26.23 -41.78 -0.70
CA ASN A 1294 -26.08 -41.46 -2.14
C ASN A 1294 -27.28 -40.72 -2.75
N ILE A 1295 -27.91 -39.86 -1.96
CA ILE A 1295 -28.94 -38.93 -2.41
C ILE A 1295 -28.22 -37.63 -2.74
N ASN A 1296 -27.99 -37.33 -4.02
CA ASN A 1296 -27.48 -36.02 -4.41
C ASN A 1296 -28.55 -34.94 -4.14
N PHE A 1297 -28.11 -33.78 -3.66
CA PHE A 1297 -28.99 -32.70 -3.22
C PHE A 1297 -28.31 -31.34 -3.42
N ASP A 1298 -29.08 -30.28 -3.53
CA ASP A 1298 -28.56 -28.91 -3.53
C ASP A 1298 -29.19 -28.11 -2.38
N LEU A 1299 -28.44 -27.16 -1.82
CA LEU A 1299 -28.93 -26.35 -0.71
C LEU A 1299 -29.88 -25.26 -1.22
N LEU A 1300 -30.98 -25.08 -0.49
CA LEU A 1300 -31.88 -23.94 -0.61
C LEU A 1300 -31.59 -23.03 0.59
N VAL A 1301 -30.77 -22.01 0.33
CA VAL A 1301 -30.25 -21.08 1.35
C VAL A 1301 -31.28 -20.00 1.69
N PHE A 1302 -31.70 -19.96 2.94
CA PHE A 1302 -32.50 -18.89 3.54
C PHE A 1302 -31.65 -18.12 4.54
N GLY A 1303 -31.60 -16.80 4.39
CA GLY A 1303 -30.98 -15.88 5.34
C GLY A 1303 -31.69 -15.86 6.69
N ASP A 1304 -31.27 -14.95 7.55
CA ASP A 1304 -31.86 -14.72 8.87
C ASP A 1304 -32.72 -13.45 8.91
N GLU A 1305 -33.27 -13.11 10.08
CA GLU A 1305 -34.15 -11.94 10.23
C GLU A 1305 -33.45 -10.62 9.91
N GLY A 1306 -32.14 -10.51 10.12
CA GLY A 1306 -31.38 -9.30 9.82
C GLY A 1306 -31.08 -9.11 8.33
N TYR A 1307 -31.07 -10.19 7.54
CA TYR A 1307 -30.86 -10.14 6.11
C TYR A 1307 -31.66 -11.28 5.46
N PRO A 1308 -32.98 -11.06 5.23
CA PRO A 1308 -33.96 -12.11 4.93
C PRO A 1308 -33.91 -12.53 3.45
N VAL A 1309 -32.72 -12.91 2.99
CA VAL A 1309 -32.49 -13.40 1.64
C VAL A 1309 -33.11 -14.80 1.46
N VAL A 1310 -33.58 -15.11 0.26
CA VAL A 1310 -34.21 -16.40 -0.09
C VAL A 1310 -33.72 -16.93 -1.44
N PRO A 1311 -33.84 -18.25 -1.70
CA PRO A 1311 -33.48 -18.83 -3.00
C PRO A 1311 -34.28 -18.22 -4.14
N ARG A 1312 -33.70 -18.18 -5.34
CA ARG A 1312 -34.38 -17.63 -6.54
C ARG A 1312 -35.66 -18.44 -6.83
N PRO A 1313 -36.73 -17.82 -7.37
CA PRO A 1313 -37.97 -18.55 -7.67
C PRO A 1313 -37.73 -19.81 -8.53
N GLU A 1314 -36.86 -19.71 -9.53
CA GLU A 1314 -36.48 -20.81 -10.42
C GLU A 1314 -35.66 -21.92 -9.74
N ASP A 1315 -35.02 -21.67 -8.59
CA ASP A 1315 -34.26 -22.70 -7.88
C ASP A 1315 -35.20 -23.78 -7.31
N PHE A 1316 -36.41 -23.41 -6.87
CA PHE A 1316 -37.41 -24.37 -6.37
C PHE A 1316 -37.96 -25.30 -7.46
N ASP A 1317 -37.92 -24.86 -8.72
CA ASP A 1317 -38.43 -25.64 -9.86
C ASP A 1317 -37.52 -26.80 -10.24
N LYS A 1318 -36.23 -26.75 -9.84
CA LYS A 1318 -35.23 -27.79 -10.10
C LYS A 1318 -35.54 -29.11 -9.37
N PHE A 1319 -36.29 -29.06 -8.26
CA PHE A 1319 -36.43 -30.20 -7.36
C PHE A 1319 -37.83 -30.84 -7.39
N ASP A 1320 -37.84 -32.18 -7.38
CA ASP A 1320 -39.04 -33.00 -7.17
C ASP A 1320 -39.42 -33.05 -5.68
N HIS A 1321 -38.41 -32.96 -4.82
CA HIS A 1321 -38.53 -33.04 -3.37
C HIS A 1321 -37.71 -31.95 -2.70
N ILE A 1322 -38.29 -31.30 -1.70
CA ILE A 1322 -37.60 -30.31 -0.86
C ILE A 1322 -37.62 -30.84 0.56
N PHE A 1323 -36.46 -31.23 1.07
CA PHE A 1323 -36.31 -31.66 2.45
C PHE A 1323 -36.05 -30.47 3.37
N PHE A 1324 -36.70 -30.49 4.52
CA PHE A 1324 -36.37 -29.63 5.65
C PHE A 1324 -36.05 -30.49 6.88
N ASP A 1325 -35.30 -29.92 7.80
CA ASP A 1325 -34.92 -30.56 9.07
C ASP A 1325 -35.23 -29.64 10.27
N GLY A 1326 -34.48 -29.77 11.37
CA GLY A 1326 -34.66 -28.93 12.54
C GLY A 1326 -34.40 -27.44 12.30
N ASP A 1327 -33.68 -27.06 11.23
CA ASP A 1327 -33.37 -25.67 10.93
C ASP A 1327 -34.58 -24.89 10.39
N GLU A 1328 -35.66 -25.58 9.97
CA GLU A 1328 -36.94 -24.95 9.58
C GLU A 1328 -37.47 -23.98 10.65
N GLN A 1329 -37.23 -24.28 11.93
CA GLN A 1329 -37.70 -23.46 13.05
C GLN A 1329 -37.10 -22.04 13.07
N TYR A 1330 -36.02 -21.79 12.33
CA TYR A 1330 -35.33 -20.50 12.28
C TYR A 1330 -35.74 -19.64 11.09
N LEU A 1331 -36.61 -20.15 10.21
CA LEU A 1331 -37.17 -19.34 9.14
C LEU A 1331 -38.11 -18.28 9.70
N THR A 1332 -38.06 -17.07 9.14
CA THR A 1332 -39.07 -16.04 9.41
C THR A 1332 -40.45 -16.48 8.90
N ALA A 1333 -41.51 -15.80 9.34
CA ALA A 1333 -42.87 -16.14 8.91
C ALA A 1333 -43.04 -16.02 7.38
N GLU A 1334 -42.39 -15.03 6.78
CA GLU A 1334 -42.38 -14.76 5.34
C GLU A 1334 -41.59 -15.83 4.58
N GLN A 1335 -40.43 -16.23 5.09
CA GLN A 1335 -39.63 -17.33 4.51
C GLN A 1335 -40.36 -18.67 4.60
N GLN A 1336 -40.98 -18.97 5.73
CA GLN A 1336 -41.81 -20.17 5.89
C GLN A 1336 -42.98 -20.15 4.90
N ALA A 1337 -43.63 -19.01 4.69
CA ALA A 1337 -44.71 -18.89 3.73
C ALA A 1337 -44.26 -19.15 2.28
N LEU A 1338 -43.00 -18.86 1.93
CA LEU A 1338 -42.42 -19.19 0.63
C LEU A 1338 -42.12 -20.69 0.49
N LEU A 1339 -41.63 -21.33 1.55
CA LEU A 1339 -41.43 -22.77 1.58
C LEU A 1339 -42.78 -23.51 1.46
N ASP A 1340 -43.78 -23.11 2.25
CA ASP A 1340 -45.12 -23.71 2.24
C ASP A 1340 -45.80 -23.64 0.86
N GLN A 1341 -45.50 -22.61 0.06
CA GLN A 1341 -46.02 -22.47 -1.31
C GLN A 1341 -45.56 -23.60 -2.25
N GLN A 1342 -44.47 -24.30 -1.94
CA GLN A 1342 -43.98 -25.42 -2.74
C GLN A 1342 -44.81 -26.71 -2.54
N GLY A 1343 -45.73 -26.73 -1.57
CA GLY A 1343 -46.76 -27.75 -1.42
C GLY A 1343 -46.21 -29.16 -1.21
N ASP A 1344 -46.70 -30.13 -1.99
CA ASP A 1344 -46.39 -31.57 -1.83
C ASP A 1344 -44.92 -31.95 -2.08
N LYS A 1345 -44.12 -31.00 -2.60
CA LYS A 1345 -42.65 -31.12 -2.70
C LYS A 1345 -42.00 -31.13 -1.32
N VAL A 1346 -42.52 -30.36 -0.37
CA VAL A 1346 -41.91 -30.11 0.96
C VAL A 1346 -42.16 -31.28 1.90
N ARG A 1347 -41.08 -31.84 2.45
CA ARG A 1347 -41.12 -33.04 3.32
C ARG A 1347 -40.05 -32.97 4.39
N HIS A 1348 -40.32 -33.55 5.55
CA HIS A 1348 -39.30 -33.64 6.58
C HIS A 1348 -38.22 -34.66 6.15
N ILE A 1349 -36.93 -34.37 6.37
CA ILE A 1349 -35.80 -35.21 5.93
C ILE A 1349 -35.85 -36.64 6.49
N GLY A 1350 -36.50 -36.85 7.64
CA GLY A 1350 -36.77 -38.17 8.21
C GLY A 1350 -37.64 -39.06 7.30
N GLN A 1351 -38.29 -38.50 6.28
CA GLN A 1351 -39.09 -39.21 5.29
C GLN A 1351 -38.28 -39.61 4.04
N ARG A 1352 -36.98 -39.28 3.95
CA ARG A 1352 -36.16 -39.52 2.74
C ARG A 1352 -36.22 -40.97 2.23
N GLY A 1353 -36.18 -41.96 3.13
CA GLY A 1353 -36.27 -43.39 2.78
C GLY A 1353 -37.66 -43.86 2.32
N THR A 1354 -38.64 -42.95 2.19
CA THR A 1354 -39.96 -43.25 1.61
C THR A 1354 -40.07 -42.81 0.16
N VAL A 1355 -39.04 -42.15 -0.37
CA VAL A 1355 -38.95 -41.65 -1.73
C VAL A 1355 -38.02 -42.56 -2.51
N SER A 1356 -38.45 -43.02 -3.68
CA SER A 1356 -37.70 -43.93 -4.54
C SER A 1356 -37.15 -43.19 -5.75
N GLY A 1357 -35.93 -43.53 -6.18
CA GLY A 1357 -35.35 -43.04 -7.43
C GLY A 1357 -34.70 -41.67 -7.31
N ILE A 1358 -34.31 -41.29 -6.10
CA ILE A 1358 -33.54 -40.07 -5.79
C ILE A 1358 -32.09 -40.39 -5.44
N GLU A 1359 -31.78 -41.67 -5.24
CA GLU A 1359 -30.47 -42.20 -4.87
C GLU A 1359 -29.83 -43.00 -6.02
N ILE A 1360 -28.50 -42.90 -6.16
CA ILE A 1360 -27.71 -43.83 -6.98
C ILE A 1360 -27.16 -44.89 -6.04
N THR A 1361 -27.62 -46.13 -6.18
CA THR A 1361 -27.21 -47.19 -5.25
C THR A 1361 -25.84 -47.74 -5.64
N VAL A 1362 -24.92 -47.77 -4.68
CA VAL A 1362 -23.61 -48.42 -4.82
C VAL A 1362 -23.59 -49.69 -3.98
N SER A 1363 -23.14 -50.78 -4.58
CA SER A 1363 -22.89 -52.05 -3.89
C SER A 1363 -21.47 -52.53 -4.13
N ILE A 1364 -20.85 -53.17 -3.13
CA ILE A 1364 -19.52 -53.78 -3.23
C ILE A 1364 -19.69 -55.29 -3.04
N SER A 1365 -19.32 -56.07 -4.06
CA SER A 1365 -19.46 -57.53 -4.06
C SER A 1365 -20.89 -57.99 -3.68
N GLY A 1366 -21.90 -57.25 -4.17
CA GLY A 1366 -23.33 -57.52 -3.96
C GLY A 1366 -23.90 -57.10 -2.60
N THR A 1367 -23.14 -56.38 -1.77
CA THR A 1367 -23.64 -55.75 -0.54
C THR A 1367 -23.77 -54.25 -0.77
N GLU A 1368 -24.93 -53.66 -0.49
CA GLU A 1368 -25.09 -52.21 -0.53
C GLU A 1368 -24.05 -51.52 0.36
N SER A 1369 -23.41 -50.49 -0.14
CA SER A 1369 -22.27 -49.81 0.50
C SER A 1369 -22.26 -48.32 0.15
N ASN A 1370 -23.43 -47.69 0.20
CA ASN A 1370 -23.60 -46.27 -0.10
C ASN A 1370 -22.73 -45.40 0.80
N GLU A 1371 -22.55 -45.78 2.07
CA GLU A 1371 -21.69 -45.16 3.06
C GLU A 1371 -20.18 -45.25 2.73
N THR A 1372 -19.79 -46.10 1.78
CA THR A 1372 -18.38 -46.31 1.39
C THR A 1372 -17.99 -45.48 0.18
N VAL A 1373 -18.85 -45.42 -0.85
CA VAL A 1373 -18.57 -44.70 -2.10
C VAL A 1373 -19.67 -43.70 -2.36
N SER A 1374 -19.31 -42.42 -2.43
CA SER A 1374 -20.23 -41.35 -2.82
C SER A 1374 -20.40 -41.32 -4.34
N ALA A 1375 -21.63 -41.35 -4.81
CA ALA A 1375 -22.00 -41.21 -6.22
C ALA A 1375 -22.64 -39.83 -6.46
N VAL A 1376 -21.89 -38.91 -7.08
CA VAL A 1376 -22.28 -37.50 -7.24
C VAL A 1376 -22.55 -37.21 -8.72
N SER A 1377 -23.80 -36.92 -9.05
CA SER A 1377 -24.25 -36.69 -10.43
C SER A 1377 -24.14 -35.23 -10.86
N ARG A 1378 -23.72 -35.01 -12.10
CA ARG A 1378 -23.66 -33.71 -12.77
C ARG A 1378 -24.24 -33.78 -14.18
N ILE A 1379 -24.70 -32.64 -14.68
CA ILE A 1379 -25.19 -32.46 -16.05
C ILE A 1379 -24.59 -31.18 -16.64
N HIS A 1380 -24.35 -31.18 -17.93
CA HIS A 1380 -23.90 -29.99 -18.63
C HIS A 1380 -24.99 -28.91 -18.57
N GLU A 1381 -24.59 -27.67 -18.32
CA GLU A 1381 -25.48 -26.53 -18.09
C GLU A 1381 -26.32 -26.16 -19.32
N THR A 1382 -25.77 -26.33 -20.52
CA THR A 1382 -26.36 -25.85 -21.78
C THR A 1382 -26.43 -26.91 -22.88
N ASP A 1383 -25.47 -27.84 -22.99
CA ASP A 1383 -25.48 -28.88 -24.01
C ASP A 1383 -26.28 -30.11 -23.56
N ALA A 1384 -27.54 -30.19 -24.01
CA ALA A 1384 -28.40 -31.34 -23.75
C ALA A 1384 -27.96 -32.64 -24.45
N ALA A 1385 -26.94 -32.62 -25.31
CA ALA A 1385 -26.35 -33.82 -25.91
C ALA A 1385 -25.05 -34.28 -25.23
N ALA A 1386 -24.50 -33.46 -24.32
CA ALA A 1386 -23.34 -33.83 -23.54
C ALA A 1386 -23.66 -34.99 -22.58
N PRO A 1387 -22.70 -35.90 -22.34
CA PRO A 1387 -22.95 -37.07 -21.48
C PRO A 1387 -23.30 -36.63 -20.05
N TYR A 1388 -24.14 -37.41 -19.36
CA TYR A 1388 -24.26 -37.24 -17.92
C TYR A 1388 -22.98 -37.69 -17.24
N VAL A 1389 -22.66 -37.08 -16.10
CA VAL A 1389 -21.45 -37.39 -15.34
C VAL A 1389 -21.84 -37.91 -13.96
N VAL A 1390 -21.21 -38.99 -13.51
CA VAL A 1390 -21.29 -39.44 -12.11
C VAL A 1390 -19.87 -39.64 -11.55
N HIS A 1391 -19.50 -38.80 -10.59
CA HIS A 1391 -18.26 -38.96 -9.84
C HIS A 1391 -18.43 -40.03 -8.76
N LEU A 1392 -17.44 -40.90 -8.63
CA LEU A 1392 -17.36 -41.94 -7.60
C LEU A 1392 -16.22 -41.62 -6.66
N VAL A 1393 -16.52 -41.16 -5.45
CA VAL A 1393 -15.51 -40.81 -4.42
C VAL A 1393 -15.45 -41.91 -3.37
N ASN A 1394 -14.30 -42.57 -3.25
CA ASN A 1394 -14.06 -43.65 -2.30
C ASN A 1394 -13.58 -43.08 -0.96
N ARG A 1395 -14.36 -43.29 0.10
CA ARG A 1395 -14.18 -42.58 1.38
C ARG A 1395 -13.27 -43.25 2.40
N PRO A 1396 -13.24 -44.58 2.57
CA PRO A 1396 -12.34 -45.19 3.55
C PRO A 1396 -10.87 -44.87 3.29
N PHE A 1397 -10.11 -44.70 4.36
CA PHE A 1397 -8.66 -44.53 4.32
C PHE A 1397 -8.01 -45.45 5.34
N ALA A 1398 -7.04 -46.26 4.90
CA ALA A 1398 -6.41 -47.25 5.76
C ALA A 1398 -4.99 -47.58 5.30
N GLY A 1399 -4.05 -47.63 6.25
CA GLY A 1399 -2.66 -47.97 5.96
C GLY A 1399 -1.94 -46.91 5.12
N GLY A 1400 -2.30 -45.63 5.29
CA GLY A 1400 -1.68 -44.50 4.59
C GLY A 1400 -2.17 -44.28 3.16
N VAL A 1401 -3.15 -45.05 2.69
CA VAL A 1401 -3.71 -44.96 1.34
C VAL A 1401 -5.23 -45.19 1.34
N THR A 1402 -5.90 -44.75 0.28
CA THR A 1402 -7.29 -45.12 0.00
C THR A 1402 -7.33 -46.57 -0.52
N PRO A 1403 -8.03 -47.51 0.13
CA PRO A 1403 -8.08 -48.89 -0.32
C PRO A 1403 -8.77 -49.02 -1.68
N THR A 1404 -8.09 -49.63 -2.65
CA THR A 1404 -8.67 -49.88 -3.97
C THR A 1404 -9.85 -50.87 -3.90
N LEU A 1405 -11.01 -50.43 -4.38
CA LEU A 1405 -12.23 -51.22 -4.41
C LEU A 1405 -12.42 -51.92 -5.76
N ASN A 1406 -12.95 -53.14 -5.70
CA ASN A 1406 -13.29 -53.98 -6.86
C ASN A 1406 -14.67 -54.58 -6.69
N ASN A 1407 -15.28 -54.99 -7.79
CA ASN A 1407 -16.69 -55.43 -7.84
C ASN A 1407 -17.63 -54.37 -7.25
N VAL A 1408 -17.36 -53.11 -7.54
CA VAL A 1408 -18.28 -52.01 -7.26
C VAL A 1408 -19.37 -52.08 -8.34
N GLU A 1409 -20.63 -52.04 -7.94
CA GLU A 1409 -21.78 -52.00 -8.84
C GLU A 1409 -22.54 -50.70 -8.57
N VAL A 1410 -22.60 -49.83 -9.59
CA VAL A 1410 -23.33 -48.56 -9.53
C VAL A 1410 -24.66 -48.75 -10.25
N ALA A 1411 -25.76 -48.70 -9.51
CA ALA A 1411 -27.12 -48.85 -10.01
C ALA A 1411 -27.81 -47.48 -10.10
N ILE A 1412 -28.08 -47.05 -11.33
CA ILE A 1412 -28.71 -45.76 -11.65
C ILE A 1412 -30.19 -46.02 -12.00
N PRO A 1413 -31.15 -45.48 -11.23
CA PRO A 1413 -32.56 -45.65 -11.53
C PRO A 1413 -32.91 -45.16 -12.94
N GLN A 1414 -33.78 -45.89 -13.65
CA GLN A 1414 -34.16 -45.50 -15.02
C GLN A 1414 -34.80 -44.11 -15.10
N SER A 1415 -35.49 -43.70 -14.03
CA SER A 1415 -36.11 -42.38 -13.93
C SER A 1415 -35.16 -41.30 -13.40
N TYR A 1416 -33.91 -41.62 -13.05
CA TYR A 1416 -33.00 -40.70 -12.39
C TYR A 1416 -32.68 -39.49 -13.26
N PHE A 1417 -32.06 -39.72 -14.43
CA PHE A 1417 -31.78 -38.68 -15.42
C PHE A 1417 -32.97 -38.45 -16.38
N PRO A 1418 -33.00 -37.33 -17.13
CA PRO A 1418 -34.07 -37.04 -18.08
C PRO A 1418 -34.19 -38.08 -19.21
N GLU A 1419 -33.05 -38.59 -19.69
CA GLU A 1419 -32.97 -39.63 -20.72
C GLU A 1419 -32.30 -40.90 -20.18
N VAL A 1420 -32.57 -42.03 -20.84
CA VAL A 1420 -32.07 -43.34 -20.41
C VAL A 1420 -30.61 -43.48 -20.78
N VAL A 1421 -29.77 -43.91 -19.84
CA VAL A 1421 -28.35 -44.19 -20.11
C VAL A 1421 -28.20 -45.33 -21.14
N THR A 1422 -27.49 -45.06 -22.24
CA THR A 1422 -27.27 -45.98 -23.36
C THR A 1422 -25.81 -46.45 -23.49
N GLY A 1423 -24.86 -45.69 -22.93
CA GLY A 1423 -23.43 -45.99 -22.92
C GLY A 1423 -22.78 -45.55 -21.61
N ALA A 1424 -21.67 -46.17 -21.24
CA ALA A 1424 -20.90 -45.76 -20.06
C ALA A 1424 -19.40 -46.00 -20.27
N THR A 1425 -18.58 -45.01 -19.91
CA THR A 1425 -17.11 -45.10 -19.84
C THR A 1425 -16.68 -44.74 -18.43
N LEU A 1426 -15.76 -45.52 -17.86
CA LEU A 1426 -15.12 -45.23 -16.59
C LEU A 1426 -13.74 -44.62 -16.83
N HIS A 1427 -13.48 -43.46 -16.26
CA HIS A 1427 -12.18 -42.79 -16.24
C HIS A 1427 -11.60 -42.83 -14.82
N LEU A 1428 -10.31 -43.15 -14.71
CA LEU A 1428 -9.59 -43.24 -13.44
C LEU A 1428 -8.31 -42.38 -13.44
N PRO A 1429 -7.83 -41.91 -12.27
CA PRO A 1429 -6.62 -41.09 -12.17
C PRO A 1429 -5.33 -41.70 -12.70
N ASP A 1430 -5.27 -43.02 -12.86
CA ASP A 1430 -4.12 -43.70 -13.48
C ASP A 1430 -4.07 -43.56 -15.01
N GLY A 1431 -4.96 -42.75 -15.58
CA GLY A 1431 -5.10 -42.50 -17.02
C GLY A 1431 -5.92 -43.56 -17.76
N THR A 1432 -6.49 -44.55 -17.05
CA THR A 1432 -7.29 -45.59 -17.70
C THR A 1432 -8.72 -45.12 -17.99
N SER A 1433 -9.15 -45.38 -19.23
CA SER A 1433 -10.53 -45.17 -19.70
C SER A 1433 -11.10 -46.49 -20.20
N THR A 1434 -12.18 -46.98 -19.58
CA THR A 1434 -12.75 -48.31 -19.86
C THR A 1434 -14.24 -48.21 -20.19
N SER A 1435 -14.63 -48.57 -21.41
CA SER A 1435 -16.05 -48.72 -21.75
C SER A 1435 -16.68 -49.85 -20.94
N LEU A 1436 -17.76 -49.56 -20.24
CA LEU A 1436 -18.47 -50.50 -19.39
C LEU A 1436 -19.62 -51.18 -20.15
N THR A 1437 -19.90 -52.43 -19.82
CA THR A 1437 -21.08 -53.12 -20.33
C THR A 1437 -22.27 -52.82 -19.42
N LEU A 1438 -23.31 -52.21 -19.97
CA LEU A 1438 -24.55 -51.95 -19.25
C LEU A 1438 -25.30 -53.25 -18.99
N SER A 1439 -25.78 -53.42 -17.77
CA SER A 1439 -26.76 -54.42 -17.41
C SER A 1439 -27.96 -53.76 -16.73
N THR A 1440 -29.04 -54.51 -16.53
CA THR A 1440 -30.24 -53.99 -15.87
C THR A 1440 -30.63 -54.94 -14.74
N ASN A 1441 -30.93 -54.40 -13.56
CA ASN A 1441 -31.41 -55.19 -12.43
C ASN A 1441 -32.93 -55.51 -12.56
N ALA A 1442 -33.52 -56.09 -11.52
CA ALA A 1442 -34.94 -56.43 -11.50
C ALA A 1442 -35.86 -55.20 -11.42
N ASP A 1443 -35.37 -54.08 -10.91
CA ASP A 1443 -36.11 -52.83 -10.75
C ASP A 1443 -36.07 -51.95 -12.01
N GLY A 1444 -35.21 -52.31 -12.98
CA GLY A 1444 -35.05 -51.59 -14.24
C GLY A 1444 -33.86 -50.63 -14.25
N ASP A 1445 -33.10 -50.58 -13.16
CA ASP A 1445 -31.96 -49.68 -13.01
C ASP A 1445 -30.79 -50.17 -13.86
N VAL A 1446 -30.08 -49.22 -14.47
CA VAL A 1446 -28.83 -49.50 -15.19
C VAL A 1446 -27.75 -49.79 -14.17
N VAL A 1447 -27.15 -50.98 -14.26
CA VAL A 1447 -26.07 -51.43 -13.37
C VAL A 1447 -24.74 -51.45 -14.11
N LEU A 1448 -23.79 -50.69 -13.59
CA LEU A 1448 -22.45 -50.48 -14.13
C LEU A 1448 -21.39 -51.12 -13.23
N PRO A 1449 -20.60 -52.08 -13.73
CA PRO A 1449 -19.52 -52.70 -12.95
C PRO A 1449 -18.26 -51.83 -12.98
N VAL A 1450 -17.81 -51.38 -11.81
CA VAL A 1450 -16.61 -50.56 -11.61
C VAL A 1450 -15.55 -51.39 -10.85
N ASN A 1451 -14.33 -51.38 -11.36
CA ASN A 1451 -13.18 -52.05 -10.77
C ASN A 1451 -12.00 -51.09 -10.71
N ASN A 1452 -11.02 -51.40 -9.86
CA ASN A 1452 -9.84 -50.57 -9.61
C ASN A 1452 -10.17 -49.14 -9.15
N LEU A 1453 -11.31 -48.95 -8.47
CA LEU A 1453 -11.65 -47.64 -7.92
C LEU A 1453 -10.74 -47.35 -6.72
N GLU A 1454 -9.70 -46.54 -6.92
CA GLU A 1454 -8.84 -46.02 -5.85
C GLU A 1454 -9.54 -44.86 -5.14
N VAL A 1455 -9.03 -43.62 -5.19
CA VAL A 1455 -9.64 -42.48 -4.48
C VAL A 1455 -10.83 -41.89 -5.21
N TRP A 1456 -10.79 -41.87 -6.55
CA TRP A 1456 -11.76 -41.21 -7.40
C TRP A 1456 -11.92 -41.92 -8.73
N GLY A 1457 -13.09 -41.78 -9.35
CA GLY A 1457 -13.36 -42.18 -10.72
C GLY A 1457 -14.54 -41.40 -11.28
N ILE A 1458 -14.59 -41.26 -12.60
CA ILE A 1458 -15.65 -40.54 -13.31
C ILE A 1458 -16.35 -41.51 -14.26
N LEU A 1459 -17.67 -41.60 -14.16
CA LEU A 1459 -18.52 -42.27 -15.13
C LEU A 1459 -19.06 -41.24 -16.12
N GLU A 1460 -18.62 -41.35 -17.38
CA GLU A 1460 -19.20 -40.65 -18.53
C GLU A 1460 -20.36 -41.49 -19.06
N LEU A 1461 -21.57 -40.95 -19.09
CA LEU A 1461 -22.81 -41.67 -19.40
C LEU A 1461 -23.51 -41.07 -20.64
N ALA A 1462 -23.39 -41.75 -21.78
CA ALA A 1462 -24.14 -41.41 -22.98
C ALA A 1462 -25.63 -41.74 -22.80
N HIS A 1463 -26.52 -40.96 -23.41
CA HIS A 1463 -27.97 -41.16 -23.36
C HIS A 1463 -28.66 -41.09 -24.73
#